data_AF-A0A7C9N922-F1
#
_entry.id   AF-A0A7C9N922-F1
#
_cell.length_a   1.000
_cell.length_b   1.000
_cell.length_c   1.000
_cell.angle_alpha   90.00
_cell.angle_beta   90.00
_cell.angle_gamma   90.00
#
_symmetry.space_group_name_H-M   'P 1'
#
loop_
_entity.id
_entity.type
_entity.pdbx_description
1 polymer ?
#
loop_
_entity_poly.entity_id
_entity_poly.type
_entity_poly.pdbx_seq_one_letter_code
_entity_poly.pdbx_strand_id
1 'polypeptide(L)'
;MRIRERVGQIAHRVSQIAHRVYKWSRGTEGEDSRDENLNALIPARLSDTEYQLYEKEFSFIFSDSEIRNIALMGMYGAGKSTVIETWNEKQQDNNEEHVCTFISLAHFHGSNDDASAIEGEILNQLVHKTNPKRIPKSRFKHTEDSRGIIDFLKASGCVAYGALTLFLVSLLARHDMAFLENVVLMHPCLVGAWVLGLVAIVYSAFRRNKAGRFLSRIKILGNEIDLFEYGKEQARGDSSESYDSVFNKYMDDVLYLLNNSGSDVFVIEDLDRFDDSIAIGIFEKLRELNALANACRPRRLKTLRFFFMVREDLFKTPEDRVKFFDFIVPVIPFADPDGNFDELRVDLRKLNLCVSDLFVYEISAFIPDSRTLKDIVNEVKHYKEHIFRDNEKPLSVIEAEHLVAIIVYKVIFPTDFSHYQRGKGYVAELLKKRDVLVRQRKADLEEEKAILRGRIDKIDEKSRFTAEELVLTRYKDKSHFDSYGMDIRRAETVEETIEAIRSNQTASNKLDEFIGEYLGDEEKLSRLGEPGVYLEKKKERYIARIREIDSTLACISCYTIGKLLGAEKDDDWFVLEEEDLERGEDFNACKMEDVLRSEHFPLLKHLLVFDLIDDSSLRYVVRVRPEGLSIEDQRVLAAIQSRSPIEPSYVFEKPGDVLLRIRDEFLMVPGVQNYSLLRGILEKKDAGKLACFVSGLQRGEHVDFFLGFVLSDQFDPSVFRVMEKSFNGEIALVLDNETIPTGYRREFAHRLMCHEEYWELESTKRALLSFANSDSEFLSASENVLSGLRNNIGRFQLAFSDIDFGSADNKLLDLVYERALYEPNAILVSKWIENRFPGYAADRCTTLSAVFALTGEKIHQLVESEMAVFISSIVQSSDAPLTESEDVLVWVSNALSGNIELAEAFIARLENCTVSSLDQVKNVALKRALLSDVAVFAEKNVFDYYQACGCVIDAALASFICAHLESGGYEQADIDALSDDEGFVRAAVQSARLTDETVKIVLSGNGTALLNDFNIENLDLSRVTVAIRANRVPITSGNTKFIRDHYSSCEVALAESGIEAYLELFHSNERVVDFDEKIGLDLLKSSYISSAKKVEVAKLFESGIHIEAAYPDKLKAEIINNRFNQSDLPLLSREYEAGGRGLREAVLNRVVASIDCFASQGLSLSCGLLCAVLKDPRITADRKLELIAYQLDLDDSLIGDRASARRCFEAAGFEKYVDLIDGKRISVLGNDANSKAVRALTKRKMCSGKGARFGANGFVIVSPKGYKRSQKGDSTSTV
;
A
#
# COMPACT_ATOMS: atom_id res chain seq x y z
N MET A 1 9.77 -42.91 -110.51
CA MET A 1 8.96 -43.10 -109.29
C MET A 1 9.70 -42.73 -108.00
N ARG A 2 10.78 -43.43 -107.59
CA ARG A 2 11.48 -43.22 -106.30
C ARG A 2 11.84 -41.76 -105.89
N ILE A 3 12.01 -40.84 -106.84
CA ILE A 3 12.24 -39.41 -106.54
C ILE A 3 10.95 -38.72 -106.06
N ARG A 4 9.76 -39.09 -106.60
CA ARG A 4 8.47 -38.51 -106.22
C ARG A 4 8.07 -38.90 -104.79
N GLU A 5 8.36 -40.14 -104.37
CA GLU A 5 8.20 -40.59 -102.98
C GLU A 5 9.12 -39.85 -102.01
N ARG A 6 10.40 -39.66 -102.37
CA ARG A 6 11.34 -38.87 -101.54
C ARG A 6 10.91 -37.41 -101.43
N VAL A 7 10.44 -36.78 -102.50
CA VAL A 7 9.89 -35.41 -102.45
C VAL A 7 8.61 -35.35 -101.62
N GLY A 8 7.72 -36.36 -101.70
CA GLY A 8 6.54 -36.46 -100.83
C GLY A 8 6.88 -36.62 -99.35
N GLN A 9 7.84 -37.47 -99.01
CA GLN A 9 8.32 -37.65 -97.63
C GLN A 9 9.04 -36.40 -97.09
N ILE A 10 9.80 -35.70 -97.94
CA ILE A 10 10.41 -34.41 -97.57
C ILE A 10 9.33 -33.35 -97.39
N ALA A 11 8.34 -33.24 -98.28
CA ALA A 11 7.24 -32.29 -98.13
C ALA A 11 6.40 -32.57 -96.87
N HIS A 12 6.15 -33.84 -96.53
CA HIS A 12 5.46 -34.21 -95.29
C HIS A 12 6.31 -33.92 -94.05
N ARG A 13 7.63 -34.15 -94.09
CA ARG A 13 8.54 -33.74 -93.00
C ARG A 13 8.67 -32.23 -92.88
N VAL A 14 8.73 -31.48 -93.98
CA VAL A 14 8.74 -30.01 -93.98
C VAL A 14 7.40 -29.45 -93.52
N SER A 15 6.27 -30.09 -93.83
CA SER A 15 4.95 -29.77 -93.28
C SER A 15 4.89 -30.04 -91.77
N GLN A 16 5.37 -31.19 -91.29
CA GLN A 16 5.46 -31.47 -89.85
C GLN A 16 6.46 -30.55 -89.12
N ILE A 17 7.57 -30.17 -89.75
CA ILE A 17 8.53 -29.20 -89.19
C ILE A 17 7.92 -27.80 -89.21
N ALA A 18 7.24 -27.37 -90.29
CA ALA A 18 6.53 -26.09 -90.33
C ALA A 18 5.39 -26.05 -89.32
N HIS A 19 4.66 -27.15 -89.09
CA HIS A 19 3.62 -27.21 -88.06
C HIS A 19 4.20 -27.23 -86.65
N ARG A 20 5.35 -27.90 -86.41
CA ARG A 20 6.10 -27.80 -85.14
C ARG A 20 6.72 -26.42 -84.94
N VAL A 21 7.24 -25.78 -85.97
CA VAL A 21 7.83 -24.42 -85.91
C VAL A 21 6.73 -23.36 -85.75
N TYR A 22 5.55 -23.54 -86.35
CA TYR A 22 4.37 -22.71 -86.12
C TYR A 22 3.79 -22.92 -84.71
N LYS A 23 3.84 -24.15 -84.18
CA LYS A 23 3.47 -24.44 -82.80
C LYS A 23 4.53 -23.98 -81.78
N TRP A 24 5.80 -23.89 -82.19
CA TRP A 24 6.92 -23.39 -81.36
C TRP A 24 7.00 -21.86 -81.36
N SER A 25 6.76 -21.19 -82.49
CA SER A 25 6.64 -19.72 -82.57
C SER A 25 5.32 -19.17 -82.03
N ARG A 26 4.44 -20.04 -81.51
CA ARG A 26 3.29 -19.70 -80.66
C ARG A 26 3.30 -20.46 -79.34
N GLY A 27 4.42 -21.10 -79.01
CA GLY A 27 4.53 -22.04 -77.89
C GLY A 27 5.96 -22.08 -77.36
N THR A 28 6.44 -20.89 -76.96
CA THR A 28 7.38 -20.62 -75.85
C THR A 28 7.62 -19.10 -75.73
N GLU A 29 6.55 -18.32 -75.57
CA GLU A 29 6.62 -17.01 -74.91
C GLU A 29 5.60 -17.04 -73.76
N GLY A 30 6.09 -17.22 -72.52
CA GLY A 30 5.32 -17.03 -71.28
C GLY A 30 4.32 -18.11 -70.88
N GLU A 31 4.76 -19.35 -70.60
CA GLU A 31 3.93 -20.29 -69.83
C GLU A 31 4.65 -20.99 -68.65
N ASP A 32 5.88 -20.58 -68.33
CA ASP A 32 6.47 -20.77 -66.99
C ASP A 32 6.59 -19.39 -66.33
N SER A 33 6.18 -19.28 -65.07
CA SER A 33 5.91 -18.03 -64.33
C SER A 33 4.72 -17.19 -64.85
N ARG A 34 3.55 -17.82 -65.03
CA ARG A 34 2.35 -17.11 -64.54
C ARG A 34 2.51 -17.02 -63.03
N ASP A 35 2.60 -15.80 -62.52
CA ASP A 35 2.65 -15.53 -61.09
C ASP A 35 1.36 -16.09 -60.44
N GLU A 36 1.45 -17.23 -59.74
CA GLU A 36 0.36 -18.22 -59.57
C GLU A 36 -0.89 -17.73 -58.80
N ASN A 37 -0.86 -16.50 -58.29
CA ASN A 37 -1.85 -15.92 -57.38
C ASN A 37 -2.38 -14.52 -57.82
N LEU A 38 -2.39 -14.18 -59.11
CA LEU A 38 -3.05 -12.95 -59.61
C LEU A 38 -4.31 -13.27 -60.42
N ASN A 39 -5.41 -12.59 -60.10
CA ASN A 39 -6.73 -12.77 -60.71
C ASN A 39 -6.95 -11.75 -61.82
N ALA A 40 -7.10 -12.18 -63.07
CA ALA A 40 -7.47 -11.28 -64.16
C ALA A 40 -8.91 -10.76 -64.00
N LEU A 41 -9.13 -9.45 -64.16
CA LEU A 41 -10.47 -8.81 -64.12
C LEU A 41 -11.28 -8.99 -65.41
N ILE A 42 -10.76 -9.81 -66.34
CA ILE A 42 -11.39 -10.16 -67.62
C ILE A 42 -12.61 -11.07 -67.34
N PRO A 43 -13.70 -11.00 -68.13
CA PRO A 43 -14.82 -11.93 -68.00
C PRO A 43 -14.35 -13.40 -67.93
N ALA A 44 -14.67 -14.09 -66.83
CA ALA A 44 -14.47 -15.53 -66.74
C ALA A 44 -15.43 -16.24 -67.70
N ARG A 45 -15.02 -17.35 -68.30
CA ARG A 45 -15.84 -18.12 -69.27
C ARG A 45 -16.76 -19.08 -68.53
N LEU A 46 -17.96 -19.30 -69.05
CA LEU A 46 -18.87 -20.31 -68.49
C LEU A 46 -18.41 -21.72 -68.83
N SER A 47 -18.61 -22.64 -67.88
CA SER A 47 -18.53 -24.07 -68.14
C SER A 47 -19.59 -24.53 -69.14
N ASP A 48 -19.36 -25.67 -69.79
CA ASP A 48 -20.35 -26.28 -70.70
C ASP A 48 -21.70 -26.56 -70.02
N THR A 49 -21.69 -26.83 -68.72
CA THR A 49 -22.89 -27.03 -67.90
C THR A 49 -23.68 -25.75 -67.65
N GLU A 50 -23.01 -24.63 -67.36
CA GLU A 50 -23.65 -23.34 -67.11
C GLU A 50 -24.20 -22.72 -68.40
N TYR A 51 -23.48 -22.88 -69.51
CA TYR A 51 -23.87 -22.33 -70.80
C TYR A 51 -25.05 -23.07 -71.47
N GLN A 52 -25.38 -24.30 -71.03
CA GLN A 52 -26.37 -25.17 -71.68
C GLN A 52 -27.79 -24.58 -71.78
N LEU A 53 -28.17 -23.67 -70.87
CA LEU A 53 -29.46 -22.98 -70.94
C LEU A 53 -29.43 -21.91 -72.05
N TYR A 54 -28.43 -21.04 -72.03
CA TYR A 54 -28.22 -19.99 -73.03
C TYR A 54 -28.05 -20.53 -74.44
N GLU A 55 -27.40 -21.68 -74.61
CA GLU A 55 -27.25 -22.36 -75.91
C GLU A 55 -28.58 -22.55 -76.64
N LYS A 56 -29.67 -22.85 -75.92
CA LYS A 56 -31.02 -23.01 -76.50
C LYS A 56 -31.63 -21.67 -76.91
N GLU A 57 -31.45 -20.63 -76.11
CA GLU A 57 -31.97 -19.29 -76.38
C GLU A 57 -31.27 -18.66 -77.58
N PHE A 58 -29.94 -18.72 -77.65
CA PHE A 58 -29.19 -18.28 -78.83
C PHE A 58 -29.57 -19.09 -80.07
N SER A 59 -29.73 -20.41 -79.96
CA SER A 59 -30.22 -21.25 -81.08
C SER A 59 -31.60 -20.79 -81.58
N PHE A 60 -32.51 -20.41 -80.69
CA PHE A 60 -33.81 -19.85 -81.06
C PHE A 60 -33.68 -18.49 -81.76
N ILE A 61 -32.92 -17.55 -81.18
CA ILE A 61 -32.67 -16.21 -81.74
C ILE A 61 -32.11 -16.27 -83.18
N PHE A 62 -31.19 -17.19 -83.44
CA PHE A 62 -30.60 -17.32 -84.78
C PHE A 62 -31.51 -18.05 -85.78
N SER A 63 -32.45 -18.88 -85.31
CA SER A 63 -33.40 -19.61 -86.15
C SER A 63 -34.50 -18.74 -86.80
N ASP A 64 -34.89 -17.62 -86.16
CA ASP A 64 -35.92 -16.71 -86.68
C ASP A 64 -35.30 -15.43 -87.29
N SER A 65 -35.67 -15.09 -88.52
CA SER A 65 -35.20 -13.91 -89.26
C SER A 65 -35.92 -12.59 -88.91
N GLU A 66 -37.00 -12.62 -88.14
CA GLU A 66 -37.65 -11.41 -87.61
C GLU A 66 -37.02 -10.94 -86.29
N ILE A 67 -36.36 -11.81 -85.52
CA ILE A 67 -35.62 -11.43 -84.31
C ILE A 67 -34.34 -10.70 -84.72
N ARG A 68 -34.33 -9.36 -84.57
CA ARG A 68 -33.25 -8.48 -85.06
C ARG A 68 -32.59 -7.66 -83.96
N ASN A 69 -33.32 -7.28 -82.93
CA ASN A 69 -32.84 -6.45 -81.82
C ASN A 69 -32.99 -7.23 -80.52
N ILE A 70 -31.89 -7.63 -79.91
CA ILE A 70 -31.86 -8.52 -78.75
C ILE A 70 -31.21 -7.80 -77.56
N ALA A 71 -31.84 -7.83 -76.39
CA ALA A 71 -31.19 -7.38 -75.16
C ALA A 71 -30.57 -8.57 -74.41
N LEU A 72 -29.30 -8.45 -74.03
CA LEU A 72 -28.68 -9.22 -72.96
C LEU A 72 -28.85 -8.38 -71.69
N MET A 73 -29.81 -8.76 -70.86
CA MET A 73 -30.28 -7.93 -69.76
C MET A 73 -30.06 -8.62 -68.42
N GLY A 74 -29.49 -7.89 -67.47
CA GLY A 74 -29.20 -8.35 -66.11
C GLY A 74 -28.55 -7.22 -65.33
N MET A 75 -28.36 -7.39 -64.02
CA MET A 75 -27.67 -6.41 -63.17
C MET A 75 -26.26 -6.06 -63.69
N TYR A 76 -25.69 -4.95 -63.22
CA TYR A 76 -24.27 -4.68 -63.45
C TYR A 76 -23.44 -5.82 -62.83
N GLY A 77 -22.34 -6.23 -63.46
CA GLY A 77 -21.55 -7.40 -63.04
C GLY A 77 -22.13 -8.78 -63.37
N ALA A 78 -23.42 -8.92 -63.73
CA ALA A 78 -24.12 -10.22 -63.88
C ALA A 78 -23.57 -11.23 -64.92
N GLY A 79 -22.49 -10.94 -65.65
CA GLY A 79 -21.90 -11.86 -66.64
C GLY A 79 -22.36 -11.64 -68.09
N LYS A 80 -22.92 -10.47 -68.42
CA LYS A 80 -23.41 -10.16 -69.78
C LYS A 80 -22.35 -10.38 -70.87
N SER A 81 -21.13 -9.85 -70.69
CA SER A 81 -19.98 -10.08 -71.59
C SER A 81 -19.62 -11.57 -71.68
N THR A 82 -19.52 -12.23 -70.52
CA THR A 82 -19.18 -13.66 -70.40
C THR A 82 -20.09 -14.55 -71.27
N VAL A 83 -21.41 -14.32 -71.24
CA VAL A 83 -22.38 -15.10 -72.00
C VAL A 83 -22.18 -14.94 -73.52
N ILE A 84 -22.02 -13.70 -74.01
CA ILE A 84 -21.86 -13.44 -75.45
C ILE A 84 -20.47 -13.79 -75.99
N GLU A 85 -19.42 -13.66 -75.16
CA GLU A 85 -18.07 -14.11 -75.50
C GLU A 85 -18.00 -15.64 -75.57
N THR A 86 -18.58 -16.35 -74.59
CA THR A 86 -18.67 -17.82 -74.60
C THR A 86 -19.44 -18.32 -75.83
N TRP A 87 -20.53 -17.63 -76.21
CA TRP A 87 -21.23 -17.92 -77.48
C TRP A 87 -20.30 -17.73 -78.69
N ASN A 88 -19.65 -16.57 -78.81
CA ASN A 88 -18.80 -16.21 -79.95
C ASN A 88 -17.60 -17.16 -80.12
N GLU A 89 -16.98 -17.63 -79.03
CA GLU A 89 -15.92 -18.65 -79.10
C GLU A 89 -16.45 -20.00 -79.59
N LYS A 90 -17.60 -20.47 -79.07
CA LYS A 90 -18.22 -21.73 -79.54
C LYS A 90 -18.63 -21.68 -81.01
N GLN A 91 -18.96 -20.51 -81.57
CA GLN A 91 -19.16 -20.35 -83.02
C GLN A 91 -17.83 -20.43 -83.81
N GLN A 92 -16.73 -19.90 -83.26
CA GLN A 92 -15.41 -19.97 -83.91
C GLN A 92 -14.83 -21.38 -83.90
N ASP A 93 -14.95 -22.11 -82.79
CA ASP A 93 -14.44 -23.48 -82.65
C ASP A 93 -15.22 -24.50 -83.50
N ASN A 94 -16.55 -24.33 -83.62
CA ASN A 94 -17.40 -25.18 -84.47
C ASN A 94 -17.31 -24.86 -85.98
N ASN A 95 -16.56 -23.81 -86.34
CA ASN A 95 -16.07 -23.53 -87.69
C ASN A 95 -17.13 -23.22 -88.78
N GLU A 96 -18.38 -22.92 -88.41
CA GLU A 96 -19.36 -22.28 -89.28
C GLU A 96 -20.30 -21.30 -88.54
N GLU A 97 -20.68 -20.23 -89.27
CA GLU A 97 -22.03 -19.65 -89.43
C GLU A 97 -22.13 -18.13 -89.21
N HIS A 98 -21.72 -17.57 -88.06
CA HIS A 98 -21.97 -16.16 -87.72
C HIS A 98 -20.68 -15.36 -87.44
N VAL A 99 -20.66 -14.08 -87.81
CA VAL A 99 -19.52 -13.18 -87.62
C VAL A 99 -19.93 -12.01 -86.73
N CYS A 100 -19.38 -12.00 -85.51
CA CYS A 100 -19.64 -10.98 -84.49
C CYS A 100 -18.72 -9.76 -84.66
N THR A 101 -19.20 -8.58 -84.27
CA THR A 101 -18.40 -7.35 -84.14
C THR A 101 -18.86 -6.56 -82.94
N PHE A 102 -17.98 -6.43 -81.95
CA PHE A 102 -18.22 -5.66 -80.73
C PHE A 102 -17.98 -4.17 -80.95
N ILE A 103 -18.83 -3.34 -80.38
CA ILE A 103 -18.73 -1.87 -80.28
C ILE A 103 -18.84 -1.55 -78.79
N SER A 104 -17.77 -1.03 -78.18
CA SER A 104 -17.74 -0.68 -76.76
C SER A 104 -17.43 0.80 -76.63
N LEU A 105 -18.23 1.48 -75.81
CA LEU A 105 -18.13 2.93 -75.59
C LEU A 105 -17.25 3.27 -74.37
N ALA A 106 -16.58 2.27 -73.76
CA ALA A 106 -15.78 2.42 -72.54
C ALA A 106 -14.65 3.47 -72.61
N HIS A 107 -14.13 3.79 -73.80
CA HIS A 107 -13.06 4.78 -74.00
C HIS A 107 -13.56 6.21 -74.31
N PHE A 108 -14.88 6.44 -74.32
CA PHE A 108 -15.45 7.74 -74.65
C PHE A 108 -15.45 8.69 -73.45
N HIS A 109 -14.48 9.60 -73.38
CA HIS A 109 -14.36 10.63 -72.35
C HIS A 109 -14.98 11.97 -72.79
N GLY A 110 -16.25 11.95 -73.23
CA GLY A 110 -17.03 13.16 -73.49
C GLY A 110 -17.72 13.67 -72.23
N SER A 111 -17.58 14.96 -71.91
CA SER A 111 -18.31 15.60 -70.82
C SER A 111 -19.75 15.93 -71.23
N ASN A 112 -20.70 15.19 -70.66
CA ASN A 112 -22.14 15.42 -70.63
C ASN A 112 -22.90 15.58 -71.98
N ASP A 113 -23.86 14.67 -72.14
CA ASP A 113 -25.18 14.90 -72.77
C ASP A 113 -25.32 15.08 -74.30
N ASP A 114 -24.23 15.00 -75.07
CA ASP A 114 -24.29 15.05 -76.55
C ASP A 114 -24.53 13.68 -77.21
N ALA A 115 -25.81 13.33 -77.45
CA ALA A 115 -26.19 12.11 -78.19
C ALA A 115 -25.46 11.97 -79.55
N SER A 116 -25.28 13.08 -80.27
CA SER A 116 -24.58 13.11 -81.56
C SER A 116 -23.10 12.71 -81.47
N ALA A 117 -22.44 12.95 -80.34
CA ALA A 117 -21.05 12.55 -80.14
C ALA A 117 -20.92 11.04 -79.94
N ILE A 118 -21.88 10.42 -79.25
CA ILE A 118 -21.96 8.96 -79.07
C ILE A 118 -22.29 8.27 -80.41
N GLU A 119 -23.25 8.77 -81.19
CA GLU A 119 -23.51 8.29 -82.56
C GLU A 119 -22.25 8.36 -83.44
N GLY A 120 -21.50 9.46 -83.32
CA GLY A 120 -20.23 9.67 -84.01
C GLY A 120 -19.16 8.64 -83.65
N GLU A 121 -19.04 8.28 -82.37
CA GLU A 121 -18.08 7.27 -81.91
C GLU A 121 -18.50 5.84 -82.30
N ILE A 122 -19.80 5.51 -82.27
CA ILE A 122 -20.31 4.24 -82.82
C ILE A 122 -19.96 4.13 -84.31
N LEU A 123 -20.16 5.21 -85.09
CA LEU A 123 -19.80 5.26 -86.50
C LEU A 123 -18.27 5.14 -86.71
N ASN A 124 -17.47 5.80 -85.88
CA ASN A 124 -16.01 5.73 -85.89
C ASN A 124 -15.53 4.27 -85.73
N GLN A 125 -16.06 3.55 -84.74
CA GLN A 125 -15.73 2.14 -84.54
C GLN A 125 -16.24 1.23 -85.66
N LEU A 126 -17.42 1.49 -86.22
CA LEU A 126 -17.93 0.76 -87.39
C LEU A 126 -17.00 0.91 -88.60
N VAL A 127 -16.44 2.11 -88.82
CA VAL A 127 -15.47 2.37 -89.90
C VAL A 127 -14.16 1.63 -89.64
N HIS A 128 -13.58 1.75 -88.43
CA HIS A 128 -12.29 1.15 -88.11
C HIS A 128 -12.31 -0.38 -88.02
N LYS A 129 -13.42 -0.98 -87.53
CA LYS A 129 -13.58 -2.45 -87.42
C LYS A 129 -13.97 -3.10 -88.75
N THR A 130 -14.39 -2.32 -89.75
CA THR A 130 -14.73 -2.83 -91.10
C THR A 130 -13.52 -2.86 -92.03
N ASN A 131 -13.25 -4.01 -92.65
CA ASN A 131 -12.15 -4.17 -93.60
C ASN A 131 -12.27 -3.20 -94.81
N PRO A 132 -11.30 -2.29 -95.06
CA PRO A 132 -11.38 -1.28 -96.12
C PRO A 132 -11.62 -1.83 -97.53
N LYS A 133 -11.22 -3.08 -97.78
CA LYS A 133 -11.40 -3.76 -99.07
C LYS A 133 -12.85 -4.16 -99.35
N ARG A 134 -13.67 -4.31 -98.32
CA ARG A 134 -15.11 -4.63 -98.44
C ARG A 134 -15.99 -3.39 -98.64
N ILE A 135 -15.49 -2.20 -98.25
CA ILE A 135 -16.22 -0.92 -98.33
C ILE A 135 -15.63 0.10 -99.35
N PRO A 136 -15.29 -0.29 -100.59
CA PRO A 136 -14.59 0.58 -101.53
C PRO A 136 -15.34 1.86 -101.93
N LYS A 137 -16.67 1.92 -101.72
CA LYS A 137 -17.51 3.10 -102.00
C LYS A 137 -17.68 4.07 -100.83
N SER A 138 -17.30 3.67 -99.60
CA SER A 138 -17.49 4.50 -98.38
C SER A 138 -16.81 5.86 -98.51
N ARG A 139 -17.45 6.91 -98.00
CA ARG A 139 -16.84 8.24 -97.81
C ARG A 139 -15.73 8.20 -96.74
N PHE A 140 -15.86 7.31 -95.76
CA PHE A 140 -14.90 7.10 -94.68
C PHE A 140 -13.83 6.06 -95.10
N LYS A 141 -12.57 6.49 -95.18
CA LYS A 141 -11.41 5.65 -95.50
C LYS A 141 -10.19 6.09 -94.72
N HIS A 142 -9.59 5.15 -94.01
CA HIS A 142 -8.22 5.29 -93.49
C HIS A 142 -7.23 4.73 -94.50
N THR A 143 -6.01 5.26 -94.48
CA THR A 143 -4.93 4.89 -95.40
C THR A 143 -4.28 3.57 -94.98
N GLU A 144 -4.60 2.47 -95.68
CA GLU A 144 -3.71 1.30 -95.69
C GLU A 144 -2.41 1.66 -96.43
N ASP A 145 -1.27 1.40 -95.81
CA ASP A 145 0.02 1.46 -96.50
C ASP A 145 0.04 0.45 -97.66
N SER A 146 0.29 0.97 -98.85
CA SER A 146 0.48 0.16 -100.05
C SER A 146 1.74 -0.68 -99.87
N ARG A 147 1.64 -2.01 -100.08
CA ARG A 147 2.77 -2.94 -99.93
C ARG A 147 3.99 -2.37 -100.66
N GLY A 148 5.07 -2.06 -99.93
CA GLY A 148 6.19 -1.23 -100.46
C GLY A 148 6.80 -1.69 -101.78
N ILE A 149 6.69 -2.99 -102.11
CA ILE A 149 7.03 -3.55 -103.44
C ILE A 149 6.29 -2.85 -104.60
N ILE A 150 5.02 -2.50 -104.41
CA ILE A 150 4.17 -1.84 -105.42
C ILE A 150 4.62 -0.40 -105.65
N ASP A 151 5.01 0.33 -104.60
CA ASP A 151 5.51 1.70 -104.74
C ASP A 151 6.97 1.74 -105.21
N PHE A 152 7.79 0.76 -104.83
CA PHE A 152 9.09 0.52 -105.44
C PHE A 152 8.98 0.25 -106.94
N LEU A 153 8.00 -0.57 -107.37
CA LEU A 153 7.72 -0.80 -108.80
C LEU A 153 7.26 0.46 -109.53
N LYS A 154 6.40 1.30 -108.91
CA LYS A 154 6.01 2.60 -109.49
C LYS A 154 7.19 3.56 -109.61
N ALA A 155 8.01 3.68 -108.56
CA ALA A 155 9.19 4.53 -108.53
C ALA A 155 10.23 4.09 -109.57
N SER A 156 10.53 2.79 -109.62
CA SER A 156 11.39 2.16 -110.64
C SER A 156 10.86 2.41 -112.05
N GLY A 157 9.55 2.26 -112.28
CA GLY A 157 8.91 2.59 -113.55
C GLY A 157 9.04 4.06 -113.95
N CYS A 158 8.92 5.00 -113.00
CA CYS A 158 9.11 6.43 -113.27
C CYS A 158 10.57 6.78 -113.58
N VAL A 159 11.53 6.18 -112.87
CA VAL A 159 12.97 6.35 -113.13
C VAL A 159 13.35 5.76 -114.48
N ALA A 160 12.87 4.55 -114.81
CA ALA A 160 13.09 3.91 -116.10
C ALA A 160 12.48 4.73 -117.26
N TYR A 161 11.29 5.31 -117.06
CA TYR A 161 10.67 6.21 -118.04
C TYR A 161 11.51 7.47 -118.25
N GLY A 162 11.94 8.14 -117.17
CA GLY A 162 12.80 9.33 -117.23
C GLY A 162 14.16 9.06 -117.90
N ALA A 163 14.79 7.93 -117.60
CA ALA A 163 16.02 7.48 -118.25
C ALA A 163 15.81 7.21 -119.75
N LEU A 164 14.69 6.58 -120.13
CA LEU A 164 14.32 6.37 -121.53
C LEU A 164 14.07 7.70 -122.26
N THR A 165 13.46 8.69 -121.60
CA THR A 165 13.29 10.04 -122.16
C THR A 165 14.64 10.70 -122.45
N LEU A 166 15.54 10.71 -121.46
CA LEU A 166 16.87 11.29 -121.60
C LEU A 166 17.70 10.57 -122.68
N PHE A 167 17.59 9.25 -122.76
CA PHE A 167 18.21 8.46 -123.82
C PHE A 167 17.69 8.86 -125.21
N LEU A 168 16.36 8.91 -125.41
CA LEU A 168 15.75 9.31 -126.69
C LEU A 168 16.11 10.75 -127.08
N VAL A 169 16.12 11.69 -126.14
CA VAL A 169 16.56 13.08 -126.37
C VAL A 169 18.05 13.16 -126.73
N SER A 170 18.91 12.41 -126.04
CA SER A 170 20.35 12.37 -126.36
C SER A 170 20.66 11.80 -127.75
N LEU A 171 19.79 10.91 -128.24
CA LEU A 171 19.92 10.26 -129.54
C LEU A 171 19.40 11.17 -130.67
N LEU A 172 18.34 11.94 -130.42
CA LEU A 172 17.88 13.03 -131.31
C LEU A 172 18.89 14.19 -131.41
N ALA A 173 19.63 14.48 -130.34
CA ALA A 173 20.61 15.57 -130.31
C ALA A 173 21.93 15.26 -131.04
N ARG A 174 22.22 13.98 -131.33
CA ARG A 174 23.40 13.56 -132.10
C ARG A 174 23.08 13.57 -133.59
N HIS A 175 23.32 14.71 -134.24
CA HIS A 175 23.16 14.92 -135.69
C HIS A 175 24.22 14.18 -136.55
N ASP A 176 24.38 12.87 -136.36
CA ASP A 176 25.32 12.04 -137.13
C ASP A 176 24.56 11.15 -138.13
N MET A 177 24.44 11.61 -139.37
CA MET A 177 23.50 11.06 -140.37
C MET A 177 23.79 9.61 -140.78
N ALA A 178 25.01 9.11 -140.56
CA ALA A 178 25.39 7.72 -140.85
C ALA A 178 24.88 6.71 -139.80
N PHE A 179 24.48 7.15 -138.61
CA PHE A 179 23.96 6.24 -137.57
C PHE A 179 22.47 5.92 -137.78
N LEU A 180 21.73 6.77 -138.50
CA LEU A 180 20.26 6.66 -138.62
C LEU A 180 19.79 5.42 -139.38
N GLU A 181 20.44 4.99 -140.46
CA GLU A 181 19.95 3.88 -141.30
C GLU A 181 19.85 2.55 -140.53
N ASN A 182 20.73 2.29 -139.56
CA ASN A 182 20.70 1.05 -138.76
C ASN A 182 19.81 1.10 -137.50
N VAL A 183 19.24 2.27 -137.15
CA VAL A 183 18.43 2.43 -135.92
C VAL A 183 16.95 2.68 -136.23
N VAL A 184 16.59 3.01 -137.47
CA VAL A 184 15.21 3.25 -137.93
C VAL A 184 14.24 2.07 -137.66
N LEU A 185 14.71 0.82 -137.56
CA LEU A 185 13.85 -0.31 -137.16
C LEU A 185 13.58 -0.41 -135.64
N MET A 186 14.46 0.14 -134.80
CA MET A 186 14.36 0.04 -133.32
C MET A 186 13.59 1.22 -132.70
N HIS A 187 13.52 2.37 -133.38
CA HIS A 187 12.86 3.57 -132.88
C HIS A 187 11.33 3.49 -132.72
N PRO A 188 10.54 2.89 -133.63
CA PRO A 188 9.08 2.88 -133.51
C PRO A 188 8.59 2.16 -132.25
N CYS A 189 9.27 1.08 -131.83
CA CYS A 189 8.94 0.34 -130.63
C CYS A 189 9.28 1.11 -129.35
N LEU A 190 10.42 1.83 -129.30
CA LEU A 190 10.82 2.63 -128.14
C LEU A 190 9.96 3.89 -128.00
N VAL A 191 9.68 4.59 -129.10
CA VAL A 191 8.74 5.74 -129.11
C VAL A 191 7.31 5.26 -128.81
N GLY A 192 6.90 4.12 -129.36
CA GLY A 192 5.61 3.48 -129.06
C GLY A 192 5.45 3.10 -127.59
N ALA A 193 6.49 2.53 -126.97
CA ALA A 193 6.52 2.26 -125.53
C ALA A 193 6.48 3.56 -124.70
N TRP A 194 7.15 4.62 -125.16
CA TRP A 194 7.14 5.93 -124.50
C TRP A 194 5.77 6.63 -124.57
N VAL A 195 5.10 6.53 -125.72
CA VAL A 195 3.72 7.02 -125.94
C VAL A 195 2.72 6.16 -125.17
N LEU A 196 2.86 4.83 -125.12
CA LEU A 196 2.03 3.96 -124.28
C LEU A 196 2.24 4.26 -122.79
N GLY A 197 3.46 4.57 -122.36
CA GLY A 197 3.76 5.07 -121.02
C GLY A 197 3.06 6.40 -120.73
N LEU A 198 3.14 7.37 -121.65
CA LEU A 198 2.45 8.66 -121.54
C LEU A 198 0.93 8.47 -121.46
N VAL A 199 0.35 7.64 -122.34
CA VAL A 199 -1.07 7.31 -122.38
C VAL A 199 -1.50 6.58 -121.11
N ALA A 200 -0.68 5.68 -120.56
CA ALA A 200 -0.95 5.01 -119.28
C ALA A 200 -0.91 5.99 -118.09
N ILE A 201 0.03 6.94 -118.08
CA ILE A 201 0.11 8.02 -117.08
C ILE A 201 -1.13 8.91 -117.18
N VAL A 202 -1.46 9.40 -118.38
CA VAL A 202 -2.65 10.24 -118.65
C VAL A 202 -3.93 9.48 -118.31
N TYR A 203 -4.07 8.20 -118.70
CA TYR A 203 -5.20 7.36 -118.34
C TYR A 203 -5.30 7.13 -116.83
N SER A 204 -4.17 6.98 -116.12
CA SER A 204 -4.17 6.87 -114.65
C SER A 204 -4.59 8.18 -113.97
N ALA A 205 -4.19 9.33 -114.51
CA ALA A 205 -4.63 10.65 -114.05
C ALA A 205 -6.12 10.87 -114.33
N PHE A 206 -6.60 10.50 -115.52
CA PHE A 206 -8.00 10.62 -115.92
C PHE A 206 -8.92 9.67 -115.12
N ARG A 207 -8.46 8.43 -114.86
CA ARG A 207 -9.18 7.46 -114.03
C ARG A 207 -9.21 7.84 -112.55
N ARG A 208 -8.20 8.58 -112.06
CA ARG A 208 -8.23 9.25 -110.73
C ARG A 208 -9.19 10.43 -110.73
N ASN A 209 -9.28 11.19 -111.82
CA ASN A 209 -10.11 12.39 -111.95
C ASN A 209 -11.50 12.10 -112.55
N LYS A 210 -12.39 11.49 -111.76
CA LYS A 210 -13.83 11.84 -111.87
C LYS A 210 -13.96 13.31 -111.47
N ALA A 211 -14.24 14.16 -112.47
CA ALA A 211 -14.01 15.61 -112.46
C ALA A 211 -15.01 16.42 -111.61
N GLY A 212 -15.02 16.20 -110.29
CA GLY A 212 -15.79 17.01 -109.32
C GLY A 212 -15.03 17.35 -108.04
N ARG A 213 -13.70 17.16 -107.98
CA ARG A 213 -12.91 17.22 -106.74
C ARG A 213 -11.67 18.12 -106.76
N PHE A 214 -11.49 18.95 -107.80
CA PHE A 214 -10.21 19.65 -108.04
C PHE A 214 -10.23 21.18 -107.87
N LEU A 215 -11.17 21.72 -107.07
CA LEU A 215 -11.29 23.18 -106.87
C LEU A 215 -11.29 23.64 -105.39
N SER A 216 -10.84 22.82 -104.43
CA SER A 216 -10.90 23.19 -103.00
C SER A 216 -9.80 22.70 -102.05
N ARG A 217 -8.68 22.11 -102.52
CA ARG A 217 -7.55 21.76 -101.63
C ARG A 217 -6.17 21.95 -102.25
N ILE A 218 -5.51 23.05 -101.89
CA ILE A 218 -4.07 23.00 -101.57
C ILE A 218 -4.00 22.62 -100.08
N LYS A 219 -3.35 21.51 -99.76
CA LYS A 219 -2.83 21.24 -98.42
C LYS A 219 -1.37 20.85 -98.55
N ILE A 220 -0.49 21.67 -98.00
CA ILE A 220 0.92 21.38 -97.78
C ILE A 220 1.04 20.92 -96.32
N LEU A 221 1.74 19.81 -96.10
CA LEU A 221 2.07 19.19 -94.80
C LEU A 221 0.87 18.69 -93.95
N GLY A 222 0.84 17.35 -93.75
CA GLY A 222 0.18 16.69 -92.61
C GLY A 222 -1.35 16.77 -92.56
N ASN A 223 -2.04 15.70 -92.95
CA ASN A 223 -3.50 15.69 -92.94
C ASN A 223 -4.04 14.33 -92.47
N GLU A 224 -4.59 14.30 -91.26
CA GLU A 224 -5.79 13.51 -91.00
C GLU A 224 -6.98 14.47 -90.80
N ILE A 225 -8.19 13.97 -91.03
CA ILE A 225 -9.42 14.76 -90.93
C ILE A 225 -10.19 14.14 -89.77
N ASP A 226 -9.98 14.69 -88.58
CA ASP A 226 -10.79 14.34 -87.43
C ASP A 226 -12.23 14.80 -87.66
N LEU A 227 -13.18 13.86 -87.58
CA LEU A 227 -14.60 14.19 -87.52
C LEU A 227 -14.97 14.94 -86.23
N PHE A 228 -14.08 14.97 -85.25
CA PHE A 228 -14.30 15.45 -83.89
C PHE A 228 -14.26 16.98 -83.69
N GLU A 229 -13.86 17.75 -84.69
CA GLU A 229 -13.79 19.22 -84.56
C GLU A 229 -15.14 19.91 -84.84
N TYR A 230 -16.02 19.29 -85.65
CA TYR A 230 -17.30 19.90 -86.06
C TYR A 230 -18.36 19.99 -84.93
N GLY A 231 -18.21 19.24 -83.84
CA GLY A 231 -19.07 19.36 -82.66
C GLY A 231 -18.60 20.42 -81.65
N LYS A 232 -17.29 20.70 -81.59
CA LYS A 232 -16.70 21.54 -80.53
C LYS A 232 -16.87 23.05 -80.73
N GLU A 233 -17.11 23.53 -81.95
CA GLU A 233 -17.30 24.96 -82.21
C GLU A 233 -18.73 25.48 -81.94
N GLN A 234 -19.72 24.61 -81.70
CA GLN A 234 -21.12 25.03 -81.51
C GLN A 234 -21.63 25.04 -80.05
N ALA A 235 -20.85 24.53 -79.09
CA ALA A 235 -21.19 24.50 -77.66
C ALA A 235 -21.06 25.87 -76.94
N ARG A 236 -21.43 26.97 -77.60
CA ARG A 236 -21.52 28.34 -77.06
C ARG A 236 -22.70 29.11 -77.66
N GLY A 237 -23.91 28.62 -77.38
CA GLY A 237 -25.15 29.31 -77.71
C GLY A 237 -26.35 28.57 -77.13
N ASP A 238 -27.14 29.27 -76.31
CA ASP A 238 -28.35 28.73 -75.69
C ASP A 238 -29.46 28.38 -76.71
N SER A 239 -30.43 27.62 -76.21
CA SER A 239 -31.74 27.27 -76.81
C SER A 239 -31.79 26.11 -77.80
N SER A 240 -32.25 24.98 -77.26
CA SER A 240 -33.16 23.99 -77.85
C SER A 240 -33.69 24.24 -79.27
N GLU A 241 -33.12 23.55 -80.27
CA GLU A 241 -33.86 23.08 -81.44
C GLU A 241 -33.17 21.83 -82.02
N SER A 242 -33.96 20.99 -82.70
CA SER A 242 -33.61 19.65 -83.19
C SER A 242 -32.31 19.60 -84.03
N TYR A 243 -31.21 19.09 -83.45
CA TYR A 243 -29.99 18.78 -84.19
C TYR A 243 -30.14 17.51 -85.04
N ASP A 244 -29.74 17.59 -86.32
CA ASP A 244 -29.71 16.45 -87.24
C ASP A 244 -28.72 15.37 -86.76
N SER A 245 -29.25 14.22 -86.35
CA SER A 245 -28.51 13.01 -85.99
C SER A 245 -27.38 12.69 -86.99
N VAL A 246 -26.21 12.33 -86.47
CA VAL A 246 -25.03 11.91 -87.24
C VAL A 246 -25.36 10.66 -88.06
N PHE A 247 -26.14 9.73 -87.50
CA PHE A 247 -26.65 8.58 -88.23
C PHE A 247 -27.57 8.98 -89.38
N ASN A 248 -28.47 9.96 -89.20
CA ASN A 248 -29.30 10.47 -90.30
C ASN A 248 -28.46 11.13 -91.40
N LYS A 249 -27.50 11.97 -91.03
CA LYS A 249 -26.60 12.70 -91.95
C LYS A 249 -25.73 11.77 -92.83
N TYR A 250 -25.38 10.60 -92.31
CA TYR A 250 -24.54 9.61 -92.99
C TYR A 250 -25.25 8.28 -93.29
N MET A 251 -26.59 8.24 -93.21
CA MET A 251 -27.44 7.04 -93.30
C MET A 251 -26.99 6.06 -94.40
N ASP A 252 -26.85 6.53 -95.65
CA ASP A 252 -26.41 5.69 -96.78
C ASP A 252 -25.03 5.03 -96.56
N ASP A 253 -24.08 5.72 -95.92
CA ASP A 253 -22.77 5.14 -95.58
C ASP A 253 -22.89 4.17 -94.40
N VAL A 254 -23.66 4.49 -93.35
CA VAL A 254 -23.88 3.59 -92.20
C VAL A 254 -24.49 2.27 -92.69
N LEU A 255 -25.56 2.34 -93.49
CA LEU A 255 -26.19 1.17 -94.11
C LEU A 255 -25.22 0.42 -95.05
N TYR A 256 -24.36 1.14 -95.78
CA TYR A 256 -23.32 0.53 -96.62
C TYR A 256 -22.22 -0.17 -95.80
N LEU A 257 -21.79 0.40 -94.67
CA LEU A 257 -20.84 -0.20 -93.73
C LEU A 257 -21.45 -1.48 -93.12
N LEU A 258 -22.64 -1.40 -92.52
CA LEU A 258 -23.32 -2.54 -91.88
C LEU A 258 -23.60 -3.71 -92.85
N ASN A 259 -23.90 -3.43 -94.12
CA ASN A 259 -24.15 -4.45 -95.13
C ASN A 259 -22.90 -4.96 -95.88
N ASN A 260 -21.72 -4.34 -95.67
CA ASN A 260 -20.47 -4.78 -96.30
C ASN A 260 -19.34 -5.06 -95.29
N SER A 261 -19.54 -4.86 -93.99
CA SER A 261 -18.69 -5.37 -92.92
C SER A 261 -18.39 -6.86 -93.12
N GLY A 262 -19.42 -7.61 -93.52
CA GLY A 262 -19.45 -9.07 -93.55
C GLY A 262 -19.67 -9.67 -92.16
N SER A 263 -20.05 -8.83 -91.20
CA SER A 263 -20.61 -9.21 -89.89
C SER A 263 -22.13 -9.24 -90.01
N ASP A 264 -22.75 -10.17 -89.31
CA ASP A 264 -24.20 -10.30 -89.19
C ASP A 264 -24.68 -10.23 -87.73
N VAL A 265 -23.75 -10.20 -86.78
CA VAL A 265 -24.00 -9.86 -85.37
C VAL A 265 -23.16 -8.65 -84.99
N PHE A 266 -23.81 -7.62 -84.44
CA PHE A 266 -23.14 -6.51 -83.78
C PHE A 266 -23.54 -6.49 -82.31
N VAL A 267 -22.55 -6.47 -81.42
CA VAL A 267 -22.75 -6.35 -79.97
C VAL A 267 -22.41 -4.93 -79.57
N ILE A 268 -23.33 -4.25 -78.89
CA ILE A 268 -23.20 -2.85 -78.47
C ILE A 268 -23.20 -2.83 -76.95
N GLU A 269 -22.09 -2.34 -76.40
CA GLU A 269 -21.76 -2.38 -74.97
C GLU A 269 -21.58 -0.96 -74.40
N ASP A 270 -21.78 -0.84 -73.09
CA ASP A 270 -21.57 0.38 -72.29
C ASP A 270 -22.47 1.58 -72.66
N LEU A 271 -23.53 1.38 -73.46
CA LEU A 271 -24.50 2.44 -73.78
C LEU A 271 -25.38 2.80 -72.57
N ASP A 272 -25.50 1.90 -71.59
CA ASP A 272 -26.23 2.07 -70.33
C ASP A 272 -25.43 2.78 -69.22
N ARG A 273 -24.26 3.35 -69.55
CA ARG A 273 -23.47 4.24 -68.68
C ARG A 273 -23.80 5.73 -68.86
N PHE A 274 -24.50 6.09 -69.92
CA PHE A 274 -24.95 7.46 -70.21
C PHE A 274 -26.33 7.70 -69.59
N ASP A 275 -26.79 8.96 -69.54
CA ASP A 275 -28.13 9.30 -69.05
C ASP A 275 -29.21 8.47 -69.75
N ASP A 276 -30.18 7.96 -68.98
CA ASP A 276 -31.25 7.08 -69.46
C ASP A 276 -31.93 7.63 -70.72
N SER A 277 -32.23 8.93 -70.75
CA SER A 277 -32.96 9.57 -71.85
C SER A 277 -32.16 9.59 -73.15
N ILE A 278 -30.84 9.73 -73.04
CA ILE A 278 -29.89 9.76 -74.15
C ILE A 278 -29.63 8.34 -74.66
N ALA A 279 -29.41 7.39 -73.74
CA ALA A 279 -29.27 5.98 -74.07
C ALA A 279 -30.51 5.48 -74.84
N ILE A 280 -31.72 5.75 -74.34
CA ILE A 280 -33.00 5.42 -74.99
C ILE A 280 -33.10 6.04 -76.39
N GLY A 281 -32.75 7.32 -76.56
CA GLY A 281 -32.74 7.99 -77.86
C GLY A 281 -31.81 7.32 -78.87
N ILE A 282 -30.65 6.83 -78.44
CA ILE A 282 -29.68 6.13 -79.29
C ILE A 282 -30.17 4.70 -79.61
N PHE A 283 -30.82 3.99 -78.67
CA PHE A 283 -31.47 2.70 -78.95
C PHE A 283 -32.55 2.82 -80.04
N GLU A 284 -33.38 3.87 -80.02
CA GLU A 284 -34.37 4.12 -81.07
C GLU A 284 -33.72 4.25 -82.46
N LYS A 285 -32.61 5.01 -82.57
CA LYS A 285 -31.87 5.15 -83.83
C LYS A 285 -31.17 3.89 -84.29
N LEU A 286 -30.62 3.10 -83.37
CA LEU A 286 -29.99 1.82 -83.71
C LEU A 286 -31.03 0.77 -84.15
N ARG A 287 -32.23 0.76 -83.56
CA ARG A 287 -33.36 -0.09 -83.99
C ARG A 287 -33.86 0.31 -85.39
N GLU A 288 -34.00 1.61 -85.66
CA GLU A 288 -34.34 2.15 -86.99
C GLU A 288 -33.28 1.77 -88.04
N LEU A 289 -31.99 1.99 -87.74
CA LEU A 289 -30.86 1.60 -88.58
C LEU A 289 -30.85 0.10 -88.89
N ASN A 290 -31.09 -0.76 -87.90
CA ASN A 290 -31.08 -2.21 -88.08
C ASN A 290 -32.24 -2.69 -88.98
N ALA A 291 -33.42 -2.08 -88.85
CA ALA A 291 -34.56 -2.33 -89.72
C ALA A 291 -34.27 -1.92 -91.18
N LEU A 292 -33.74 -0.71 -91.39
CA LEU A 292 -33.34 -0.21 -92.72
C LEU A 292 -32.20 -1.05 -93.33
N ALA A 293 -31.20 -1.41 -92.52
CA ALA A 293 -30.07 -2.21 -92.96
C ALA A 293 -30.52 -3.58 -93.45
N ASN A 294 -31.40 -4.27 -92.70
CA ASN A 294 -32.02 -5.54 -93.11
C ASN A 294 -32.91 -5.39 -94.34
N ALA A 295 -33.73 -4.35 -94.44
CA ALA A 295 -34.58 -4.10 -95.61
C ALA A 295 -33.76 -3.91 -96.91
N CYS A 296 -32.58 -3.29 -96.80
CA CYS A 296 -31.64 -3.12 -97.91
C CYS A 296 -30.61 -4.27 -98.05
N ARG A 297 -30.64 -5.28 -97.16
CA ARG A 297 -29.66 -6.38 -97.13
C ARG A 297 -29.95 -7.39 -98.25
N PRO A 298 -28.96 -7.77 -99.08
CA PRO A 298 -29.16 -8.80 -100.09
C PRO A 298 -29.57 -10.14 -99.44
N ARG A 299 -30.64 -10.78 -99.93
CA ARG A 299 -31.17 -12.09 -99.44
C ARG A 299 -30.16 -13.26 -99.35
N ARG A 300 -28.96 -13.10 -99.90
CA ARG A 300 -27.84 -14.07 -99.80
C ARG A 300 -26.96 -13.87 -98.56
N LEU A 301 -27.18 -12.78 -97.81
CA LEU A 301 -26.53 -12.51 -96.54
C LEU A 301 -27.54 -12.83 -95.43
N LYS A 302 -27.01 -13.27 -94.28
CA LYS A 302 -27.80 -13.54 -93.09
C LYS A 302 -28.41 -12.25 -92.53
N THR A 303 -29.55 -12.39 -91.84
CA THR A 303 -30.20 -11.31 -91.08
C THR A 303 -29.19 -10.63 -90.17
N LEU A 304 -29.09 -9.30 -90.25
CA LEU A 304 -28.31 -8.49 -89.33
C LEU A 304 -29.02 -8.44 -87.98
N ARG A 305 -28.30 -8.77 -86.90
CA ARG A 305 -28.80 -8.73 -85.53
C ARG A 305 -27.95 -7.81 -84.66
N PHE A 306 -28.60 -6.96 -83.89
CA PHE A 306 -27.98 -6.10 -82.89
C PHE A 306 -28.27 -6.70 -81.51
N PHE A 307 -27.20 -7.02 -80.78
CA PHE A 307 -27.24 -7.40 -79.37
C PHE A 307 -26.85 -6.18 -78.54
N PHE A 308 -27.68 -5.86 -77.56
CA PHE A 308 -27.50 -4.73 -76.67
C PHE A 308 -27.27 -5.25 -75.26
N MET A 309 -26.13 -4.91 -74.65
CA MET A 309 -25.86 -5.26 -73.27
C MET A 309 -26.32 -4.13 -72.36
N VAL A 310 -27.31 -4.42 -71.52
CA VAL A 310 -28.03 -3.40 -70.73
C VAL A 310 -28.32 -3.86 -69.30
N ARG A 311 -28.34 -2.90 -68.38
CA ARG A 311 -28.91 -3.02 -67.04
C ARG A 311 -30.45 -3.14 -67.06
N GLU A 312 -31.03 -3.74 -66.02
CA GLU A 312 -32.47 -4.03 -65.93
C GLU A 312 -33.35 -2.81 -65.67
N ASP A 313 -32.80 -1.85 -64.94
CA ASP A 313 -33.42 -0.62 -64.43
C ASP A 313 -33.39 0.56 -65.42
N LEU A 314 -32.71 0.41 -66.56
CA LEU A 314 -32.65 1.39 -67.66
C LEU A 314 -34.05 1.80 -68.17
N PHE A 315 -35.02 0.88 -68.14
CA PHE A 315 -36.39 1.13 -68.60
C PHE A 315 -37.35 1.25 -67.42
N LYS A 316 -37.77 2.49 -67.14
CA LYS A 316 -38.65 2.83 -66.00
C LYS A 316 -40.07 2.27 -66.14
N THR A 317 -40.49 1.86 -67.34
CA THR A 317 -41.78 1.17 -67.58
C THR A 317 -41.57 -0.18 -68.27
N PRO A 318 -42.36 -1.23 -67.91
CA PRO A 318 -42.35 -2.50 -68.64
C PRO A 318 -42.75 -2.37 -70.11
N GLU A 319 -43.63 -1.42 -70.43
CA GLU A 319 -44.12 -1.15 -71.78
C GLU A 319 -43.00 -0.67 -72.71
N ASP A 320 -42.13 0.22 -72.23
CA ASP A 320 -40.97 0.71 -72.99
C ASP A 320 -39.97 -0.44 -73.23
N ARG A 321 -39.68 -1.25 -72.21
CA ARG A 321 -38.75 -2.40 -72.30
C ARG A 321 -39.12 -3.38 -73.44
N VAL A 322 -40.40 -3.69 -73.62
CA VAL A 322 -40.87 -4.63 -74.67
C VAL A 322 -41.07 -3.98 -76.04
N LYS A 323 -41.04 -2.65 -76.14
CA LYS A 323 -41.15 -1.89 -77.39
C LYS A 323 -39.82 -1.89 -78.19
N PHE A 324 -38.68 -1.96 -77.51
CA PHE A 324 -37.35 -1.80 -78.12
C PHE A 324 -36.64 -3.10 -78.55
N PHE A 325 -36.97 -4.24 -77.94
CA PHE A 325 -36.32 -5.51 -78.21
C PHE A 325 -37.30 -6.55 -78.73
N ASP A 326 -36.87 -7.30 -79.74
CA ASP A 326 -37.64 -8.39 -80.35
C ASP A 326 -37.47 -9.69 -79.55
N PHE A 327 -36.39 -9.79 -78.76
CA PHE A 327 -36.16 -10.84 -77.76
C PHE A 327 -35.29 -10.31 -76.61
N ILE A 328 -35.48 -10.81 -75.39
CA ILE A 328 -34.67 -10.47 -74.21
C ILE A 328 -34.12 -11.75 -73.60
N VAL A 329 -32.79 -11.84 -73.51
CA VAL A 329 -32.05 -12.90 -72.82
C VAL A 329 -31.77 -12.44 -71.38
N PRO A 330 -32.37 -13.07 -70.36
CA PRO A 330 -32.10 -12.76 -68.96
C PRO A 330 -30.74 -13.37 -68.55
N VAL A 331 -29.77 -12.51 -68.26
CA VAL A 331 -28.46 -12.89 -67.75
C VAL A 331 -28.52 -12.96 -66.24
N ILE A 332 -28.60 -14.19 -65.71
CA ILE A 332 -28.68 -14.46 -64.27
C ILE A 332 -27.28 -14.29 -63.69
N PRO A 333 -27.08 -13.48 -62.63
CA PRO A 333 -25.77 -13.34 -61.99
C PRO A 333 -25.32 -14.68 -61.39
N PHE A 334 -24.07 -15.06 -61.68
CA PHE A 334 -23.41 -16.23 -61.09
C PHE A 334 -22.81 -15.95 -59.70
N ALA A 335 -22.96 -14.71 -59.20
CA ALA A 335 -22.50 -14.29 -57.88
C ALA A 335 -23.64 -14.41 -56.85
N ASP A 336 -23.53 -15.43 -56.01
CA ASP A 336 -24.24 -15.53 -54.73
C ASP A 336 -23.33 -14.94 -53.64
N PRO A 337 -23.83 -14.16 -52.65
CA PRO A 337 -23.04 -13.75 -51.48
C PRO A 337 -22.26 -14.91 -50.82
N ASP A 338 -22.83 -16.12 -50.76
CA ASP A 338 -22.13 -17.30 -50.22
C ASP A 338 -20.99 -17.78 -51.15
N GLY A 339 -21.13 -17.60 -52.47
CA GLY A 339 -20.09 -17.88 -53.46
C GLY A 339 -18.96 -16.84 -53.45
N ASN A 340 -19.31 -15.57 -53.31
CA ASN A 340 -18.36 -14.46 -53.12
C ASN A 340 -17.55 -14.65 -51.82
N PHE A 341 -18.19 -15.11 -50.75
CA PHE A 341 -17.54 -15.50 -49.51
C PHE A 341 -16.49 -16.59 -49.73
N ASP A 342 -16.87 -17.73 -50.32
CA ASP A 342 -15.94 -18.84 -50.52
C ASP A 342 -14.81 -18.50 -51.53
N GLU A 343 -15.06 -17.72 -52.58
CA GLU A 343 -14.03 -17.25 -53.51
C GLU A 343 -13.01 -16.34 -52.79
N LEU A 344 -13.47 -15.31 -52.07
CA LEU A 344 -12.62 -14.39 -51.31
C LEU A 344 -11.82 -15.13 -50.21
N ARG A 345 -12.46 -16.07 -49.51
CA ARG A 345 -11.86 -16.89 -48.46
C ARG A 345 -10.76 -17.80 -49.01
N VAL A 346 -10.99 -18.45 -50.15
CA VAL A 346 -10.00 -19.31 -50.81
C VAL A 346 -8.81 -18.46 -51.28
N ASP A 347 -9.06 -17.30 -51.88
CA ASP A 347 -8.00 -16.47 -52.44
C ASP A 347 -7.12 -15.80 -51.37
N LEU A 348 -7.71 -15.25 -50.29
CA LEU A 348 -6.93 -14.74 -49.16
C LEU A 348 -6.09 -15.84 -48.48
N ARG A 349 -6.58 -17.09 -48.45
CA ARG A 349 -5.82 -18.25 -47.97
C ARG A 349 -4.66 -18.62 -48.89
N LYS A 350 -4.82 -18.56 -50.23
CA LYS A 350 -3.70 -18.74 -51.19
C LYS A 350 -2.58 -17.73 -50.97
N LEU A 351 -2.93 -16.51 -50.55
CA LEU A 351 -1.95 -15.46 -50.19
C LEU A 351 -1.25 -15.71 -48.84
N ASN A 352 -1.54 -16.80 -48.11
CA ASN A 352 -1.09 -17.04 -46.74
C ASN A 352 -1.50 -15.90 -45.77
N LEU A 353 -2.72 -15.37 -45.90
CA LEU A 353 -3.32 -14.46 -44.92
C LEU A 353 -4.31 -15.22 -44.05
N CYS A 354 -4.09 -15.20 -42.74
CA CYS A 354 -4.99 -15.77 -41.75
C CYS A 354 -6.00 -14.70 -41.33
N VAL A 355 -7.09 -14.54 -42.07
CA VAL A 355 -8.24 -13.70 -41.68
C VAL A 355 -9.34 -14.57 -41.06
N SER A 356 -10.20 -14.01 -40.21
CA SER A 356 -11.33 -14.75 -39.67
C SER A 356 -12.40 -15.01 -40.73
N ASP A 357 -13.03 -16.19 -40.68
CA ASP A 357 -14.12 -16.53 -41.59
C ASP A 357 -15.34 -15.59 -41.40
N LEU A 358 -15.51 -14.97 -40.22
CA LEU A 358 -16.56 -13.98 -39.97
C LEU A 358 -16.29 -12.66 -40.74
N PHE A 359 -15.09 -12.11 -40.62
CA PHE A 359 -14.67 -10.89 -41.33
C PHE A 359 -14.80 -11.03 -42.86
N VAL A 360 -14.42 -12.19 -43.40
CA VAL A 360 -14.56 -12.45 -44.84
C VAL A 360 -16.03 -12.47 -45.27
N TYR A 361 -16.90 -13.09 -44.46
CA TYR A 361 -18.35 -13.11 -44.71
C TYR A 361 -18.98 -11.72 -44.66
N GLU A 362 -18.61 -10.91 -43.67
CA GLU A 362 -19.05 -9.52 -43.53
C GLU A 362 -18.69 -8.69 -44.77
N ILE A 363 -17.44 -8.77 -45.26
CA ILE A 363 -17.02 -8.04 -46.47
C ILE A 363 -17.75 -8.55 -47.73
N SER A 364 -17.85 -9.87 -47.93
CA SER A 364 -18.54 -10.41 -49.11
C SER A 364 -20.03 -10.07 -49.16
N ALA A 365 -20.67 -9.85 -48.01
CA ALA A 365 -22.07 -9.43 -47.95
C ALA A 365 -22.30 -7.99 -48.43
N PHE A 366 -21.29 -7.11 -48.30
CA PHE A 366 -21.36 -5.71 -48.77
C PHE A 366 -20.86 -5.50 -50.21
N ILE A 367 -20.14 -6.47 -50.78
CA ILE A 367 -19.52 -6.38 -52.11
C ILE A 367 -20.06 -7.50 -53.01
N PRO A 368 -21.17 -7.24 -53.75
CA PRO A 368 -21.79 -8.26 -54.59
C PRO A 368 -21.02 -8.53 -55.89
N ASP A 369 -20.18 -7.61 -56.37
CA ASP A 369 -19.42 -7.77 -57.60
C ASP A 369 -18.09 -8.52 -57.41
N SER A 370 -17.95 -9.66 -58.07
CA SER A 370 -16.76 -10.51 -57.96
C SER A 370 -15.52 -9.94 -58.68
N ARG A 371 -15.66 -8.96 -59.59
CA ARG A 371 -14.50 -8.26 -60.17
C ARG A 371 -13.88 -7.32 -59.14
N THR A 372 -14.70 -6.57 -58.41
CA THR A 372 -14.26 -5.74 -57.28
C THR A 372 -13.54 -6.57 -56.22
N LEU A 373 -14.08 -7.75 -55.86
CA LEU A 373 -13.40 -8.69 -54.94
C LEU A 373 -12.03 -9.17 -55.48
N LYS A 374 -11.93 -9.47 -56.78
CA LYS A 374 -10.66 -9.86 -57.41
C LYS A 374 -9.63 -8.73 -57.44
N ASP A 375 -10.09 -7.49 -57.62
CA ASP A 375 -9.22 -6.31 -57.55
C ASP A 375 -8.69 -6.09 -56.12
N ILE A 376 -9.56 -6.21 -55.11
CA ILE A 376 -9.17 -6.20 -53.69
C ILE A 376 -8.11 -7.29 -53.40
N VAL A 377 -8.31 -8.52 -53.85
CA VAL A 377 -7.33 -9.62 -53.66
C VAL A 377 -5.98 -9.30 -54.34
N ASN A 378 -6.00 -8.79 -55.57
CA ASN A 378 -4.79 -8.41 -56.30
C ASN A 378 -4.02 -7.30 -55.59
N GLU A 379 -4.73 -6.27 -55.14
CA GLU A 379 -4.14 -5.17 -54.37
C GLU A 379 -3.59 -5.67 -53.03
N VAL A 380 -4.35 -6.45 -52.26
CA VAL A 380 -3.89 -7.05 -50.99
C VAL A 380 -2.62 -7.86 -51.19
N LYS A 381 -2.52 -8.67 -52.26
CA LYS A 381 -1.28 -9.37 -52.63
C LYS A 381 -0.15 -8.37 -52.85
N HIS A 382 -0.36 -7.36 -53.70
CA HIS A 382 0.67 -6.38 -54.04
C HIS A 382 1.21 -5.65 -52.80
N TYR A 383 0.32 -5.13 -51.96
CA TYR A 383 0.71 -4.44 -50.73
C TYR A 383 1.38 -5.38 -49.72
N LYS A 384 0.89 -6.62 -49.57
CA LYS A 384 1.55 -7.65 -48.73
C LYS A 384 3.01 -7.86 -49.15
N GLU A 385 3.25 -8.11 -50.43
CA GLU A 385 4.57 -8.43 -50.97
C GLU A 385 5.55 -7.25 -50.99
N HIS A 386 5.05 -6.00 -51.00
CA HIS A 386 5.88 -4.80 -51.10
C HIS A 386 6.12 -4.07 -49.78
N ILE A 387 5.21 -4.19 -48.81
CA ILE A 387 5.34 -3.57 -47.47
C ILE A 387 5.90 -4.57 -46.45
N PHE A 388 5.44 -5.82 -46.44
CA PHE A 388 5.79 -6.81 -45.41
C PHE A 388 6.88 -7.80 -45.86
N ARG A 389 7.63 -7.45 -46.92
CA ARG A 389 8.64 -8.30 -47.58
C ARG A 389 9.74 -8.82 -46.66
N ASP A 390 10.14 -8.00 -45.70
CA ASP A 390 11.32 -8.22 -44.85
C ASP A 390 10.95 -8.82 -43.47
N ASN A 391 9.67 -9.17 -43.24
CA ASN A 391 9.20 -9.79 -42.00
C ASN A 391 9.40 -11.31 -42.01
N GLU A 392 10.27 -11.84 -41.14
CA GLU A 392 10.43 -13.29 -40.93
C GLU A 392 9.21 -13.96 -40.29
N LYS A 393 8.28 -13.18 -39.72
CA LYS A 393 7.04 -13.66 -39.09
C LYS A 393 5.84 -13.44 -40.02
N PRO A 394 4.89 -14.40 -40.11
CA PRO A 394 3.63 -14.17 -40.79
C PRO A 394 2.83 -13.07 -40.08
N LEU A 395 2.08 -12.29 -40.86
CA LEU A 395 1.11 -11.31 -40.35
C LEU A 395 0.15 -11.99 -39.37
N SER A 396 -0.10 -11.32 -38.24
CA SER A 396 -1.17 -11.74 -37.32
C SER A 396 -2.55 -11.56 -37.96
N VAL A 397 -3.57 -12.19 -37.37
CA VAL A 397 -4.96 -12.11 -37.86
C VAL A 397 -5.42 -10.66 -37.95
N ILE A 398 -5.15 -9.88 -36.90
CA ILE A 398 -5.54 -8.47 -36.81
C ILE A 398 -4.87 -7.64 -37.91
N GLU A 399 -3.56 -7.81 -38.13
CA GLU A 399 -2.84 -7.08 -39.18
C GLU A 399 -3.30 -7.47 -40.60
N ALA A 400 -3.67 -8.75 -40.81
CA ALA A 400 -4.22 -9.22 -42.07
C ALA A 400 -5.61 -8.62 -42.34
N GLU A 401 -6.49 -8.56 -41.34
CA GLU A 401 -7.83 -7.98 -41.45
C GLU A 401 -7.78 -6.46 -41.70
N HIS A 402 -6.91 -5.72 -41.00
CA HIS A 402 -6.72 -4.28 -41.27
C HIS A 402 -6.13 -4.00 -42.67
N LEU A 403 -5.18 -4.83 -43.13
CA LEU A 403 -4.64 -4.71 -44.50
C LEU A 403 -5.76 -4.93 -45.54
N VAL A 404 -6.61 -5.94 -45.36
CA VAL A 404 -7.74 -6.16 -46.28
C VAL A 404 -8.73 -5.00 -46.18
N ALA A 405 -9.08 -4.54 -44.99
CA ALA A 405 -10.04 -3.45 -44.76
C ALA A 405 -9.62 -2.12 -45.40
N ILE A 406 -8.36 -1.69 -45.25
CA ILE A 406 -7.92 -0.43 -45.86
C ILE A 406 -7.86 -0.52 -47.39
N ILE A 407 -7.59 -1.70 -47.96
CA ILE A 407 -7.64 -1.94 -49.41
C ILE A 407 -9.09 -1.98 -49.91
N VAL A 408 -10.02 -2.58 -49.16
CA VAL A 408 -11.46 -2.50 -49.44
C VAL A 408 -11.91 -1.04 -49.50
N TYR A 409 -11.57 -0.22 -48.50
CA TYR A 409 -11.88 1.21 -48.53
C TYR A 409 -11.23 1.94 -49.71
N LYS A 410 -9.96 1.64 -50.04
CA LYS A 410 -9.29 2.19 -51.22
C LYS A 410 -10.00 1.86 -52.54
N VAL A 411 -10.43 0.60 -52.73
CA VAL A 411 -11.06 0.15 -53.98
C VAL A 411 -12.48 0.68 -54.10
N ILE A 412 -13.25 0.71 -52.99
CA ILE A 412 -14.66 1.15 -52.99
C ILE A 412 -14.78 2.69 -52.97
N PHE A 413 -13.88 3.40 -52.27
CA PHE A 413 -13.90 4.87 -52.13
C PHE A 413 -12.55 5.51 -52.56
N PRO A 414 -12.10 5.33 -53.82
CA PRO A 414 -10.76 5.74 -54.26
C PRO A 414 -10.52 7.25 -54.19
N THR A 415 -11.56 8.06 -54.42
CA THR A 415 -11.50 9.52 -54.30
C THR A 415 -11.22 9.92 -52.85
N ASP A 416 -12.02 9.41 -51.89
CA ASP A 416 -11.86 9.76 -50.48
C ASP A 416 -10.54 9.21 -49.91
N PHE A 417 -10.15 7.99 -50.28
CA PHE A 417 -8.85 7.42 -49.92
C PHE A 417 -7.66 8.29 -50.37
N SER A 418 -7.73 8.88 -51.58
CA SER A 418 -6.72 9.82 -52.10
C SER A 418 -6.65 11.13 -51.29
N HIS A 419 -7.75 11.56 -50.67
CA HIS A 419 -7.78 12.67 -49.71
C HIS A 419 -7.29 12.23 -48.32
N TYR A 420 -7.67 11.04 -47.86
CA TYR A 420 -7.29 10.44 -46.58
C TYR A 420 -5.77 10.27 -46.45
N GLN A 421 -5.08 9.86 -47.52
CA GLN A 421 -3.62 9.86 -47.62
C GLN A 421 -2.95 11.23 -47.37
N ARG A 422 -3.72 12.33 -47.38
CA ARG A 422 -3.27 13.71 -47.17
C ARG A 422 -3.84 14.32 -45.88
N GLY A 423 -4.51 13.53 -45.04
CA GLY A 423 -5.15 13.99 -43.79
C GLY A 423 -6.42 14.83 -43.99
N LYS A 424 -7.11 14.62 -45.13
CA LYS A 424 -8.39 15.26 -45.51
C LYS A 424 -9.39 14.21 -46.00
N GLY A 425 -10.60 14.62 -46.36
CA GLY A 425 -11.64 13.70 -46.83
C GLY A 425 -12.47 13.14 -45.70
N TYR A 426 -13.61 12.56 -46.05
CA TYR A 426 -14.68 12.16 -45.15
C TYR A 426 -14.18 11.28 -43.99
N VAL A 427 -13.42 10.22 -44.29
CA VAL A 427 -12.85 9.35 -43.23
C VAL A 427 -11.87 10.10 -42.33
N ALA A 428 -11.00 10.94 -42.87
CA ALA A 428 -10.02 11.67 -42.06
C ALA A 428 -10.69 12.66 -41.09
N GLU A 429 -11.76 13.33 -41.54
CA GLU A 429 -12.50 14.27 -40.70
C GLU A 429 -13.35 13.56 -39.65
N LEU A 430 -13.95 12.39 -39.94
CA LEU A 430 -14.59 11.55 -38.91
C LEU A 430 -13.61 11.08 -37.83
N LEU A 431 -12.40 10.66 -38.22
CA LEU A 431 -11.36 10.24 -37.27
C LEU A 431 -10.93 11.41 -36.36
N LYS A 432 -10.83 12.64 -36.89
CA LYS A 432 -10.65 13.85 -36.05
C LYS A 432 -11.86 14.14 -35.17
N LYS A 433 -13.08 13.97 -35.71
CA LYS A 433 -14.34 14.18 -34.96
C LYS A 433 -14.32 13.34 -33.67
N ARG A 434 -13.71 12.14 -33.64
CA ARG A 434 -13.54 11.26 -32.46
C ARG A 434 -13.18 12.01 -31.16
N ASP A 435 -12.34 13.04 -31.22
CA ASP A 435 -11.94 13.80 -30.03
C ASP A 435 -13.10 14.60 -29.38
N VAL A 436 -14.22 14.78 -30.10
CA VAL A 436 -15.51 15.23 -29.54
C VAL A 436 -16.17 14.12 -28.72
N LEU A 437 -16.30 12.89 -29.26
CA LEU A 437 -16.82 11.72 -28.51
C LEU A 437 -16.01 11.46 -27.24
N VAL A 438 -14.68 11.50 -27.33
CA VAL A 438 -13.80 11.32 -26.15
C VAL A 438 -14.09 12.37 -25.09
N ARG A 439 -14.34 13.64 -25.48
CA ARG A 439 -14.69 14.72 -24.53
C ARG A 439 -16.08 14.54 -23.92
N GLN A 440 -17.08 14.20 -24.72
CA GLN A 440 -18.44 13.91 -24.23
C GLN A 440 -18.40 12.74 -23.24
N ARG A 441 -17.81 11.62 -23.63
CA ARG A 441 -17.74 10.41 -22.80
C ARG A 441 -16.92 10.61 -21.51
N LYS A 442 -15.87 11.45 -21.55
CA LYS A 442 -15.17 11.89 -20.33
C LYS A 442 -16.08 12.68 -19.38
N ALA A 443 -16.92 13.57 -19.92
CA ALA A 443 -17.86 14.34 -19.11
C ALA A 443 -18.92 13.45 -18.45
N ASP A 444 -19.54 12.52 -19.20
CA ASP A 444 -20.51 11.55 -18.67
C ASP A 444 -19.94 10.74 -17.50
N LEU A 445 -18.70 10.27 -17.65
CA LEU A 445 -18.02 9.42 -16.67
C LEU A 445 -17.62 10.20 -15.41
N GLU A 446 -17.19 11.45 -15.53
CA GLU A 446 -16.95 12.33 -14.36
C GLU A 446 -18.27 12.70 -13.66
N GLU A 447 -19.39 12.84 -14.39
CA GLU A 447 -20.72 12.99 -13.78
C GLU A 447 -21.16 11.71 -13.05
N GLU A 448 -21.01 10.52 -13.65
CA GLU A 448 -21.28 9.23 -12.99
C GLU A 448 -20.47 9.10 -11.69
N LYS A 449 -19.17 9.42 -11.76
CA LYS A 449 -18.23 9.41 -10.62
C LYS A 449 -18.62 10.42 -9.54
N ALA A 450 -19.07 11.63 -9.89
CA ALA A 450 -19.60 12.60 -8.94
C ALA A 450 -20.88 12.10 -8.24
N ILE A 451 -21.81 11.50 -9.00
CA ILE A 451 -23.03 10.88 -8.46
C ILE A 451 -22.70 9.71 -7.51
N LEU A 452 -21.70 8.89 -7.85
CA LEU A 452 -21.26 7.76 -7.01
C LEU A 452 -20.57 8.25 -5.73
N ARG A 453 -19.73 9.29 -5.78
CA ARG A 453 -19.15 9.93 -4.58
C ARG A 453 -20.24 10.47 -3.66
N GLY A 454 -21.19 11.25 -4.18
CA GLY A 454 -22.34 11.74 -3.40
C GLY A 454 -23.31 10.64 -2.90
N ARG A 455 -23.20 9.40 -3.40
CA ARG A 455 -23.89 8.22 -2.84
C ARG A 455 -23.08 7.52 -1.75
N ILE A 456 -21.74 7.59 -1.79
CA ILE A 456 -20.85 7.12 -0.72
C ILE A 456 -20.96 8.05 0.49
N ASP A 457 -20.93 9.37 0.28
CA ASP A 457 -21.09 10.36 1.37
C ASP A 457 -22.40 10.12 2.14
N LYS A 458 -23.50 9.87 1.43
CA LYS A 458 -24.83 9.51 2.00
C LYS A 458 -24.90 8.11 2.64
N ILE A 459 -23.89 7.26 2.46
CA ILE A 459 -23.73 6.00 3.20
C ILE A 459 -22.90 6.26 4.47
N ASP A 460 -21.88 7.11 4.39
CA ASP A 460 -21.01 7.46 5.53
C ASP A 460 -21.70 8.40 6.53
N GLU A 461 -22.65 9.22 6.09
CA GLU A 461 -23.61 9.89 6.97
C GLU A 461 -24.52 8.88 7.71
N LYS A 462 -24.85 7.75 7.07
CA LYS A 462 -25.77 6.73 7.60
C LYS A 462 -25.08 5.59 8.35
N SER A 463 -23.75 5.50 8.36
CA SER A 463 -23.04 4.46 9.12
C SER A 463 -22.93 4.78 10.62
N ARG A 464 -23.37 5.97 11.05
CA ARG A 464 -23.37 6.44 12.46
C ARG A 464 -24.61 6.04 13.28
N PHE A 465 -25.19 4.87 13.03
CA PHE A 465 -26.34 4.42 13.83
C PHE A 465 -25.94 4.07 15.27
N THR A 466 -26.64 4.66 16.23
CA THR A 466 -26.61 4.29 17.65
C THR A 466 -27.37 2.98 17.89
N ALA A 467 -27.13 2.34 19.04
CA ALA A 467 -27.79 1.08 19.42
C ALA A 467 -29.33 1.20 19.45
N GLU A 468 -29.85 2.38 19.77
CA GLU A 468 -31.29 2.68 19.85
C GLU A 468 -31.93 2.71 18.45
N GLU A 469 -31.24 3.31 17.48
CA GLU A 469 -31.69 3.39 16.08
C GLU A 469 -31.69 2.02 15.40
N LEU A 470 -30.70 1.17 15.70
CA LEU A 470 -30.60 -0.19 15.16
C LEU A 470 -31.79 -1.07 15.59
N VAL A 471 -32.22 -0.96 16.85
CA VAL A 471 -33.39 -1.70 17.38
C VAL A 471 -34.69 -1.18 16.75
N LEU A 472 -34.88 0.15 16.69
CA LEU A 472 -36.10 0.76 16.16
C LEU A 472 -36.28 0.61 14.64
N THR A 473 -35.19 0.52 13.87
CA THR A 473 -35.26 0.40 12.40
C THR A 473 -35.78 -0.97 11.93
N ARG A 474 -35.67 -2.01 12.76
CA ARG A 474 -36.05 -3.39 12.38
C ARG A 474 -37.36 -3.88 13.01
N TYR A 475 -37.85 -3.22 14.07
CA TYR A 475 -39.22 -3.39 14.58
C TYR A 475 -40.22 -2.76 13.60
N LYS A 476 -40.73 -3.55 12.64
CA LYS A 476 -41.67 -3.10 11.61
C LYS A 476 -43.01 -2.57 12.14
N ASP A 477 -43.34 -2.80 13.41
CA ASP A 477 -44.61 -2.42 13.99
C ASP A 477 -44.44 -1.37 15.10
N LYS A 478 -44.29 -0.10 14.69
CA LYS A 478 -44.24 1.06 15.61
C LYS A 478 -45.50 1.16 16.49
N SER A 479 -46.60 0.49 16.15
CA SER A 479 -47.87 0.53 16.90
C SER A 479 -47.79 -0.06 18.31
N HIS A 480 -46.77 -0.87 18.62
CA HIS A 480 -46.55 -1.34 19.98
C HIS A 480 -46.28 -0.19 20.97
N PHE A 481 -45.61 0.87 20.52
CA PHE A 481 -45.35 2.04 21.36
C PHE A 481 -46.52 3.05 21.37
N ASP A 482 -47.38 3.07 20.34
CA ASP A 482 -48.64 3.82 20.36
C ASP A 482 -49.54 3.42 21.55
N SER A 483 -49.46 2.15 21.99
CA SER A 483 -50.25 1.62 23.12
C SER A 483 -49.95 2.28 24.48
N TYR A 484 -48.82 2.99 24.61
CA TYR A 484 -48.47 3.80 25.78
C TYR A 484 -48.92 5.27 25.67
N GLY A 485 -49.78 5.59 24.69
CA GLY A 485 -50.41 6.90 24.53
C GLY A 485 -49.56 7.94 23.78
N MET A 486 -48.53 7.50 23.05
CA MET A 486 -47.64 8.38 22.27
C MET A 486 -48.02 8.35 20.79
N ASP A 487 -48.18 9.51 20.14
CA ASP A 487 -48.52 9.63 18.71
C ASP A 487 -47.25 9.59 17.84
N ILE A 488 -46.58 8.44 17.83
CA ILE A 488 -45.25 8.24 17.22
C ILE A 488 -45.32 8.26 15.69
N ARG A 489 -46.53 8.20 15.13
CA ARG A 489 -46.82 8.27 13.69
C ARG A 489 -46.51 9.63 13.07
N ARG A 490 -46.24 10.65 13.89
CA ARG A 490 -45.87 12.01 13.45
C ARG A 490 -44.36 12.27 13.37
N ALA A 491 -43.52 11.41 13.94
CA ALA A 491 -42.08 11.53 13.83
C ALA A 491 -41.63 11.10 12.42
N GLU A 492 -41.01 12.02 11.68
CA GLU A 492 -40.49 11.73 10.33
C GLU A 492 -39.10 11.10 10.39
N THR A 493 -38.35 11.32 11.47
CA THR A 493 -37.00 10.78 11.69
C THR A 493 -36.94 9.73 12.82
N VAL A 494 -35.80 9.04 12.92
CA VAL A 494 -35.56 8.04 13.97
C VAL A 494 -35.17 8.73 15.28
N GLU A 495 -34.42 9.83 15.24
CA GLU A 495 -34.08 10.61 16.43
C GLU A 495 -35.32 11.22 17.11
N GLU A 496 -36.26 11.78 16.35
CA GLU A 496 -37.56 12.25 16.89
C GLU A 496 -38.36 11.10 17.52
N THR A 497 -38.28 9.90 16.94
CA THR A 497 -38.92 8.70 17.49
C THR A 497 -38.27 8.31 18.83
N ILE A 498 -36.94 8.37 18.93
CA ILE A 498 -36.17 8.08 20.13
C ILE A 498 -36.47 9.10 21.23
N GLU A 499 -36.40 10.39 20.93
CA GLU A 499 -36.65 11.47 21.89
C GLU A 499 -38.08 11.41 22.45
N ALA A 500 -39.08 11.12 21.59
CA ALA A 500 -40.44 10.88 22.03
C ALA A 500 -40.56 9.67 22.99
N ILE A 501 -39.91 8.54 22.69
CA ILE A 501 -39.93 7.34 23.54
C ILE A 501 -39.20 7.59 24.87
N ARG A 502 -38.03 8.25 24.82
CA ARG A 502 -37.21 8.63 25.98
C ARG A 502 -37.94 9.64 26.89
N SER A 503 -38.83 10.47 26.36
CA SER A 503 -39.65 11.41 27.14
C SER A 503 -40.70 10.74 28.05
N ASN A 504 -41.03 9.47 27.82
CA ASN A 504 -41.95 8.69 28.65
C ASN A 504 -41.22 7.56 29.38
N GLN A 505 -41.05 7.69 30.70
CA GLN A 505 -40.33 6.73 31.54
C GLN A 505 -40.76 5.27 31.33
N THR A 506 -42.06 5.01 31.10
CA THR A 506 -42.58 3.65 30.92
C THR A 506 -42.13 3.03 29.60
N ALA A 507 -42.01 3.85 28.56
CA ALA A 507 -41.59 3.43 27.23
C ALA A 507 -40.07 3.42 27.09
N SER A 508 -39.36 4.37 27.73
CA SER A 508 -37.90 4.32 27.88
C SER A 508 -37.47 3.00 28.54
N ASN A 509 -38.03 2.66 29.69
CA ASN A 509 -37.70 1.40 30.38
C ASN A 509 -37.98 0.16 29.50
N LYS A 510 -38.98 0.23 28.61
CA LYS A 510 -39.30 -0.81 27.63
C LYS A 510 -38.27 -0.89 26.49
N LEU A 511 -37.80 0.26 26.02
CA LEU A 511 -36.74 0.36 25.02
C LEU A 511 -35.42 -0.17 25.59
N ASP A 512 -35.10 0.17 26.84
CA ASP A 512 -33.93 -0.35 27.57
C ASP A 512 -34.02 -1.86 27.83
N GLU A 513 -35.21 -2.38 28.15
CA GLU A 513 -35.50 -3.83 28.24
C GLU A 513 -35.22 -4.54 26.90
N PHE A 514 -35.70 -3.99 25.77
CA PHE A 514 -35.41 -4.53 24.44
C PHE A 514 -33.93 -4.42 24.03
N ILE A 515 -33.26 -3.31 24.35
CA ILE A 515 -31.82 -3.14 24.10
C ILE A 515 -31.02 -4.18 24.90
N GLY A 516 -31.39 -4.41 26.17
CA GLY A 516 -30.80 -5.47 27.00
C GLY A 516 -31.03 -6.88 26.46
N GLU A 517 -32.24 -7.19 25.97
CA GLU A 517 -32.56 -8.48 25.37
C GLU A 517 -31.79 -8.75 24.06
N TYR A 518 -31.49 -7.70 23.28
CA TYR A 518 -30.68 -7.81 22.06
C TYR A 518 -29.17 -7.83 22.32
N LEU A 519 -28.68 -7.14 23.36
CA LEU A 519 -27.27 -7.16 23.74
C LEU A 519 -26.84 -8.44 24.48
N GLY A 520 -27.80 -9.18 25.07
CA GLY A 520 -27.53 -10.43 25.78
C GLY A 520 -27.45 -11.70 24.91
N ASP A 521 -27.61 -11.59 23.59
CA ASP A 521 -27.74 -12.73 22.68
C ASP A 521 -26.75 -12.60 21.49
N GLU A 522 -25.58 -13.26 21.62
CA GLU A 522 -24.49 -13.21 20.62
C GLU A 522 -24.95 -13.63 19.20
N GLU A 523 -25.96 -14.50 19.08
CA GLU A 523 -26.49 -14.92 17.78
C GLU A 523 -27.39 -13.85 17.13
N LYS A 524 -27.97 -12.93 17.91
CA LYS A 524 -28.67 -11.74 17.40
C LYS A 524 -27.71 -10.57 17.15
N LEU A 525 -26.70 -10.40 18.00
CA LEU A 525 -25.62 -9.41 17.84
C LEU A 525 -24.81 -9.64 16.56
N SER A 526 -24.48 -10.89 16.23
CA SER A 526 -23.83 -11.23 14.95
C SER A 526 -24.72 -10.94 13.73
N ARG A 527 -26.04 -11.13 13.83
CA ARG A 527 -27.02 -10.75 12.79
C ARG A 527 -27.25 -9.23 12.69
N LEU A 528 -26.94 -8.45 13.73
CA LEU A 528 -26.94 -6.98 13.70
C LEU A 528 -25.80 -6.40 12.86
N GLY A 529 -24.75 -7.18 12.54
CA GLY A 529 -23.70 -6.78 11.60
C GLY A 529 -24.15 -6.75 10.13
N GLU A 530 -25.22 -7.45 9.76
CA GLU A 530 -25.65 -7.60 8.35
C GLU A 530 -25.98 -6.28 7.61
N PRO A 531 -26.64 -5.27 8.21
CA PRO A 531 -26.93 -4.00 7.52
C PRO A 531 -25.65 -3.19 7.27
N GLY A 532 -24.72 -3.17 8.23
CA GLY A 532 -23.40 -2.57 8.07
C GLY A 532 -22.62 -3.26 6.97
N VAL A 533 -22.54 -4.61 7.00
CA VAL A 533 -21.90 -5.41 5.95
C VAL A 533 -22.58 -5.23 4.58
N TYR A 534 -23.89 -5.01 4.51
CA TYR A 534 -24.59 -4.72 3.24
C TYR A 534 -24.27 -3.32 2.72
N LEU A 535 -24.22 -2.30 3.59
CA LEU A 535 -23.87 -0.93 3.23
C LEU A 535 -22.39 -0.81 2.85
N GLU A 536 -21.49 -1.46 3.57
CA GLU A 536 -20.07 -1.57 3.19
C GLU A 536 -19.92 -2.32 1.86
N LYS A 537 -20.54 -3.49 1.66
CA LYS A 537 -20.56 -4.16 0.34
C LYS A 537 -21.22 -3.34 -0.78
N LYS A 538 -21.96 -2.28 -0.46
CA LYS A 538 -22.53 -1.35 -1.44
C LYS A 538 -21.58 -0.19 -1.71
N LYS A 539 -20.89 0.32 -0.67
CA LYS A 539 -19.79 1.29 -0.74
C LYS A 539 -18.60 0.72 -1.50
N GLU A 540 -18.15 -0.49 -1.18
CA GLU A 540 -17.13 -1.27 -1.93
C GLU A 540 -17.47 -1.36 -3.41
N ARG A 541 -18.73 -1.64 -3.76
CA ARG A 541 -19.18 -1.67 -5.17
C ARG A 541 -19.13 -0.30 -5.84
N TYR A 542 -19.45 0.78 -5.13
CA TYR A 542 -19.31 2.13 -5.66
C TYR A 542 -17.83 2.56 -5.79
N ILE A 543 -16.96 2.18 -4.85
CA ILE A 543 -15.51 2.41 -4.92
C ILE A 543 -14.89 1.60 -6.07
N ALA A 544 -15.29 0.33 -6.25
CA ALA A 544 -14.85 -0.51 -7.37
C ALA A 544 -15.27 0.10 -8.71
N ARG A 545 -16.53 0.58 -8.82
CA ARG A 545 -17.01 1.29 -10.01
C ARG A 545 -16.28 2.61 -10.26
N ILE A 546 -15.96 3.38 -9.22
CA ILE A 546 -15.13 4.59 -9.35
C ILE A 546 -13.72 4.24 -9.85
N ARG A 547 -13.08 3.18 -9.33
CA ARG A 547 -11.78 2.70 -9.84
C ARG A 547 -11.84 2.23 -11.30
N GLU A 548 -12.93 1.59 -11.71
CA GLU A 548 -13.19 1.21 -13.11
C GLU A 548 -13.41 2.43 -14.01
N ILE A 549 -14.07 3.47 -13.50
CA ILE A 549 -14.22 4.77 -14.19
C ILE A 549 -12.87 5.47 -14.29
N ASP A 550 -12.05 5.50 -13.22
CA ASP A 550 -10.74 6.15 -13.23
C ASP A 550 -9.76 5.45 -14.21
N SER A 551 -9.74 4.11 -14.24
CA SER A 551 -8.94 3.38 -15.24
C SER A 551 -9.48 3.56 -16.66
N THR A 552 -10.80 3.66 -16.82
CA THR A 552 -11.42 4.01 -18.10
C THR A 552 -11.01 5.42 -18.54
N LEU A 553 -11.09 6.43 -17.67
CA LEU A 553 -10.74 7.82 -17.95
C LEU A 553 -9.26 8.02 -18.30
N ALA A 554 -8.36 7.23 -17.71
CA ALA A 554 -6.95 7.20 -18.08
C ALA A 554 -6.75 6.67 -19.52
N CYS A 555 -7.50 5.64 -19.91
CA CYS A 555 -7.34 4.95 -21.21
C CYS A 555 -8.28 5.43 -22.32
N ILE A 556 -9.27 6.30 -22.04
CA ILE A 556 -10.35 6.64 -22.98
C ILE A 556 -9.88 7.45 -24.21
N SER A 557 -8.75 8.15 -24.13
CA SER A 557 -8.11 8.75 -25.31
C SER A 557 -7.53 7.71 -26.28
N CYS A 558 -7.35 6.47 -25.81
CA CYS A 558 -6.94 5.32 -26.60
C CYS A 558 -8.13 4.40 -26.94
N TYR A 559 -9.37 4.79 -26.59
CA TYR A 559 -10.55 4.02 -26.97
C TYR A 559 -10.87 4.26 -28.45
N THR A 560 -11.31 3.18 -29.08
CA THR A 560 -11.66 3.12 -30.48
C THR A 560 -13.09 3.61 -30.74
N ILE A 561 -13.47 3.85 -32.00
CA ILE A 561 -14.75 4.47 -32.33
C ILE A 561 -15.92 3.56 -31.94
N GLY A 562 -15.82 2.25 -32.21
CA GLY A 562 -16.83 1.29 -31.78
C GLY A 562 -17.05 1.29 -30.26
N LYS A 563 -15.96 1.39 -29.49
CA LYS A 563 -16.00 1.40 -28.02
C LYS A 563 -16.51 2.72 -27.44
N LEU A 564 -16.33 3.83 -28.16
CA LEU A 564 -16.82 5.16 -27.75
C LEU A 564 -18.33 5.32 -28.02
N LEU A 565 -18.83 4.83 -29.16
CA LEU A 565 -20.27 4.85 -29.49
C LEU A 565 -21.08 3.83 -28.67
N GLY A 566 -20.48 2.68 -28.34
CA GLY A 566 -21.12 1.67 -27.48
C GLY A 566 -22.21 0.87 -28.20
N ALA A 567 -23.24 0.44 -27.46
CA ALA A 567 -24.32 -0.41 -28.00
C ALA A 567 -25.39 0.39 -28.77
N GLU A 568 -25.56 1.66 -28.44
CA GLU A 568 -26.43 2.59 -29.15
C GLU A 568 -25.61 3.22 -30.29
N LYS A 569 -25.57 2.52 -31.43
CA LYS A 569 -24.88 2.99 -32.64
C LYS A 569 -25.60 4.21 -33.19
N ASP A 570 -25.17 5.39 -32.73
CA ASP A 570 -25.77 6.67 -33.11
C ASP A 570 -25.41 7.00 -34.57
N ASP A 571 -26.42 6.92 -35.46
CA ASP A 571 -26.23 7.17 -36.88
C ASP A 571 -25.92 8.65 -37.18
N ASP A 572 -26.32 9.56 -36.29
CA ASP A 572 -26.04 11.00 -36.35
C ASP A 572 -24.53 11.29 -36.30
N TRP A 573 -23.73 10.41 -35.67
CA TRP A 573 -22.28 10.54 -35.64
C TRP A 573 -21.64 10.51 -37.03
N PHE A 574 -22.22 9.71 -37.93
CA PHE A 574 -21.77 9.55 -39.31
C PHE A 574 -22.36 10.61 -40.25
N VAL A 575 -22.95 11.67 -39.71
CA VAL A 575 -23.27 12.87 -40.48
C VAL A 575 -22.11 13.86 -40.29
N LEU A 576 -21.60 14.37 -41.41
CA LEU A 576 -20.64 15.48 -41.45
C LEU A 576 -21.29 16.62 -42.24
N GLU A 577 -21.34 17.79 -41.64
CA GLU A 577 -21.81 19.03 -42.28
C GLU A 577 -20.65 20.00 -42.52
N GLU A 578 -20.85 21.05 -43.34
CA GLU A 578 -19.81 22.06 -43.59
C GLU A 578 -19.34 22.78 -42.30
N GLU A 579 -20.19 22.81 -41.28
CA GLU A 579 -19.98 23.46 -39.99
C GLU A 579 -19.12 22.62 -39.01
N ASP A 580 -19.00 21.31 -39.22
CA ASP A 580 -18.14 20.42 -38.41
C ASP A 580 -16.64 20.60 -38.72
N LEU A 581 -16.31 21.23 -39.85
CA LEU A 581 -14.97 21.27 -40.41
C LEU A 581 -14.23 22.56 -40.03
N GLU A 582 -12.92 22.46 -39.74
CA GLU A 582 -12.05 23.64 -39.59
C GLU A 582 -12.06 24.56 -40.83
N ARG A 583 -12.39 23.99 -42.00
CA ARG A 583 -12.59 24.68 -43.26
C ARG A 583 -13.73 24.04 -44.05
N GLY A 584 -14.96 24.56 -43.92
CA GLY A 584 -16.14 24.05 -44.62
C GLY A 584 -15.99 23.88 -46.15
N GLU A 585 -15.15 24.71 -46.80
CA GLU A 585 -14.83 24.56 -48.23
C GLU A 585 -14.25 23.17 -48.59
N ASP A 586 -13.58 22.49 -47.65
CA ASP A 586 -13.02 21.16 -47.88
C ASP A 586 -14.12 20.08 -48.06
N PHE A 587 -15.35 20.28 -47.56
CA PHE A 587 -16.49 19.37 -47.76
C PHE A 587 -16.77 19.17 -49.26
N ASN A 588 -16.96 20.29 -49.95
CA ASN A 588 -17.20 20.35 -51.39
C ASN A 588 -15.92 20.01 -52.19
N ALA A 589 -14.75 20.48 -51.74
CA ALA A 589 -13.50 20.26 -52.47
C ALA A 589 -13.00 18.80 -52.43
N CYS A 590 -13.32 18.05 -51.35
CA CYS A 590 -13.05 16.61 -51.25
C CYS A 590 -14.26 15.74 -51.66
N LYS A 591 -15.38 16.36 -52.06
CA LYS A 591 -16.64 15.70 -52.43
C LYS A 591 -17.16 14.72 -51.38
N MET A 592 -17.16 15.13 -50.11
CA MET A 592 -17.58 14.26 -49.00
C MET A 592 -19.05 13.80 -49.14
N GLU A 593 -19.90 14.59 -49.79
CA GLU A 593 -21.28 14.23 -50.10
C GLU A 593 -21.40 12.98 -51.01
N ASP A 594 -20.44 12.73 -51.90
CA ASP A 594 -20.43 11.53 -52.76
C ASP A 594 -20.24 10.25 -51.92
N VAL A 595 -19.54 10.34 -50.78
CA VAL A 595 -19.35 9.22 -49.83
C VAL A 595 -20.65 8.91 -49.09
N LEU A 596 -21.34 9.95 -48.60
CA LEU A 596 -22.62 9.83 -47.88
C LEU A 596 -23.75 9.27 -48.76
N ARG A 597 -23.73 9.59 -50.06
CA ARG A 597 -24.74 9.12 -51.04
C ARG A 597 -24.43 7.74 -51.65
N SER A 598 -23.29 7.13 -51.34
CA SER A 598 -22.86 5.84 -51.90
C SER A 598 -23.66 4.66 -51.35
N GLU A 599 -24.05 3.72 -52.20
CA GLU A 599 -24.69 2.45 -51.80
C GLU A 599 -23.79 1.62 -50.86
N HIS A 600 -22.47 1.79 -50.95
CA HIS A 600 -21.49 1.12 -50.09
C HIS A 600 -21.20 1.88 -48.78
N PHE A 601 -21.90 2.98 -48.47
CA PHE A 601 -21.70 3.73 -47.22
C PHE A 601 -21.87 2.88 -45.94
N PRO A 602 -22.80 1.89 -45.85
CA PRO A 602 -22.89 0.99 -44.69
C PRO A 602 -21.63 0.13 -44.46
N LEU A 603 -20.91 -0.25 -45.52
CA LEU A 603 -19.62 -0.94 -45.39
C LEU A 603 -18.60 -0.02 -44.73
N LEU A 604 -18.55 1.25 -45.11
CA LEU A 604 -17.63 2.21 -44.49
C LEU A 604 -17.94 2.41 -42.99
N LYS A 605 -19.23 2.50 -42.63
CA LYS A 605 -19.65 2.49 -41.21
C LYS A 605 -19.18 1.21 -40.50
N HIS A 606 -19.33 0.05 -41.11
CA HIS A 606 -18.88 -1.24 -40.54
C HIS A 606 -17.36 -1.23 -40.28
N LEU A 607 -16.56 -0.85 -41.27
CA LEU A 607 -15.10 -0.79 -41.14
C LEU A 607 -14.61 0.18 -40.03
N LEU A 608 -15.33 1.28 -39.80
CA LEU A 608 -15.02 2.25 -38.74
C LEU A 608 -15.53 1.82 -37.35
N VAL A 609 -16.70 1.17 -37.25
CA VAL A 609 -17.28 0.73 -35.97
C VAL A 609 -16.60 -0.53 -35.42
N PHE A 610 -16.09 -1.40 -36.29
CA PHE A 610 -15.31 -2.58 -35.88
C PHE A 610 -13.80 -2.30 -35.84
N ASP A 611 -13.40 -1.02 -35.91
CA ASP A 611 -12.03 -0.53 -35.75
C ASP A 611 -11.02 -1.14 -36.75
N LEU A 612 -11.53 -1.55 -37.92
CA LEU A 612 -10.74 -2.10 -39.03
C LEU A 612 -10.04 -0.98 -39.84
N ILE A 613 -10.56 0.26 -39.72
CA ILE A 613 -9.94 1.49 -40.20
C ILE A 613 -9.85 2.49 -39.05
N ASP A 614 -8.63 2.95 -38.78
CA ASP A 614 -8.28 3.89 -37.71
C ASP A 614 -7.16 4.85 -38.17
N ASP A 615 -6.70 5.74 -37.28
CA ASP A 615 -5.56 6.65 -37.52
C ASP A 615 -4.26 5.92 -37.94
N SER A 616 -4.09 4.66 -37.52
CA SER A 616 -2.90 3.87 -37.83
C SER A 616 -2.98 3.21 -39.22
N SER A 617 -4.16 3.08 -39.82
CA SER A 617 -4.40 2.20 -40.95
C SER A 617 -3.68 2.60 -42.25
N LEU A 618 -3.19 3.84 -42.36
CA LEU A 618 -2.25 4.24 -43.42
C LEU A 618 -0.95 3.41 -43.40
N ARG A 619 -0.56 2.80 -42.27
CA ARG A 619 0.64 1.96 -42.14
C ARG A 619 0.63 0.72 -43.05
N TYR A 620 -0.54 0.19 -43.37
CA TYR A 620 -0.70 -0.98 -44.24
C TYR A 620 -0.62 -0.63 -45.74
N VAL A 621 -0.56 0.66 -46.09
CA VAL A 621 -0.47 1.16 -47.47
C VAL A 621 0.71 2.11 -47.72
N VAL A 622 1.45 2.51 -46.69
CA VAL A 622 2.63 3.38 -46.78
C VAL A 622 3.88 2.62 -46.31
N ARG A 623 4.87 2.45 -47.20
CA ARG A 623 6.13 1.79 -46.86
C ARG A 623 7.03 2.70 -46.03
N VAL A 624 7.19 2.38 -44.75
CA VAL A 624 8.20 3.00 -43.87
C VAL A 624 9.61 2.58 -44.34
N ARG A 625 10.53 3.55 -44.42
CA ARG A 625 11.92 3.28 -44.83
C ARG A 625 12.69 2.63 -43.67
N PRO A 626 13.62 1.68 -43.91
CA PRO A 626 14.39 1.01 -42.84
C PRO A 626 15.22 1.98 -41.96
N GLU A 627 15.67 3.10 -42.53
CA GLU A 627 16.38 4.17 -41.82
C GLU A 627 15.45 5.11 -41.03
N GLY A 628 14.13 4.89 -41.09
CA GLY A 628 13.13 5.62 -40.34
C GLY A 628 12.98 5.15 -38.88
N LEU A 629 12.07 5.83 -38.18
CA LEU A 629 11.47 5.36 -36.93
C LEU A 629 10.49 4.21 -37.23
N SER A 630 10.27 3.31 -36.28
CA SER A 630 9.21 2.30 -36.38
C SER A 630 7.82 2.97 -36.51
N ILE A 631 6.81 2.23 -36.94
CA ILE A 631 5.45 2.78 -37.08
C ILE A 631 4.90 3.22 -35.72
N GLU A 632 5.15 2.42 -34.67
CA GLU A 632 4.68 2.73 -33.33
C GLU A 632 5.48 3.91 -32.73
N ASP A 633 6.80 4.00 -32.98
CA ASP A 633 7.62 5.17 -32.64
C ASP A 633 7.08 6.45 -33.31
N GLN A 634 6.62 6.36 -34.56
CA GLN A 634 6.00 7.48 -35.30
C GLN A 634 4.63 7.86 -34.72
N ARG A 635 3.81 6.88 -34.33
CA ARG A 635 2.51 7.12 -33.68
C ARG A 635 2.68 7.84 -32.34
N VAL A 636 3.59 7.37 -31.49
CA VAL A 636 3.88 8.01 -30.19
C VAL A 636 4.54 9.37 -30.42
N LEU A 637 5.43 9.53 -31.41
CA LEU A 637 5.97 10.84 -31.79
C LEU A 637 4.88 11.83 -32.25
N ALA A 638 3.87 11.37 -33.00
CA ALA A 638 2.74 12.20 -33.39
C ALA A 638 1.91 12.63 -32.17
N ALA A 639 1.66 11.72 -31.22
CA ALA A 639 1.00 12.04 -29.96
C ALA A 639 1.78 13.10 -29.13
N ILE A 640 3.11 13.01 -29.08
CA ILE A 640 3.96 14.04 -28.47
C ILE A 640 3.79 15.39 -29.15
N GLN A 641 3.76 15.41 -30.49
CA GLN A 641 3.61 16.65 -31.28
C GLN A 641 2.20 17.26 -31.17
N SER A 642 1.15 16.44 -31.01
CA SER A 642 -0.21 16.88 -30.71
C SER A 642 -0.42 17.29 -29.24
N ARG A 643 0.62 17.19 -28.40
CA ARG A 643 0.58 17.46 -26.95
C ARG A 643 -0.33 16.50 -26.17
N SER A 644 -0.54 15.30 -26.71
CA SER A 644 -1.28 14.23 -26.05
C SER A 644 -0.38 13.51 -25.04
N PRO A 645 -0.92 13.03 -23.90
CA PRO A 645 -0.15 12.21 -22.97
C PRO A 645 0.23 10.87 -23.62
N ILE A 646 1.38 10.33 -23.21
CA ILE A 646 1.91 9.05 -23.67
C ILE A 646 2.20 8.13 -22.48
N GLU A 647 2.26 6.82 -22.72
CA GLU A 647 2.57 5.88 -21.64
C GLU A 647 4.06 5.99 -21.23
N PRO A 648 4.38 6.22 -19.93
CA PRO A 648 5.77 6.41 -19.49
C PRO A 648 6.67 5.21 -19.76
N SER A 649 6.10 4.00 -19.75
CA SER A 649 6.76 2.71 -19.92
C SER A 649 7.19 2.40 -21.36
N TYR A 650 6.59 3.06 -22.37
CA TYR A 650 6.80 2.74 -23.79
C TYR A 650 8.29 2.80 -24.17
N VAL A 651 8.76 1.80 -24.92
CA VAL A 651 10.16 1.68 -25.33
C VAL A 651 10.26 2.06 -26.80
N PHE A 652 10.90 3.19 -27.12
CA PHE A 652 11.22 3.51 -28.51
C PHE A 652 12.32 2.58 -29.01
N GLU A 653 12.25 2.14 -30.27
CA GLU A 653 13.33 1.33 -30.87
C GLU A 653 14.61 2.16 -31.06
N LYS A 654 14.43 3.45 -31.43
CA LYS A 654 15.54 4.38 -31.67
C LYS A 654 15.28 5.72 -30.94
N PRO A 655 15.32 5.77 -29.59
CA PRO A 655 14.97 6.98 -28.82
C PRO A 655 15.84 8.18 -29.20
N GLY A 656 17.12 7.95 -29.52
CA GLY A 656 18.03 9.00 -30.01
C GLY A 656 17.55 9.68 -31.30
N ASP A 657 16.83 8.96 -32.15
CA ASP A 657 16.29 9.43 -33.42
C ASP A 657 14.93 10.11 -33.26
N VAL A 658 14.13 9.65 -32.29
CA VAL A 658 12.88 10.29 -31.86
C VAL A 658 13.18 11.66 -31.28
N LEU A 659 14.18 11.75 -30.39
CA LEU A 659 14.64 13.00 -29.79
C LEU A 659 15.11 14.02 -30.83
N LEU A 660 15.67 13.61 -31.97
CA LEU A 660 16.05 14.53 -33.06
C LEU A 660 14.82 15.14 -33.78
N ARG A 661 13.65 14.52 -33.67
CA ARG A 661 12.39 14.91 -34.35
C ARG A 661 11.39 15.58 -33.41
N ILE A 662 11.66 15.61 -32.10
CA ILE A 662 10.91 16.38 -31.10
C ILE A 662 11.55 17.77 -30.95
N ARG A 663 10.72 18.82 -31.03
CA ARG A 663 11.11 20.18 -30.60
C ARG A 663 11.10 20.24 -29.07
N ASP A 664 12.09 20.89 -28.49
CA ASP A 664 12.30 21.00 -27.05
C ASP A 664 11.03 21.49 -26.31
N GLU A 665 10.29 22.40 -26.94
CA GLU A 665 8.98 22.92 -26.51
C GLU A 665 7.96 21.84 -26.13
N PHE A 666 7.91 20.72 -26.85
CA PHE A 666 6.94 19.65 -26.60
C PHE A 666 7.29 18.82 -25.36
N LEU A 667 8.58 18.73 -24.98
CA LEU A 667 9.00 18.02 -23.76
C LEU A 667 8.54 18.74 -22.48
N MET A 668 8.16 20.02 -22.57
CA MET A 668 7.59 20.82 -21.46
C MET A 668 6.10 20.55 -21.19
N VAL A 669 5.44 19.69 -21.97
CA VAL A 669 4.01 19.35 -21.81
C VAL A 669 3.86 18.25 -20.75
N PRO A 670 3.04 18.42 -19.70
CA PRO A 670 2.80 17.35 -18.72
C PRO A 670 2.19 16.11 -19.37
N GLY A 671 2.68 14.92 -19.02
CA GLY A 671 2.21 13.64 -19.57
C GLY A 671 2.91 13.20 -20.86
N VAL A 672 3.80 14.02 -21.43
CA VAL A 672 4.69 13.64 -22.55
C VAL A 672 5.96 12.91 -22.07
N GLN A 673 6.15 12.77 -20.76
CA GLN A 673 7.37 12.20 -20.20
C GLN A 673 7.38 10.67 -20.25
N ASN A 674 8.50 10.12 -20.72
CA ASN A 674 8.68 8.72 -21.01
C ASN A 674 10.11 8.27 -20.68
N TYR A 675 10.24 7.04 -20.19
CA TYR A 675 11.50 6.48 -19.69
C TYR A 675 12.57 6.37 -20.79
N SER A 676 12.19 5.92 -21.99
CA SER A 676 13.08 5.76 -23.13
C SER A 676 13.61 7.10 -23.65
N LEU A 677 12.77 8.15 -23.64
CA LEU A 677 13.20 9.52 -23.95
C LEU A 677 14.15 10.08 -22.88
N LEU A 678 13.84 9.91 -21.58
CA LEU A 678 14.72 10.37 -20.51
C LEU A 678 16.09 9.71 -20.60
N ARG A 679 16.13 8.38 -20.74
CA ARG A 679 17.37 7.62 -20.95
C ARG A 679 18.16 8.15 -22.16
N GLY A 680 17.50 8.34 -23.31
CA GLY A 680 18.15 8.87 -24.51
C GLY A 680 18.68 10.31 -24.36
N ILE A 681 18.04 11.15 -23.55
CA ILE A 681 18.51 12.50 -23.19
C ILE A 681 19.76 12.42 -22.30
N LEU A 682 19.74 11.53 -21.29
CA LEU A 682 20.86 11.31 -20.37
C LEU A 682 22.09 10.74 -21.08
N GLU A 683 21.92 9.72 -21.93
CA GLU A 683 22.98 9.12 -22.75
C GLU A 683 23.62 10.15 -23.70
N LYS A 684 22.81 11.00 -24.35
CA LYS A 684 23.31 12.08 -25.25
C LYS A 684 23.82 13.31 -24.51
N LYS A 685 23.53 13.47 -23.23
CA LYS A 685 23.88 14.63 -22.37
C LYS A 685 23.37 15.97 -22.94
N ASP A 686 22.18 15.96 -23.55
CA ASP A 686 21.54 17.15 -24.13
C ASP A 686 20.89 18.01 -23.02
N ALA A 687 21.63 19.02 -22.55
CA ALA A 687 21.18 19.89 -21.47
C ALA A 687 19.94 20.73 -21.81
N GLY A 688 19.71 21.06 -23.09
CA GLY A 688 18.56 21.86 -23.52
C GLY A 688 17.26 21.05 -23.43
N LYS A 689 17.27 19.84 -23.99
CA LYS A 689 16.13 18.93 -23.91
C LYS A 689 15.90 18.42 -22.49
N LEU A 690 16.95 18.20 -21.71
CA LEU A 690 16.82 17.84 -20.30
C LEU A 690 16.09 18.94 -19.51
N ALA A 691 16.45 20.21 -19.69
CA ALA A 691 15.79 21.33 -19.02
C ALA A 691 14.29 21.43 -19.39
N CYS A 692 13.94 21.22 -20.65
CA CYS A 692 12.54 21.21 -21.09
C CYS A 692 11.75 20.02 -20.54
N PHE A 693 12.34 18.82 -20.55
CA PHE A 693 11.75 17.59 -19.99
C PHE A 693 11.49 17.72 -18.48
N VAL A 694 12.48 18.24 -17.74
CA VAL A 694 12.37 18.58 -16.32
C VAL A 694 11.26 19.61 -16.06
N SER A 695 11.15 20.66 -16.86
CA SER A 695 10.07 21.64 -16.73
C SER A 695 8.68 21.06 -17.00
N GLY A 696 8.58 19.97 -17.77
CA GLY A 696 7.33 19.23 -17.95
C GLY A 696 6.97 18.40 -16.72
N LEU A 697 7.95 17.68 -16.16
CA LEU A 697 7.80 16.92 -14.89
C LEU A 697 7.41 17.80 -13.70
N GLN A 698 8.03 18.99 -13.56
CA GLN A 698 7.68 19.96 -12.50
C GLN A 698 6.22 20.45 -12.56
N ARG A 699 5.50 20.20 -13.64
CA ARG A 699 4.09 20.56 -13.85
C ARG A 699 3.13 19.36 -13.75
N GLY A 700 3.64 18.16 -13.42
CA GLY A 700 2.87 16.93 -13.29
C GLY A 700 3.36 16.05 -12.13
N GLU A 701 2.90 14.80 -12.09
CA GLU A 701 3.22 13.81 -11.05
C GLU A 701 4.62 13.22 -11.29
N HIS A 702 5.64 13.87 -10.74
CA HIS A 702 7.05 13.54 -10.95
C HIS A 702 7.57 12.43 -10.04
N VAL A 703 7.04 12.29 -8.83
CA VAL A 703 7.43 11.23 -7.87
C VAL A 703 7.23 9.84 -8.48
N ASP A 704 6.01 9.57 -8.98
CA ASP A 704 5.65 8.27 -9.56
C ASP A 704 6.43 7.99 -10.86
N PHE A 705 6.69 9.03 -11.66
CA PHE A 705 7.52 8.90 -12.85
C PHE A 705 8.98 8.53 -12.50
N PHE A 706 9.59 9.17 -11.49
CA PHE A 706 10.95 8.85 -11.08
C PHE A 706 11.05 7.47 -10.43
N LEU A 707 10.08 7.09 -9.59
CA LEU A 707 9.98 5.75 -9.03
C LEU A 707 9.89 4.70 -10.15
N GLY A 708 8.95 4.86 -11.08
CA GLY A 708 8.76 3.96 -12.21
C GLY A 708 9.96 3.89 -13.14
N PHE A 709 10.64 5.01 -13.41
CA PHE A 709 11.87 5.03 -14.21
C PHE A 709 12.99 4.23 -13.54
N VAL A 710 13.24 4.45 -12.24
CA VAL A 710 14.32 3.78 -11.49
C VAL A 710 14.07 2.29 -11.35
N LEU A 711 12.82 1.84 -11.24
CA LEU A 711 12.46 0.42 -11.17
C LEU A 711 12.50 -0.28 -12.54
N SER A 712 12.35 0.46 -13.64
CA SER A 712 12.33 -0.10 -15.00
C SER A 712 13.67 -0.67 -15.49
N ASP A 713 13.64 -1.46 -16.55
CA ASP A 713 14.84 -1.91 -17.30
C ASP A 713 15.55 -0.77 -18.06
N GLN A 714 14.93 0.42 -18.09
CA GLN A 714 15.44 1.61 -18.76
C GLN A 714 16.21 2.55 -17.81
N PHE A 715 16.38 2.14 -16.54
CA PHE A 715 17.09 2.88 -15.51
C PHE A 715 18.51 3.30 -15.96
N ASP A 716 18.79 4.61 -15.83
CA ASP A 716 20.13 5.19 -15.92
C ASP A 716 20.46 5.92 -14.60
N PRO A 717 21.58 5.63 -13.93
CA PRO A 717 21.91 6.22 -12.62
C PRO A 717 22.04 7.75 -12.62
N SER A 718 22.28 8.37 -13.78
CA SER A 718 22.36 9.83 -13.91
C SER A 718 21.07 10.54 -13.51
N VAL A 719 19.93 9.83 -13.47
CA VAL A 719 18.64 10.38 -13.06
C VAL A 719 18.65 10.93 -11.63
N PHE A 720 19.38 10.30 -10.70
CA PHE A 720 19.45 10.77 -9.31
C PHE A 720 20.08 12.17 -9.23
N ARG A 721 21.04 12.48 -10.10
CA ARG A 721 21.60 13.83 -10.26
C ARG A 721 20.59 14.85 -10.78
N VAL A 722 19.61 14.41 -11.58
CA VAL A 722 18.53 15.26 -12.09
C VAL A 722 17.50 15.51 -10.99
N MET A 723 17.09 14.46 -10.26
CA MET A 723 16.19 14.59 -9.10
C MET A 723 16.74 15.60 -8.09
N GLU A 724 17.98 15.44 -7.64
CA GLU A 724 18.57 16.32 -6.63
C GLU A 724 18.79 17.75 -7.14
N LYS A 725 19.32 17.94 -8.36
CA LYS A 725 19.59 19.29 -8.89
C LYS A 725 18.35 20.07 -9.31
N SER A 726 17.27 19.39 -9.69
CA SER A 726 16.12 20.03 -10.35
C SER A 726 14.84 20.00 -9.52
N PHE A 727 14.77 19.17 -8.48
CA PHE A 727 13.58 19.03 -7.65
C PHE A 727 13.88 19.08 -6.13
N ASN A 728 15.15 19.12 -5.70
CA ASN A 728 15.58 19.30 -4.30
C ASN A 728 14.95 18.33 -3.28
N GLY A 729 15.58 17.16 -3.06
CA GLY A 729 15.15 16.23 -2.02
C GLY A 729 14.04 15.24 -2.40
N GLU A 730 13.67 15.14 -3.67
CA GLU A 730 12.73 14.11 -4.17
C GLU A 730 13.16 12.67 -3.85
N ILE A 731 14.46 12.40 -3.76
CA ILE A 731 14.94 11.07 -3.37
C ILE A 731 14.54 10.76 -1.92
N ALA A 732 14.55 11.76 -1.03
CA ALA A 732 14.02 11.61 0.32
C ALA A 732 12.50 11.43 0.32
N LEU A 733 11.76 12.21 -0.48
CA LEU A 733 10.30 12.07 -0.61
C LEU A 733 9.88 10.66 -1.09
N VAL A 734 10.60 10.04 -2.04
CA VAL A 734 10.31 8.67 -2.47
C VAL A 734 10.52 7.64 -1.35
N LEU A 735 11.55 7.82 -0.52
CA LEU A 735 11.90 6.88 0.56
C LEU A 735 11.00 7.04 1.79
N ASP A 736 10.70 8.28 2.16
CA ASP A 736 9.89 8.63 3.33
C ASP A 736 8.37 8.49 3.07
N ASN A 737 7.93 8.39 1.81
CA ASN A 737 6.49 8.30 1.49
C ASN A 737 5.89 6.90 1.76
N GLU A 738 5.12 6.82 2.83
CA GLU A 738 4.40 5.61 3.26
C GLU A 738 3.32 5.12 2.28
N THR A 739 2.82 5.96 1.36
CA THR A 739 1.83 5.50 0.35
C THR A 739 2.45 4.60 -0.71
N ILE A 740 3.78 4.58 -0.84
CA ILE A 740 4.49 3.71 -1.78
C ILE A 740 4.76 2.36 -1.10
N PRO A 741 4.37 1.22 -1.72
CA PRO A 741 4.68 -0.12 -1.23
C PRO A 741 6.16 -0.29 -0.89
N THR A 742 6.44 -0.86 0.29
CA THR A 742 7.80 -1.02 0.84
C THR A 742 8.76 -1.72 -0.12
N GLY A 743 8.31 -2.79 -0.81
CA GLY A 743 9.14 -3.49 -1.80
C GLY A 743 9.62 -2.61 -2.97
N TYR A 744 8.81 -1.62 -3.41
CA TYR A 744 9.23 -0.67 -4.44
C TYR A 744 10.24 0.36 -3.89
N ARG A 745 10.05 0.82 -2.65
CA ARG A 745 11.03 1.68 -1.97
C ARG A 745 12.36 0.95 -1.72
N ARG A 746 12.31 -0.36 -1.42
CA ARG A 746 13.48 -1.24 -1.25
C ARG A 746 14.31 -1.38 -2.52
N GLU A 747 13.72 -1.78 -3.64
CA GLU A 747 14.45 -1.91 -4.93
C GLU A 747 14.96 -0.53 -5.41
N PHE A 748 14.22 0.55 -5.19
CA PHE A 748 14.69 1.92 -5.45
C PHE A 748 15.92 2.28 -4.60
N ALA A 749 15.87 2.04 -3.28
CA ALA A 749 16.99 2.24 -2.35
C ALA A 749 18.21 1.38 -2.72
N HIS A 750 17.99 0.12 -3.08
CA HIS A 750 19.05 -0.80 -3.53
C HIS A 750 19.77 -0.28 -4.77
N ARG A 751 19.02 0.17 -5.79
CA ARG A 751 19.60 0.76 -7.01
C ARG A 751 20.34 2.07 -6.73
N LEU A 752 19.84 2.91 -5.82
CA LEU A 752 20.55 4.11 -5.35
C LEU A 752 21.88 3.75 -4.67
N MET A 753 21.88 2.80 -3.73
CA MET A 753 23.08 2.40 -2.97
C MET A 753 24.23 1.88 -3.85
N CYS A 754 23.93 1.32 -5.02
CA CYS A 754 24.95 0.87 -5.98
C CYS A 754 25.82 2.00 -6.57
N HIS A 755 25.38 3.26 -6.48
CA HIS A 755 26.03 4.39 -7.15
C HIS A 755 26.43 5.50 -6.16
N GLU A 756 27.69 5.44 -5.70
CA GLU A 756 28.28 6.30 -4.66
C GLU A 756 28.09 7.81 -4.90
N GLU A 757 28.16 8.28 -6.16
CA GLU A 757 28.07 9.70 -6.52
C GLU A 757 26.73 10.40 -6.18
N TYR A 758 25.69 9.66 -5.76
CA TYR A 758 24.32 10.19 -5.68
C TYR A 758 23.69 10.18 -4.28
N TRP A 759 24.29 9.50 -3.29
CA TRP A 759 23.75 9.43 -1.93
C TRP A 759 24.63 10.09 -0.86
N GLU A 760 25.78 10.69 -1.22
CA GLU A 760 26.61 11.46 -0.27
C GLU A 760 25.95 12.75 0.24
N LEU A 761 24.89 13.22 -0.43
CA LEU A 761 24.09 14.39 -0.02
C LEU A 761 23.39 14.12 1.31
N GLU A 762 23.47 15.06 2.25
CA GLU A 762 23.07 14.84 3.65
C GLU A 762 21.58 14.50 3.83
N SER A 763 20.69 15.14 3.03
CA SER A 763 19.25 14.85 2.99
C SER A 763 18.97 13.43 2.51
N THR A 764 19.55 13.08 1.36
CA THR A 764 19.40 11.78 0.68
C THR A 764 19.93 10.65 1.56
N LYS A 765 21.12 10.85 2.17
CA LYS A 765 21.74 9.93 3.11
C LYS A 765 20.87 9.69 4.33
N ARG A 766 20.25 10.75 4.88
CA ARG A 766 19.39 10.65 6.07
C ARG A 766 18.12 9.83 5.81
N ALA A 767 17.41 10.12 4.72
CA ALA A 767 16.21 9.36 4.34
C ALA A 767 16.54 7.90 4.00
N LEU A 768 17.63 7.66 3.26
CA LEU A 768 18.10 6.32 2.94
C LEU A 768 18.50 5.51 4.18
N LEU A 769 19.21 6.10 5.14
CA LEU A 769 19.51 5.46 6.42
C LEU A 769 18.24 5.19 7.24
N SER A 770 17.32 6.16 7.31
CA SER A 770 16.05 6.02 8.03
C SER A 770 15.21 4.86 7.47
N PHE A 771 15.00 4.83 6.17
CA PHE A 771 14.26 3.75 5.50
C PHE A 771 14.97 2.41 5.65
N ALA A 772 16.26 2.33 5.29
CA ALA A 772 17.02 1.08 5.30
C ALA A 772 17.15 0.47 6.70
N ASN A 773 17.34 1.27 7.75
CA ASN A 773 17.40 0.76 9.11
C ASN A 773 16.05 0.18 9.58
N SER A 774 14.92 0.74 9.11
CA SER A 774 13.56 0.39 9.51
C SER A 774 12.92 -0.81 8.78
N ASP A 775 13.35 -1.09 7.55
CA ASP A 775 12.78 -2.15 6.69
C ASP A 775 13.40 -3.51 7.04
N SER A 776 12.67 -4.36 7.75
CA SER A 776 13.18 -5.65 8.25
C SER A 776 13.65 -6.61 7.14
N GLU A 777 13.03 -6.54 5.97
CA GLU A 777 13.43 -7.34 4.80
C GLU A 777 14.44 -6.60 3.91
N PHE A 778 15.06 -5.49 4.33
CA PHE A 778 15.94 -4.68 3.46
C PHE A 778 17.10 -5.48 2.85
N LEU A 779 17.54 -6.57 3.49
CA LEU A 779 18.59 -7.46 2.98
C LEU A 779 18.10 -8.48 1.92
N SER A 780 16.81 -8.46 1.54
CA SER A 780 16.23 -9.28 0.46
C SER A 780 16.55 -8.70 -0.93
N ALA A 781 17.83 -8.69 -1.31
CA ALA A 781 18.30 -8.04 -2.54
C ALA A 781 18.26 -8.95 -3.79
N SER A 782 17.91 -8.36 -4.93
CA SER A 782 17.88 -9.04 -6.24
C SER A 782 19.30 -9.29 -6.80
N GLU A 783 19.48 -10.34 -7.62
CA GLU A 783 20.80 -10.78 -8.13
C GLU A 783 21.58 -9.66 -8.84
N ASN A 784 20.86 -8.81 -9.57
CA ASN A 784 21.41 -7.67 -10.32
C ASN A 784 22.07 -6.62 -9.42
N VAL A 785 21.56 -6.45 -8.19
CA VAL A 785 21.92 -5.35 -7.29
C VAL A 785 22.81 -5.82 -6.12
N LEU A 786 22.76 -7.12 -5.79
CA LEU A 786 23.57 -7.77 -4.75
C LEU A 786 25.08 -7.44 -4.79
N SER A 787 25.66 -7.32 -5.99
CA SER A 787 27.11 -7.07 -6.13
C SER A 787 27.52 -5.65 -5.74
N GLY A 788 26.75 -4.64 -6.16
CA GLY A 788 26.99 -3.24 -5.78
C GLY A 788 26.63 -2.98 -4.32
N LEU A 789 25.54 -3.58 -3.83
CA LEU A 789 25.18 -3.56 -2.41
C LEU A 789 26.30 -4.11 -1.52
N ARG A 790 26.85 -5.30 -1.80
CA ARG A 790 27.96 -5.86 -0.99
C ARG A 790 29.20 -4.96 -0.94
N ASN A 791 29.50 -4.23 -2.02
CA ASN A 791 30.63 -3.31 -2.06
C ASN A 791 30.39 -2.02 -1.25
N ASN A 792 29.14 -1.53 -1.22
CA ASN A 792 28.82 -0.20 -0.71
C ASN A 792 28.14 -0.22 0.66
N ILE A 793 27.37 -1.25 1.03
CA ILE A 793 26.56 -1.33 2.26
C ILE A 793 27.39 -1.02 3.52
N GLY A 794 28.61 -1.56 3.61
CA GLY A 794 29.52 -1.31 4.73
C GLY A 794 30.34 -0.02 4.65
N ARG A 795 30.02 0.90 3.72
CA ARG A 795 30.44 2.31 3.75
C ARG A 795 29.35 3.21 4.34
N PHE A 796 28.10 2.74 4.37
CA PHE A 796 27.04 3.42 5.11
C PHE A 796 27.20 3.14 6.61
N GLN A 797 26.83 4.13 7.41
CA GLN A 797 26.66 3.98 8.87
C GLN A 797 25.25 3.42 9.12
N LEU A 798 24.98 2.23 8.56
CA LEU A 798 23.74 1.50 8.78
C LEU A 798 23.73 0.88 10.17
N ALA A 799 22.55 0.88 10.77
CA ALA A 799 22.25 0.27 12.05
C ALA A 799 20.82 -0.27 11.94
N PHE A 800 20.68 -1.44 11.34
CA PHE A 800 19.38 -2.10 11.19
C PHE A 800 18.70 -2.30 12.55
N SER A 801 17.45 -1.86 12.69
CA SER A 801 16.66 -2.03 13.92
C SER A 801 15.86 -3.34 13.94
N ASP A 802 15.53 -3.89 12.76
CA ASP A 802 15.08 -5.29 12.63
C ASP A 802 15.62 -5.90 11.32
N ILE A 803 15.69 -7.22 11.27
CA ILE A 803 16.14 -8.02 10.13
C ILE A 803 15.30 -9.30 10.09
N ASP A 804 14.73 -9.61 8.94
CA ASP A 804 14.20 -10.94 8.63
C ASP A 804 15.31 -11.84 8.07
N PHE A 805 15.75 -12.79 8.90
CA PHE A 805 16.77 -13.77 8.57
C PHE A 805 16.26 -14.83 7.57
N GLY A 806 14.94 -14.93 7.35
CA GLY A 806 14.34 -15.88 6.41
C GLY A 806 14.41 -15.43 4.94
N SER A 807 14.33 -14.12 4.68
CA SER A 807 14.36 -13.53 3.33
C SER A 807 15.69 -12.89 2.92
N ALA A 808 16.59 -12.65 3.89
CA ALA A 808 17.87 -11.99 3.64
C ALA A 808 18.92 -12.87 2.92
N ASP A 809 19.76 -12.27 2.07
CA ASP A 809 20.90 -12.96 1.46
C ASP A 809 22.00 -13.28 2.50
N ASN A 810 22.37 -14.55 2.62
CA ASN A 810 23.36 -15.03 3.60
C ASN A 810 24.69 -14.26 3.57
N LYS A 811 25.17 -13.83 2.40
CA LYS A 811 26.44 -13.10 2.28
C LYS A 811 26.30 -11.61 2.65
N LEU A 812 25.11 -11.03 2.53
CA LEU A 812 24.80 -9.72 3.11
C LEU A 812 24.68 -9.83 4.64
N LEU A 813 23.99 -10.86 5.16
CA LEU A 813 23.93 -11.16 6.60
C LEU A 813 25.34 -11.30 7.21
N ASP A 814 26.21 -12.09 6.58
CA ASP A 814 27.61 -12.25 7.01
C ASP A 814 28.35 -10.91 7.10
N LEU A 815 28.19 -10.05 6.09
CA LEU A 815 28.86 -8.75 6.06
C LEU A 815 28.28 -7.76 7.07
N VAL A 816 26.96 -7.79 7.31
CA VAL A 816 26.28 -7.01 8.38
C VAL A 816 26.77 -7.43 9.76
N TYR A 817 26.91 -8.75 10.01
CA TYR A 817 27.49 -9.27 11.25
C TYR A 817 28.97 -8.88 11.39
N GLU A 818 29.77 -9.08 10.34
CA GLU A 818 31.21 -8.80 10.38
C GLU A 818 31.54 -7.32 10.59
N ARG A 819 30.68 -6.41 10.12
CA ARG A 819 30.86 -4.96 10.26
C ARG A 819 30.01 -4.33 11.37
N ALA A 820 29.25 -5.12 12.14
CA ALA A 820 28.36 -4.65 13.20
C ALA A 820 27.37 -3.55 12.74
N LEU A 821 26.74 -3.74 11.58
CA LEU A 821 25.82 -2.76 10.96
C LEU A 821 24.37 -2.86 11.47
N TYR A 822 24.18 -3.26 12.73
CA TYR A 822 22.86 -3.49 13.31
C TYR A 822 22.82 -2.94 14.74
N GLU A 823 21.66 -2.42 15.15
CA GLU A 823 21.48 -1.98 16.53
C GLU A 823 21.50 -3.22 17.45
N PRO A 824 22.30 -3.21 18.53
CA PRO A 824 22.26 -4.30 19.50
C PRO A 824 20.98 -4.17 20.33
N ASN A 825 19.86 -4.65 19.80
CA ASN A 825 18.59 -4.76 20.51
C ASN A 825 18.25 -6.23 20.84
N ALA A 826 17.40 -6.44 21.84
CA ALA A 826 17.04 -7.75 22.37
C ALA A 826 16.64 -8.78 21.30
N ILE A 827 15.87 -8.35 20.29
CA ILE A 827 15.28 -9.20 19.26
C ILE A 827 16.35 -9.58 18.21
N LEU A 828 17.14 -8.61 17.75
CA LEU A 828 18.21 -8.89 16.78
C LEU A 828 19.33 -9.72 17.40
N VAL A 829 19.72 -9.43 18.64
CA VAL A 829 20.75 -10.19 19.34
C VAL A 829 20.32 -11.63 19.57
N SER A 830 19.07 -11.91 19.98
CA SER A 830 18.59 -13.29 20.10
C SER A 830 18.55 -14.00 18.75
N LYS A 831 18.02 -13.37 17.68
CA LYS A 831 18.05 -13.90 16.31
C LYS A 831 19.47 -14.23 15.83
N TRP A 832 20.46 -13.36 16.10
CA TRP A 832 21.87 -13.61 15.75
C TRP A 832 22.46 -14.80 16.51
N ILE A 833 22.14 -14.95 17.81
CA ILE A 833 22.59 -16.08 18.62
C ILE A 833 22.00 -17.39 18.11
N GLU A 834 20.68 -17.43 17.90
CA GLU A 834 19.97 -18.62 17.37
C GLU A 834 20.50 -19.04 15.98
N ASN A 835 20.71 -18.08 15.08
CA ASN A 835 21.16 -18.34 13.71
C ASN A 835 22.63 -18.79 13.62
N ARG A 836 23.51 -18.12 14.38
CA ARG A 836 24.97 -18.19 14.18
C ARG A 836 25.70 -19.04 15.24
N PHE A 837 25.09 -19.23 16.41
CA PHE A 837 25.65 -19.99 17.53
C PHE A 837 24.67 -21.08 18.06
N PRO A 838 24.22 -22.02 17.20
CA PRO A 838 23.26 -23.06 17.57
C PRO A 838 23.82 -23.96 18.68
N GLY A 839 23.32 -23.74 19.90
CA GLY A 839 23.84 -24.33 21.13
C GLY A 839 23.70 -23.41 22.35
N TYR A 840 23.65 -22.10 22.10
CA TYR A 840 23.28 -21.08 23.09
C TYR A 840 21.79 -20.79 22.96
N ALA A 841 21.01 -21.09 24.01
CA ALA A 841 19.60 -20.69 24.07
C ALA A 841 19.53 -19.24 24.53
N ALA A 842 18.95 -18.37 23.71
CA ALA A 842 18.70 -16.97 24.03
C ALA A 842 17.19 -16.69 23.95
N ASP A 843 16.47 -16.95 25.03
CA ASP A 843 15.11 -16.43 25.19
C ASP A 843 15.15 -15.01 25.77
N ARG A 844 14.00 -14.32 25.78
CA ARG A 844 13.89 -12.92 26.26
C ARG A 844 14.33 -12.70 27.72
N CYS A 845 14.47 -13.77 28.51
CA CYS A 845 14.83 -13.72 29.94
C CYS A 845 16.28 -14.18 30.20
N THR A 846 17.01 -14.62 29.16
CA THR A 846 18.36 -15.20 29.25
C THR A 846 19.34 -14.64 28.19
N THR A 847 18.91 -13.73 27.30
CA THR A 847 19.76 -13.18 26.24
C THR A 847 21.04 -12.54 26.78
N LEU A 848 21.05 -11.89 27.96
CA LEU A 848 22.27 -11.29 28.51
C LEU A 848 23.27 -12.38 28.93
N SER A 849 22.82 -13.41 29.64
CA SER A 849 23.63 -14.60 29.95
C SER A 849 24.20 -15.27 28.69
N ALA A 850 23.41 -15.36 27.60
CA ALA A 850 23.89 -15.90 26.33
C ALA A 850 24.97 -15.01 25.67
N VAL A 851 24.81 -13.67 25.67
CA VAL A 851 25.84 -12.73 25.18
C VAL A 851 27.10 -12.77 26.03
N PHE A 852 26.97 -12.88 27.36
CA PHE A 852 28.10 -12.94 28.28
C PHE A 852 28.93 -14.22 28.10
N ALA A 853 28.27 -15.34 27.82
CA ALA A 853 28.91 -16.62 27.51
C ALA A 853 29.59 -16.67 26.13
N LEU A 854 29.36 -15.68 25.26
CA LEU A 854 30.04 -15.47 23.97
C LEU A 854 31.20 -14.46 24.09
N THR A 855 31.86 -14.42 25.25
CA THR A 855 32.98 -13.53 25.56
C THR A 855 34.13 -13.71 24.57
N GLY A 856 34.39 -12.68 23.76
CA GLY A 856 35.39 -12.68 22.70
C GLY A 856 34.82 -12.58 21.27
N GLU A 857 33.54 -12.90 21.07
CA GLU A 857 32.85 -12.71 19.80
C GLU A 857 32.47 -11.25 19.54
N LYS A 858 32.26 -10.89 18.26
CA LYS A 858 31.91 -9.51 17.87
C LYS A 858 30.59 -9.03 18.48
N ILE A 859 29.62 -9.93 18.66
CA ILE A 859 28.32 -9.59 19.25
C ILE A 859 28.45 -9.16 20.73
N HIS A 860 29.38 -9.78 21.48
CA HIS A 860 29.69 -9.38 22.84
C HIS A 860 30.34 -7.99 22.88
N GLN A 861 31.33 -7.75 22.01
CA GLN A 861 32.02 -6.45 21.91
C GLN A 861 31.06 -5.31 21.53
N LEU A 862 30.11 -5.57 20.61
CA LEU A 862 29.09 -4.60 20.21
C LEU A 862 28.16 -4.26 21.38
N VAL A 863 27.57 -5.27 22.03
CA VAL A 863 26.68 -5.09 23.18
C VAL A 863 27.41 -4.41 24.35
N GLU A 864 28.69 -4.72 24.59
CA GLU A 864 29.50 -4.04 25.61
C GLU A 864 29.71 -2.56 25.27
N SER A 865 29.96 -2.23 24.01
CA SER A 865 30.17 -0.84 23.56
C SER A 865 28.89 0.03 23.57
N GLU A 866 27.72 -0.57 23.37
CA GLU A 866 26.43 0.12 23.30
C GLU A 866 25.40 -0.42 24.32
N MET A 867 25.87 -0.82 25.51
CA MET A 867 25.06 -1.47 26.56
C MET A 867 23.75 -0.74 26.88
N ALA A 868 23.77 0.60 26.87
CA ALA A 868 22.57 1.40 27.12
C ALA A 868 21.47 1.19 26.08
N VAL A 869 21.82 1.01 24.79
CA VAL A 869 20.85 0.73 23.74
C VAL A 869 20.24 -0.65 23.97
N PHE A 870 21.09 -1.66 24.19
CA PHE A 870 20.65 -3.04 24.41
C PHE A 870 19.73 -3.19 25.62
N ILE A 871 20.15 -2.69 26.78
CA ILE A 871 19.34 -2.78 28.01
C ILE A 871 18.04 -1.98 27.87
N SER A 872 18.04 -0.82 27.19
CA SER A 872 16.79 -0.08 26.94
C SER A 872 15.78 -0.89 26.13
N SER A 873 16.23 -1.67 25.14
CA SER A 873 15.36 -2.54 24.35
C SER A 873 14.79 -3.73 25.16
N ILE A 874 15.55 -4.28 26.11
CA ILE A 874 15.06 -5.32 27.03
C ILE A 874 14.04 -4.70 28.00
N VAL A 875 14.34 -3.52 28.55
CA VAL A 875 13.48 -2.78 29.48
C VAL A 875 12.14 -2.38 28.84
N GLN A 876 12.13 -2.01 27.55
CA GLN A 876 10.93 -1.54 26.85
C GLN A 876 10.07 -2.64 26.19
N SER A 877 10.62 -3.81 25.86
CA SER A 877 9.93 -4.80 24.99
C SER A 877 8.98 -5.77 25.70
N SER A 878 8.91 -5.72 27.03
CA SER A 878 8.06 -6.56 27.89
C SER A 878 8.09 -6.02 29.32
N ASP A 879 7.13 -6.37 30.17
CA ASP A 879 7.22 -6.18 31.64
C ASP A 879 7.65 -7.46 32.39
N ALA A 880 7.95 -8.57 31.67
CA ALA A 880 8.26 -9.85 32.28
C ALA A 880 9.53 -9.80 33.18
N PRO A 881 9.58 -10.57 34.28
CA PRO A 881 10.78 -10.66 35.11
C PRO A 881 11.98 -11.24 34.34
N LEU A 882 13.18 -10.81 34.71
CA LEU A 882 14.46 -11.22 34.14
C LEU A 882 15.21 -12.12 35.12
N THR A 883 15.77 -13.22 34.64
CA THR A 883 16.50 -14.22 35.45
C THR A 883 17.92 -14.35 34.95
N GLU A 884 18.82 -13.53 35.48
CA GLU A 884 20.23 -13.43 35.06
C GLU A 884 21.19 -13.83 36.20
N SER A 885 22.46 -14.10 35.88
CA SER A 885 23.48 -14.45 36.89
C SER A 885 24.10 -13.23 37.58
N GLU A 886 24.75 -13.45 38.73
CA GLU A 886 25.50 -12.41 39.46
C GLU A 886 26.58 -11.75 38.57
N ASP A 887 27.34 -12.53 37.81
CA ASP A 887 28.38 -12.02 36.90
C ASP A 887 27.81 -11.08 35.82
N VAL A 888 26.65 -11.44 35.25
CA VAL A 888 25.94 -10.64 34.24
C VAL A 888 25.44 -9.33 34.85
N LEU A 889 24.88 -9.38 36.06
CA LEU A 889 24.40 -8.20 36.78
C LEU A 889 25.56 -7.23 37.06
N VAL A 890 26.70 -7.74 37.54
CA VAL A 890 27.90 -6.92 37.79
C VAL A 890 28.45 -6.32 36.49
N TRP A 891 28.46 -7.07 35.39
CA TRP A 891 28.88 -6.58 34.06
C TRP A 891 27.98 -5.45 33.56
N VAL A 892 26.66 -5.66 33.53
CA VAL A 892 25.68 -4.65 33.09
C VAL A 892 25.72 -3.41 33.98
N SER A 893 25.76 -3.57 35.30
CA SER A 893 25.80 -2.45 36.26
C SER A 893 27.05 -1.59 36.08
N ASN A 894 28.21 -2.19 35.83
CA ASN A 894 29.43 -1.43 35.58
C ASN A 894 29.42 -0.72 34.21
N ALA A 895 28.89 -1.38 33.17
CA ALA A 895 28.76 -0.79 31.83
C ALA A 895 27.75 0.38 31.82
N LEU A 896 26.66 0.29 32.58
CA LEU A 896 25.67 1.37 32.74
C LEU A 896 26.03 2.43 33.80
N SER A 897 27.27 2.46 34.30
CA SER A 897 27.70 3.41 35.32
C SER A 897 27.54 4.90 34.95
N GLY A 898 27.35 5.22 33.66
CA GLY A 898 27.00 6.57 33.17
C GLY A 898 25.50 6.85 32.96
N ASN A 899 24.61 5.85 33.07
CA ASN A 899 23.16 5.98 32.86
C ASN A 899 22.39 5.28 33.99
N ILE A 900 22.24 6.00 35.11
CA ILE A 900 21.71 5.46 36.37
C ILE A 900 20.23 5.08 36.26
N GLU A 901 19.40 5.92 35.62
CA GLU A 901 17.95 5.68 35.48
C GLU A 901 17.65 4.37 34.75
N LEU A 902 18.42 4.07 33.69
CA LEU A 902 18.26 2.82 32.93
C LEU A 902 18.73 1.60 33.73
N ALA A 903 19.80 1.73 34.51
CA ALA A 903 20.27 0.66 35.38
C ALA A 903 19.30 0.37 36.54
N GLU A 904 18.69 1.41 37.14
CA GLU A 904 17.61 1.26 38.13
C GLU A 904 16.40 0.54 37.51
N ALA A 905 15.99 0.89 36.30
CA ALA A 905 14.90 0.23 35.58
C ALA A 905 15.20 -1.24 35.21
N PHE A 906 16.47 -1.58 34.94
CA PHE A 906 16.91 -2.96 34.76
C PHE A 906 16.88 -3.74 36.08
N ILE A 907 17.46 -3.19 37.15
CA ILE A 907 17.52 -3.82 38.48
C ILE A 907 16.11 -4.12 39.01
N ALA A 908 15.16 -3.19 38.84
CA ALA A 908 13.77 -3.35 39.25
C ALA A 908 13.00 -4.47 38.53
N ARG A 909 13.56 -5.06 37.46
CA ARG A 909 12.96 -6.18 36.71
C ARG A 909 13.63 -7.53 36.95
N LEU A 910 14.67 -7.59 37.77
CA LEU A 910 15.32 -8.86 38.14
C LEU A 910 14.46 -9.65 39.13
N GLU A 911 14.35 -10.96 38.91
CA GLU A 911 13.68 -11.89 39.84
C GLU A 911 14.62 -13.06 40.15
N ASN A 912 14.70 -13.47 41.42
CA ASN A 912 15.56 -14.54 41.92
C ASN A 912 17.09 -14.36 41.66
N CYS A 913 17.53 -13.16 41.28
CA CYS A 913 18.95 -12.81 41.19
C CYS A 913 19.39 -12.12 42.49
N THR A 914 20.54 -12.51 43.04
CA THR A 914 21.13 -11.84 44.21
C THR A 914 22.61 -11.54 43.98
N VAL A 915 23.11 -10.47 44.61
CA VAL A 915 24.53 -10.07 44.57
C VAL A 915 25.18 -10.41 45.90
N SER A 916 26.20 -11.27 45.84
CA SER A 916 27.00 -11.69 46.98
C SER A 916 27.95 -10.57 47.44
N SER A 917 28.51 -9.79 46.51
CA SER A 917 29.51 -8.75 46.81
C SER A 917 29.33 -7.44 46.03
N LEU A 918 29.07 -6.34 46.74
CA LEU A 918 28.89 -4.99 46.15
C LEU A 918 30.21 -4.28 45.78
N ASP A 919 31.37 -4.80 46.21
CA ASP A 919 32.69 -4.22 45.95
C ASP A 919 33.03 -4.13 44.45
N GLN A 920 32.52 -5.06 43.65
CA GLN A 920 32.72 -5.11 42.19
C GLN A 920 31.94 -4.04 41.42
N VAL A 921 30.92 -3.40 42.01
CA VAL A 921 30.09 -2.36 41.37
C VAL A 921 30.74 -0.99 41.60
N LYS A 922 31.13 -0.27 40.55
CA LYS A 922 31.93 0.96 40.73
C LYS A 922 31.13 2.22 41.10
N ASN A 923 29.85 2.32 40.72
CA ASN A 923 29.05 3.53 40.93
C ASN A 923 28.20 3.43 42.21
N VAL A 924 28.35 4.39 43.12
CA VAL A 924 27.65 4.46 44.41
C VAL A 924 26.12 4.52 44.26
N ALA A 925 25.60 5.19 43.23
CA ALA A 925 24.16 5.24 42.97
C ALA A 925 23.61 3.87 42.54
N LEU A 926 24.42 3.06 41.85
CA LEU A 926 24.01 1.69 41.49
C LEU A 926 24.13 0.73 42.68
N LYS A 927 25.14 0.89 43.54
CA LYS A 927 25.15 0.20 44.84
C LYS A 927 23.88 0.50 45.64
N ARG A 928 23.42 1.77 45.62
CA ARG A 928 22.18 2.19 46.28
C ARG A 928 20.94 1.48 45.73
N ALA A 929 20.84 1.34 44.41
CA ALA A 929 19.73 0.65 43.75
C ALA A 929 19.71 -0.85 44.08
N LEU A 930 20.87 -1.50 44.18
CA LEU A 930 20.97 -2.92 44.52
C LEU A 930 20.54 -3.25 45.96
N LEU A 931 20.50 -2.27 46.87
CA LEU A 931 20.03 -2.47 48.25
C LEU A 931 18.50 -2.67 48.38
N SER A 932 17.70 -2.48 47.32
CA SER A 932 16.26 -2.78 47.36
C SER A 932 15.98 -4.20 46.84
N ASP A 933 16.24 -5.19 47.70
CA ASP A 933 15.92 -6.62 47.55
C ASP A 933 16.84 -7.48 46.65
N VAL A 934 17.96 -6.94 46.14
CA VAL A 934 18.91 -7.70 45.29
C VAL A 934 20.24 -8.02 45.97
N ALA A 935 20.78 -7.12 46.80
CA ALA A 935 22.01 -7.38 47.55
C ALA A 935 21.80 -8.36 48.72
N VAL A 936 22.68 -9.34 48.88
CA VAL A 936 22.68 -10.21 50.07
C VAL A 936 23.08 -9.39 51.30
N PHE A 937 22.32 -9.52 52.39
CA PHE A 937 22.71 -8.96 53.68
C PHE A 937 23.95 -9.68 54.21
N ALA A 938 25.09 -8.97 54.18
CA ALA A 938 26.37 -9.40 54.68
C ALA A 938 27.16 -8.19 55.19
N GLU A 939 28.03 -8.39 56.18
CA GLU A 939 28.82 -7.32 56.80
C GLU A 939 29.60 -6.48 55.78
N LYS A 940 30.21 -7.15 54.79
CA LYS A 940 30.98 -6.52 53.71
C LYS A 940 30.13 -5.60 52.84
N ASN A 941 28.92 -6.01 52.47
CA ASN A 941 28.03 -5.22 51.60
C ASN A 941 27.52 -3.97 52.34
N VAL A 942 27.20 -4.11 53.63
CA VAL A 942 26.82 -2.98 54.49
C VAL A 942 27.98 -2.01 54.66
N PHE A 943 29.20 -2.49 54.96
CA PHE A 943 30.37 -1.63 55.12
C PHE A 943 30.83 -0.97 53.82
N ASP A 944 30.83 -1.68 52.70
CA ASP A 944 31.23 -1.15 51.39
C ASP A 944 30.31 -0.01 50.94
N TYR A 945 28.98 -0.17 51.06
CA TYR A 945 28.05 0.92 50.79
C TYR A 945 28.19 2.08 51.80
N TYR A 946 28.29 1.77 53.10
CA TYR A 946 28.45 2.76 54.16
C TYR A 946 29.70 3.63 53.95
N GLN A 947 30.84 3.04 53.57
CA GLN A 947 32.07 3.76 53.25
C GLN A 947 31.93 4.56 51.95
N ALA A 948 31.31 3.98 50.90
CA ALA A 948 31.06 4.68 49.64
C ALA A 948 30.16 5.92 49.80
N CYS A 949 29.23 5.90 50.76
CA CYS A 949 28.38 7.04 51.12
C CYS A 949 28.99 8.01 52.13
N GLY A 950 30.30 7.91 52.42
CA GLY A 950 31.01 8.82 53.32
C GLY A 950 30.71 8.57 54.81
N CYS A 951 30.49 7.31 55.20
CA CYS A 951 30.18 6.88 56.55
C CYS A 951 28.87 7.47 57.12
N VAL A 952 27.82 7.50 56.29
CA VAL A 952 26.48 7.96 56.67
C VAL A 952 25.44 6.87 56.35
N ILE A 953 24.55 6.59 57.29
CA ILE A 953 23.39 5.72 57.05
C ILE A 953 22.30 6.53 56.36
N ASP A 954 22.24 6.42 55.04
CA ASP A 954 21.23 7.08 54.22
C ASP A 954 19.86 6.37 54.30
N ALA A 955 18.90 6.78 53.46
CA ALA A 955 17.57 6.18 53.49
C ALA A 955 17.51 4.76 52.89
N ALA A 956 18.37 4.46 51.91
CA ALA A 956 18.41 3.14 51.29
C ALA A 956 19.06 2.12 52.22
N LEU A 957 20.23 2.47 52.80
CA LEU A 957 20.90 1.62 53.78
C LEU A 957 20.04 1.42 55.04
N ALA A 958 19.35 2.46 55.52
CA ALA A 958 18.42 2.30 56.64
C ALA A 958 17.28 1.33 56.33
N SER A 959 16.66 1.45 55.15
CA SER A 959 15.58 0.55 54.73
C SER A 959 16.05 -0.89 54.58
N PHE A 960 17.22 -1.10 53.97
CA PHE A 960 17.84 -2.42 53.79
C PHE A 960 18.14 -3.11 55.13
N ILE A 961 18.77 -2.38 56.06
CA ILE A 961 19.08 -2.90 57.40
C ILE A 961 17.78 -3.19 58.17
N CYS A 962 16.80 -2.28 58.18
CA CYS A 962 15.52 -2.53 58.85
C CYS A 962 14.81 -3.77 58.29
N ALA A 963 14.69 -3.89 56.96
CA ALA A 963 13.99 -5.00 56.33
C ALA A 963 14.62 -6.37 56.68
N HIS A 964 15.94 -6.49 56.64
CA HIS A 964 16.64 -7.75 56.93
C HIS A 964 16.70 -8.07 58.42
N LEU A 965 16.94 -7.08 59.29
CA LEU A 965 17.05 -7.32 60.73
C LEU A 965 15.68 -7.58 61.39
N GLU A 966 14.62 -6.89 60.98
CA GLU A 966 13.27 -7.11 61.52
C GLU A 966 12.64 -8.42 61.02
N SER A 967 13.03 -8.91 59.82
CA SER A 967 12.60 -10.21 59.30
C SER A 967 13.43 -11.41 59.79
N GLY A 968 14.62 -11.16 60.37
CA GLY A 968 15.54 -12.21 60.80
C GLY A 968 16.42 -12.79 59.69
N GLY A 969 16.53 -12.10 58.55
CA GLY A 969 17.34 -12.50 57.39
C GLY A 969 18.80 -12.05 57.48
N TYR A 970 19.51 -12.45 58.54
CA TYR A 970 20.92 -12.11 58.78
C TYR A 970 21.68 -13.26 59.46
N GLU A 971 23.00 -13.36 59.27
CA GLU A 971 23.82 -14.25 60.10
C GLU A 971 24.29 -13.52 61.37
N GLN A 972 24.43 -14.25 62.48
CA GLN A 972 24.93 -13.65 63.73
C GLN A 972 26.35 -13.10 63.58
N ALA A 973 27.16 -13.69 62.69
CA ALA A 973 28.50 -13.21 62.39
C ALA A 973 28.51 -11.80 61.77
N ASP A 974 27.50 -11.46 60.95
CA ASP A 974 27.38 -10.11 60.38
C ASP A 974 27.07 -9.07 61.45
N ILE A 975 26.15 -9.39 62.37
CA ILE A 975 25.79 -8.49 63.47
C ILE A 975 26.95 -8.30 64.43
N ASP A 976 27.66 -9.38 64.75
CA ASP A 976 28.86 -9.33 65.58
C ASP A 976 29.90 -8.39 64.94
N ALA A 977 30.17 -8.53 63.63
CA ALA A 977 31.10 -7.66 62.89
C ALA A 977 30.62 -6.19 62.77
N LEU A 978 29.33 -5.94 62.51
CA LEU A 978 28.76 -4.59 62.51
C LEU A 978 28.81 -3.93 63.90
N SER A 979 28.75 -4.73 64.96
CA SER A 979 28.86 -4.28 66.36
C SER A 979 30.31 -4.11 66.87
N ASP A 980 31.31 -4.49 66.07
CA ASP A 980 32.74 -4.28 66.35
C ASP A 980 33.26 -2.92 65.83
N ASP A 981 32.59 -2.26 64.87
CA ASP A 981 32.99 -0.95 64.36
C ASP A 981 32.34 0.21 65.13
N GLU A 982 33.15 1.00 65.86
CA GLU A 982 32.64 2.15 66.63
C GLU A 982 31.99 3.22 65.73
N GLY A 983 32.49 3.40 64.51
CA GLY A 983 31.96 4.37 63.56
C GLY A 983 30.52 4.04 63.16
N PHE A 984 30.28 2.81 62.72
CA PHE A 984 28.97 2.30 62.34
C PHE A 984 28.01 2.22 63.53
N VAL A 985 28.48 1.74 64.69
CA VAL A 985 27.69 1.74 65.95
C VAL A 985 27.23 3.16 66.32
N ARG A 986 28.13 4.15 66.22
CA ARG A 986 27.79 5.58 66.44
C ARG A 986 26.78 6.08 65.42
N ALA A 987 26.97 5.78 64.13
CA ALA A 987 26.05 6.18 63.06
C ALA A 987 24.66 5.52 63.18
N ALA A 988 24.59 4.25 63.61
CA ALA A 988 23.35 3.53 63.85
C ALA A 988 22.54 4.14 65.00
N VAL A 989 23.20 4.50 66.11
CA VAL A 989 22.54 5.20 67.24
C VAL A 989 22.09 6.62 66.85
N GLN A 990 22.83 7.32 66.00
CA GLN A 990 22.47 8.65 65.47
C GLN A 990 21.35 8.62 64.42
N SER A 991 21.12 7.50 63.75
CA SER A 991 20.19 7.43 62.63
C SER A 991 18.73 7.41 63.07
N ALA A 992 18.06 8.56 62.91
CA ALA A 992 16.61 8.69 63.03
C ALA A 992 15.81 7.88 61.97
N ARG A 993 16.49 7.21 61.02
CA ARG A 993 15.87 6.37 59.99
C ARG A 993 15.83 4.89 60.33
N LEU A 994 16.63 4.43 61.29
CA LEU A 994 16.56 3.07 61.81
C LEU A 994 15.52 2.99 62.94
N THR A 995 14.80 1.88 63.08
CA THR A 995 13.88 1.67 64.22
C THR A 995 14.66 1.38 65.51
N ASP A 996 14.02 1.58 66.67
CA ASP A 996 14.63 1.26 67.97
C ASP A 996 14.96 -0.24 68.10
N GLU A 997 14.16 -1.12 67.49
CA GLU A 997 14.39 -2.57 67.48
C GLU A 997 15.54 -2.94 66.53
N THR A 998 15.64 -2.34 65.33
CA THR A 998 16.80 -2.54 64.44
C THR A 998 18.11 -2.14 65.11
N VAL A 999 18.16 -0.96 65.75
CA VAL A 999 19.36 -0.53 66.49
C VAL A 999 19.66 -1.48 67.66
N LYS A 1000 18.65 -1.90 68.41
CA LYS A 1000 18.80 -2.89 69.49
C LYS A 1000 19.38 -4.22 68.98
N ILE A 1001 18.99 -4.70 67.79
CA ILE A 1001 19.58 -5.90 67.17
C ILE A 1001 21.05 -5.66 66.85
N VAL A 1002 21.39 -4.58 66.13
CA VAL A 1002 22.80 -4.21 65.81
C VAL A 1002 23.66 -4.13 67.08
N LEU A 1003 23.17 -3.47 68.14
CA LEU A 1003 23.93 -3.30 69.38
C LEU A 1003 24.02 -4.58 70.23
N SER A 1004 23.17 -5.58 69.98
CA SER A 1004 23.13 -6.86 70.69
C SER A 1004 24.13 -7.91 70.18
N GLY A 1005 24.84 -7.63 69.08
CA GLY A 1005 25.95 -8.46 68.62
C GLY A 1005 27.07 -8.57 69.67
N ASN A 1006 27.91 -9.59 69.55
CA ASN A 1006 29.01 -9.88 70.47
C ASN A 1006 30.24 -8.99 70.30
N GLY A 1007 30.21 -8.02 69.38
CA GLY A 1007 31.33 -7.12 69.09
C GLY A 1007 31.69 -6.23 70.28
N THR A 1008 32.82 -5.55 70.16
CA THR A 1008 33.56 -4.93 71.28
C THR A 1008 33.53 -3.40 71.27
N ALA A 1009 32.89 -2.77 70.27
CA ALA A 1009 32.80 -1.32 70.19
C ALA A 1009 32.05 -0.70 71.39
N LEU A 1010 32.63 0.37 71.93
CA LEU A 1010 32.07 1.16 73.04
C LEU A 1010 32.03 2.64 72.64
N LEU A 1011 30.92 3.31 72.92
CA LEU A 1011 30.74 4.74 72.72
C LEU A 1011 31.42 5.53 73.85
N ASN A 1012 32.76 5.49 73.87
CA ASN A 1012 33.59 6.04 74.94
C ASN A 1012 33.29 7.52 75.22
N ASP A 1013 33.16 8.32 74.15
CA ASP A 1013 32.66 9.70 74.18
C ASP A 1013 31.24 9.76 73.59
N PHE A 1014 30.24 9.56 74.44
CA PHE A 1014 28.82 9.68 74.09
C PHE A 1014 28.40 11.15 74.15
N ASN A 1015 28.46 11.83 73.00
CA ASN A 1015 28.22 13.26 72.84
C ASN A 1015 27.11 13.57 71.82
N ILE A 1016 26.07 12.73 71.77
CA ILE A 1016 25.00 12.79 70.77
C ILE A 1016 23.77 13.48 71.35
N GLU A 1017 23.45 14.68 70.88
CA GLU A 1017 22.27 15.45 71.30
C GLU A 1017 21.02 15.13 70.45
N ASN A 1018 19.83 15.43 70.98
CA ASN A 1018 18.52 15.31 70.31
C ASN A 1018 18.09 13.88 69.90
N LEU A 1019 18.53 12.85 70.63
CA LEU A 1019 18.01 11.49 70.51
C LEU A 1019 16.73 11.29 71.33
N ASP A 1020 15.86 10.38 70.87
CA ASP A 1020 14.74 9.92 71.67
C ASP A 1020 15.22 9.15 72.92
N LEU A 1021 14.51 9.34 74.03
CA LEU A 1021 14.84 8.71 75.32
C LEU A 1021 14.85 7.17 75.24
N SER A 1022 14.05 6.58 74.35
CA SER A 1022 14.09 5.14 74.07
C SER A 1022 15.41 4.73 73.42
N ARG A 1023 15.89 5.44 72.38
CA ARG A 1023 17.16 5.20 71.68
C ARG A 1023 18.35 5.26 72.63
N VAL A 1024 18.41 6.28 73.50
CA VAL A 1024 19.45 6.42 74.54
C VAL A 1024 19.40 5.24 75.52
N THR A 1025 18.19 4.86 75.95
CA THR A 1025 17.99 3.71 76.86
C THR A 1025 18.38 2.38 76.21
N VAL A 1026 18.17 2.20 74.90
CA VAL A 1026 18.61 1.00 74.14
C VAL A 1026 20.14 0.91 74.12
N ALA A 1027 20.84 2.00 73.79
CA ALA A 1027 22.30 2.02 73.78
C ALA A 1027 22.93 1.75 75.16
N ILE A 1028 22.32 2.28 76.22
CA ILE A 1028 22.72 2.03 77.61
C ILE A 1028 22.50 0.55 77.99
N ARG A 1029 21.32 -0.01 77.70
CA ARG A 1029 20.97 -1.40 78.06
C ARG A 1029 21.73 -2.46 77.27
N ALA A 1030 22.23 -2.12 76.08
CA ALA A 1030 23.16 -2.94 75.32
C ALA A 1030 24.61 -2.89 75.88
N ASN A 1031 24.85 -2.17 77.00
CA ASN A 1031 26.16 -1.94 77.59
C ASN A 1031 27.18 -1.26 76.65
N ARG A 1032 26.68 -0.52 75.63
CA ARG A 1032 27.51 0.16 74.63
C ARG A 1032 27.95 1.56 75.05
N VAL A 1033 27.30 2.16 76.05
CA VAL A 1033 27.71 3.42 76.66
C VAL A 1033 28.41 3.12 77.99
N PRO A 1034 29.76 3.25 78.07
CA PRO A 1034 30.49 3.01 79.30
C PRO A 1034 30.22 4.12 80.34
N ILE A 1035 30.23 3.73 81.61
CA ILE A 1035 30.01 4.64 82.74
C ILE A 1035 31.30 5.41 83.02
N THR A 1036 31.43 6.57 82.39
CA THR A 1036 32.54 7.51 82.56
C THR A 1036 32.01 8.83 83.12
N SER A 1037 32.86 9.62 83.78
CA SER A 1037 32.48 10.95 84.27
C SER A 1037 31.98 11.88 83.15
N GLY A 1038 32.51 11.73 81.93
CA GLY A 1038 32.02 12.42 80.74
C GLY A 1038 30.62 11.98 80.31
N ASN A 1039 30.41 10.66 80.10
CA ASN A 1039 29.14 10.12 79.64
C ASN A 1039 28.01 10.30 80.67
N THR A 1040 28.29 10.08 81.96
CA THR A 1040 27.33 10.31 83.04
C THR A 1040 26.92 11.78 83.11
N LYS A 1041 27.88 12.71 82.98
CA LYS A 1041 27.56 14.15 82.94
C LYS A 1041 26.74 14.53 81.71
N PHE A 1042 27.10 14.05 80.52
CA PHE A 1042 26.36 14.35 79.30
C PHE A 1042 24.93 13.78 79.33
N ILE A 1043 24.76 12.53 79.80
CA ILE A 1043 23.44 11.93 80.00
C ILE A 1043 22.64 12.71 81.03
N ARG A 1044 23.25 13.23 82.10
CA ARG A 1044 22.56 14.08 83.07
C ARG A 1044 22.09 15.41 82.47
N ASP A 1045 22.99 16.10 81.76
CA ASP A 1045 22.76 17.45 81.23
C ASP A 1045 21.70 17.43 80.10
N HIS A 1046 21.63 16.36 79.29
CA HIS A 1046 20.74 16.27 78.11
C HIS A 1046 19.61 15.22 78.23
N TYR A 1047 19.77 14.15 79.02
CA TYR A 1047 18.85 13.00 79.09
C TYR A 1047 18.60 12.50 80.53
N SER A 1048 18.43 13.41 81.49
CA SER A 1048 18.40 13.11 82.94
C SER A 1048 17.55 11.89 83.38
N SER A 1049 16.43 11.61 82.72
CA SER A 1049 15.59 10.44 83.00
C SER A 1049 16.25 9.08 82.68
N CYS A 1050 17.26 9.06 81.80
CA CYS A 1050 18.02 7.88 81.43
C CYS A 1050 19.22 7.61 82.37
N GLU A 1051 19.58 8.53 83.27
CA GLU A 1051 20.70 8.32 84.21
C GLU A 1051 20.43 7.15 85.18
N VAL A 1052 19.16 6.92 85.56
CA VAL A 1052 18.77 5.73 86.34
C VAL A 1052 19.09 4.45 85.57
N ALA A 1053 18.80 4.40 84.25
CA ALA A 1053 19.11 3.23 83.42
C ALA A 1053 20.62 3.03 83.24
N LEU A 1054 21.41 4.12 83.21
CA LEU A 1054 22.88 4.07 83.17
C LEU A 1054 23.46 3.53 84.48
N ALA A 1055 22.91 3.94 85.62
CA ALA A 1055 23.29 3.39 86.92
C ALA A 1055 22.83 1.93 87.11
N GLU A 1056 21.71 1.53 86.49
CA GLU A 1056 21.24 0.14 86.49
C GLU A 1056 22.10 -0.80 85.63
N SER A 1057 22.67 -0.34 84.51
CA SER A 1057 23.53 -1.18 83.67
C SER A 1057 24.89 -1.51 84.31
N GLY A 1058 25.39 -0.66 85.22
CA GLY A 1058 26.68 -0.86 85.88
C GLY A 1058 26.83 -0.15 87.22
N ILE A 1059 25.99 -0.51 88.21
CA ILE A 1059 25.92 0.17 89.52
C ILE A 1059 27.25 0.26 90.28
N GLU A 1060 28.19 -0.66 90.03
CA GLU A 1060 29.51 -0.66 90.69
C GLU A 1060 30.40 0.46 90.14
N ALA A 1061 30.54 0.56 88.82
CA ALA A 1061 31.25 1.67 88.17
C ALA A 1061 30.58 3.03 88.46
N TYR A 1062 29.24 3.07 88.50
CA TYR A 1062 28.51 4.28 88.86
C TYR A 1062 28.81 4.74 90.30
N LEU A 1063 28.90 3.82 91.27
CA LEU A 1063 29.28 4.15 92.66
C LEU A 1063 30.75 4.54 92.80
N GLU A 1064 31.66 3.98 91.99
CA GLU A 1064 33.08 4.34 91.99
C GLU A 1064 33.32 5.82 91.62
N LEU A 1065 32.51 6.40 90.74
CA LEU A 1065 32.57 7.84 90.40
C LEU A 1065 32.49 8.72 91.66
N PHE A 1066 31.62 8.37 92.62
CA PHE A 1066 31.41 9.12 93.86
C PHE A 1066 32.37 8.75 95.00
N HIS A 1067 33.10 7.64 94.88
CA HIS A 1067 34.13 7.23 95.84
C HIS A 1067 35.53 7.77 95.50
N SER A 1068 35.73 8.29 94.29
CA SER A 1068 36.99 8.92 93.88
C SER A 1068 37.22 10.26 94.60
N ASN A 1069 38.47 10.57 94.97
CA ASN A 1069 38.81 11.80 95.70
C ASN A 1069 38.70 13.08 94.85
N GLU A 1070 38.49 12.94 93.54
CA GLU A 1070 38.20 14.05 92.64
C GLU A 1070 36.68 14.13 92.46
N ARG A 1071 36.04 15.15 93.04
CA ARG A 1071 34.60 15.40 92.87
C ARG A 1071 34.31 15.90 91.45
N VAL A 1072 34.32 15.00 90.47
CA VAL A 1072 34.03 15.32 89.07
C VAL A 1072 32.51 15.39 88.80
N VAL A 1073 31.70 14.69 89.60
CA VAL A 1073 30.24 14.56 89.43
C VAL A 1073 29.56 14.64 90.80
N ASP A 1074 28.64 15.59 90.99
CA ASP A 1074 27.82 15.67 92.20
C ASP A 1074 26.74 14.57 92.24
N PHE A 1075 26.35 14.11 93.43
CA PHE A 1075 25.29 13.10 93.60
C PHE A 1075 23.90 13.78 93.63
N ASP A 1076 23.01 13.42 92.71
CA ASP A 1076 21.60 13.86 92.77
C ASP A 1076 20.79 12.92 93.67
N GLU A 1077 20.37 13.43 94.83
CA GLU A 1077 19.54 12.69 95.79
C GLU A 1077 18.20 12.21 95.18
N LYS A 1078 17.65 12.87 94.14
CA LYS A 1078 16.43 12.40 93.46
C LYS A 1078 16.68 11.09 92.71
N ILE A 1079 17.75 11.06 91.91
CA ILE A 1079 18.19 9.85 91.20
C ILE A 1079 18.54 8.77 92.23
N GLY A 1080 19.20 9.15 93.34
CA GLY A 1080 19.40 8.29 94.49
C GLY A 1080 18.12 7.62 95.00
N LEU A 1081 17.00 8.37 95.15
CA LEU A 1081 15.73 7.82 95.62
C LEU A 1081 15.13 6.80 94.64
N ASP A 1082 15.25 7.05 93.34
CA ASP A 1082 14.79 6.11 92.31
C ASP A 1082 15.65 4.83 92.29
N LEU A 1083 16.97 4.94 92.48
CA LEU A 1083 17.88 3.80 92.64
C LEU A 1083 17.59 2.97 93.91
N LEU A 1084 17.17 3.61 95.01
CA LEU A 1084 16.68 2.89 96.21
C LEU A 1084 15.39 2.12 95.94
N LYS A 1085 14.59 2.53 94.94
CA LYS A 1085 13.35 1.85 94.53
C LYS A 1085 13.58 0.76 93.47
N SER A 1086 14.55 0.94 92.56
CA SER A 1086 14.90 0.02 91.47
C SER A 1086 14.94 -1.45 91.88
N SER A 1087 14.33 -2.34 91.09
CA SER A 1087 14.41 -3.79 91.29
C SER A 1087 15.74 -4.42 90.83
N TYR A 1088 16.53 -3.71 90.03
CA TYR A 1088 17.78 -4.20 89.45
C TYR A 1088 18.97 -4.10 90.42
N ILE A 1089 18.89 -3.23 91.42
CA ILE A 1089 19.98 -2.98 92.37
C ILE A 1089 19.85 -3.87 93.61
N SER A 1090 20.94 -4.58 93.94
CA SER A 1090 20.99 -5.47 95.10
C SER A 1090 20.79 -4.72 96.43
N SER A 1091 20.20 -5.39 97.42
CA SER A 1091 19.97 -4.80 98.75
C SER A 1091 21.24 -4.32 99.47
N ALA A 1092 22.42 -4.85 99.10
CA ALA A 1092 23.71 -4.37 99.60
C ALA A 1092 24.13 -3.05 98.94
N LYS A 1093 24.00 -2.94 97.60
CA LYS A 1093 24.32 -1.71 96.87
C LYS A 1093 23.34 -0.58 97.16
N LYS A 1094 22.06 -0.86 97.45
CA LYS A 1094 21.12 0.14 97.98
C LYS A 1094 21.59 0.74 99.32
N VAL A 1095 22.25 -0.03 100.17
CA VAL A 1095 22.84 0.46 101.43
C VAL A 1095 24.09 1.32 101.18
N GLU A 1096 24.84 1.08 100.10
CA GLU A 1096 25.92 1.99 99.66
C GLU A 1096 25.35 3.31 99.12
N VAL A 1097 24.34 3.26 98.22
CA VAL A 1097 23.62 4.44 97.71
C VAL A 1097 23.04 5.28 98.85
N ALA A 1098 22.41 4.66 99.85
CA ALA A 1098 21.83 5.35 101.01
C ALA A 1098 22.86 6.12 101.88
N LYS A 1099 24.16 5.82 101.78
CA LYS A 1099 25.22 6.55 102.52
C LYS A 1099 25.63 7.85 101.82
N LEU A 1100 25.39 7.97 100.52
CA LEU A 1100 25.71 9.16 99.72
C LEU A 1100 24.74 10.33 100.00
N PHE A 1101 23.58 10.06 100.59
CA PHE A 1101 22.62 11.08 101.01
C PHE A 1101 23.18 11.93 102.17
N GLU A 1102 22.99 13.24 102.06
CA GLU A 1102 23.17 14.21 103.15
C GLU A 1102 21.84 14.44 103.89
N SER A 1103 20.70 14.31 103.20
CA SER A 1103 19.36 14.48 103.78
C SER A 1103 18.82 13.24 104.52
N GLY A 1104 17.74 13.43 105.28
CA GLY A 1104 17.07 12.34 106.01
C GLY A 1104 16.10 11.57 105.11
N ILE A 1105 16.29 10.24 105.01
CA ILE A 1105 15.53 9.37 104.13
C ILE A 1105 14.25 8.90 104.83
N HIS A 1106 13.11 8.97 104.13
CA HIS A 1106 11.84 8.41 104.60
C HIS A 1106 11.79 6.88 104.48
N ILE A 1107 11.11 6.22 105.41
CA ILE A 1107 10.92 4.77 105.40
C ILE A 1107 9.73 4.40 104.52
N GLU A 1108 10.01 3.89 103.32
CA GLU A 1108 8.99 3.29 102.47
C GLU A 1108 8.80 1.79 102.75
N ALA A 1109 7.56 1.32 102.66
CA ALA A 1109 7.19 -0.06 102.96
C ALA A 1109 7.94 -1.08 102.06
N ALA A 1110 8.26 -0.69 100.82
CA ALA A 1110 8.93 -1.52 99.81
C ALA A 1110 10.44 -1.72 100.07
N TYR A 1111 11.05 -0.97 100.98
CA TYR A 1111 12.50 -1.09 101.23
C TYR A 1111 12.85 -2.39 101.99
N PRO A 1112 13.96 -3.08 101.63
CA PRO A 1112 14.40 -4.26 102.36
C PRO A 1112 14.76 -3.96 103.82
N ASP A 1113 14.54 -4.91 104.73
CA ASP A 1113 14.82 -4.76 106.16
C ASP A 1113 16.23 -4.24 106.50
N LYS A 1114 17.25 -4.66 105.73
CA LYS A 1114 18.63 -4.17 105.89
C LYS A 1114 18.76 -2.68 105.58
N LEU A 1115 18.11 -2.21 104.52
CA LEU A 1115 18.09 -0.81 104.12
C LEU A 1115 17.28 0.02 105.13
N LYS A 1116 16.11 -0.46 105.56
CA LYS A 1116 15.31 0.18 106.62
C LYS A 1116 16.09 0.32 107.92
N ALA A 1117 16.82 -0.72 108.33
CA ALA A 1117 17.64 -0.67 109.54
C ALA A 1117 18.79 0.35 109.44
N GLU A 1118 19.47 0.42 108.28
CA GLU A 1118 20.51 1.43 108.03
C GLU A 1118 19.94 2.85 108.08
N ILE A 1119 18.80 3.09 107.41
CA ILE A 1119 18.09 4.37 107.44
C ILE A 1119 17.73 4.74 108.89
N ILE A 1120 17.12 3.83 109.67
CA ILE A 1120 16.73 4.07 111.07
C ILE A 1120 17.92 4.47 111.96
N ASN A 1121 19.09 3.87 111.74
CA ASN A 1121 20.28 4.14 112.52
C ASN A 1121 20.98 5.44 112.12
N ASN A 1122 21.13 5.68 110.81
CA ASN A 1122 22.10 6.66 110.28
C ASN A 1122 21.50 7.82 109.46
N ARG A 1123 20.26 7.69 108.96
CA ARG A 1123 19.59 8.67 108.05
C ARG A 1123 18.08 8.83 108.33
N PHE A 1124 17.63 8.61 109.56
CA PHE A 1124 16.21 8.54 109.89
C PHE A 1124 15.51 9.90 109.87
N ASN A 1125 14.46 10.04 109.07
CA ASN A 1125 13.57 11.21 109.16
C ASN A 1125 12.67 11.13 110.40
N GLN A 1126 12.70 12.18 111.23
CA GLN A 1126 11.96 12.26 112.50
C GLN A 1126 10.42 12.26 112.32
N SER A 1127 9.91 12.57 111.13
CA SER A 1127 8.47 12.43 110.81
C SER A 1127 7.96 10.99 110.93
N ASP A 1128 8.85 10.01 110.79
CA ASP A 1128 8.48 8.61 110.59
C ASP A 1128 8.37 7.84 111.93
N LEU A 1129 8.50 8.54 113.07
CA LEU A 1129 8.31 7.98 114.42
C LEU A 1129 7.02 7.16 114.60
N PRO A 1130 5.84 7.55 114.04
CA PRO A 1130 4.63 6.73 114.15
C PRO A 1130 4.70 5.40 113.40
N LEU A 1131 5.53 5.29 112.35
CA LEU A 1131 5.66 4.07 111.53
C LEU A 1131 6.46 2.97 112.24
N LEU A 1132 7.31 3.34 113.21
CA LEU A 1132 8.19 2.40 113.93
C LEU A 1132 7.42 1.25 114.61
N SER A 1133 6.22 1.51 115.17
CA SER A 1133 5.37 0.46 115.75
C SER A 1133 4.93 -0.59 114.71
N ARG A 1134 4.69 -0.18 113.46
CA ARG A 1134 4.30 -1.08 112.36
C ARG A 1134 5.51 -1.85 111.83
N GLU A 1135 6.62 -1.16 111.58
CA GLU A 1135 7.85 -1.77 111.05
C GLU A 1135 8.50 -2.74 112.05
N TYR A 1136 8.34 -2.52 113.36
CA TYR A 1136 8.78 -3.50 114.37
C TYR A 1136 8.01 -4.83 114.27
N GLU A 1137 6.68 -4.79 114.19
CA GLU A 1137 5.89 -6.03 114.12
C GLU A 1137 6.12 -6.76 112.79
N ALA A 1138 6.24 -6.03 111.67
CA ALA A 1138 6.48 -6.60 110.35
C ALA A 1138 7.93 -7.09 110.12
N GLY A 1139 8.92 -6.43 110.74
CA GLY A 1139 10.34 -6.63 110.44
C GLY A 1139 11.00 -7.87 111.04
N GLY A 1140 12.10 -8.30 110.42
CA GLY A 1140 13.01 -9.32 110.93
C GLY A 1140 13.88 -8.85 112.10
N ARG A 1141 14.74 -9.75 112.61
CA ARG A 1141 15.51 -9.54 113.85
C ARG A 1141 16.33 -8.23 113.86
N GLY A 1142 17.05 -7.93 112.78
CA GLY A 1142 17.90 -6.73 112.70
C GLY A 1142 17.11 -5.42 112.62
N LEU A 1143 15.99 -5.41 111.88
CA LEU A 1143 15.10 -4.25 111.81
C LEU A 1143 14.43 -4.00 113.17
N ARG A 1144 13.96 -5.06 113.84
CA ARG A 1144 13.43 -4.97 115.21
C ARG A 1144 14.42 -4.40 116.21
N GLU A 1145 15.70 -4.77 116.11
CA GLU A 1145 16.76 -4.25 116.99
C GLU A 1145 17.07 -2.76 116.73
N ALA A 1146 17.15 -2.34 115.46
CA ALA A 1146 17.29 -0.93 115.09
C ALA A 1146 16.11 -0.09 115.59
N VAL A 1147 14.87 -0.55 115.34
CA VAL A 1147 13.65 0.11 115.83
C VAL A 1147 13.62 0.17 117.36
N LEU A 1148 13.92 -0.93 118.06
CA LEU A 1148 13.93 -0.97 119.54
C LEU A 1148 14.93 0.05 120.11
N ASN A 1149 16.15 0.09 119.57
CA ASN A 1149 17.15 1.06 120.01
C ASN A 1149 16.72 2.51 119.73
N ARG A 1150 16.11 2.79 118.57
CA ARG A 1150 15.59 4.12 118.22
C ARG A 1150 14.45 4.55 119.14
N VAL A 1151 13.54 3.64 119.47
CA VAL A 1151 12.39 3.87 120.37
C VAL A 1151 12.86 4.09 121.80
N VAL A 1152 13.80 3.27 122.32
CA VAL A 1152 14.37 3.46 123.66
C VAL A 1152 15.13 4.79 123.77
N ALA A 1153 15.90 5.17 122.74
CA ALA A 1153 16.59 6.46 122.69
C ALA A 1153 15.66 7.67 122.58
N SER A 1154 14.41 7.47 122.13
CA SER A 1154 13.44 8.55 121.85
C SER A 1154 12.16 8.44 122.71
N ILE A 1155 12.21 7.70 123.82
CA ILE A 1155 11.02 7.22 124.52
C ILE A 1155 10.15 8.34 125.11
N ASP A 1156 10.77 9.46 125.50
CA ASP A 1156 10.05 10.63 126.02
C ASP A 1156 9.27 11.37 124.91
N CYS A 1157 9.69 11.26 123.63
CA CYS A 1157 8.95 11.78 122.49
C CYS A 1157 7.61 11.04 122.29
N PHE A 1158 7.57 9.73 122.52
CA PHE A 1158 6.32 8.95 122.43
C PHE A 1158 5.28 9.40 123.47
N ALA A 1159 5.73 9.83 124.65
CA ALA A 1159 4.88 10.38 125.69
C ALA A 1159 4.40 11.81 125.37
N SER A 1160 5.26 12.66 124.79
CA SER A 1160 4.90 14.04 124.44
C SER A 1160 3.99 14.14 123.21
N GLN A 1161 4.08 13.19 122.28
CA GLN A 1161 3.30 13.17 121.03
C GLN A 1161 2.01 12.32 121.10
N GLY A 1162 1.66 11.74 122.25
CA GLY A 1162 0.43 10.94 122.40
C GLY A 1162 0.47 9.57 121.71
N LEU A 1163 1.65 9.07 121.34
CA LEU A 1163 1.80 7.89 120.50
C LEU A 1163 1.64 6.56 121.27
N SER A 1164 0.85 5.64 120.70
CA SER A 1164 0.70 4.28 121.21
C SER A 1164 1.77 3.34 120.64
N LEU A 1165 2.28 2.45 121.49
CA LEU A 1165 3.22 1.40 121.12
C LEU A 1165 2.47 0.08 120.95
N SER A 1166 2.83 -0.71 119.94
CA SER A 1166 2.26 -2.05 119.77
C SER A 1166 2.59 -2.94 120.98
N CYS A 1167 1.73 -3.90 121.29
CA CYS A 1167 1.91 -4.79 122.44
C CYS A 1167 3.26 -5.56 122.39
N GLY A 1168 3.73 -5.95 121.20
CA GLY A 1168 5.02 -6.62 121.00
C GLY A 1168 6.22 -5.71 121.23
N LEU A 1169 6.23 -4.51 120.60
CA LEU A 1169 7.27 -3.50 120.80
C LEU A 1169 7.32 -3.03 122.25
N LEU A 1170 6.17 -2.72 122.86
CA LEU A 1170 6.09 -2.32 124.25
C LEU A 1170 6.61 -3.42 125.20
N CYS A 1171 6.27 -4.70 124.97
CA CYS A 1171 6.83 -5.79 125.76
C CYS A 1171 8.35 -5.93 125.62
N ALA A 1172 8.93 -5.60 124.46
CA ALA A 1172 10.39 -5.59 124.27
C ALA A 1172 11.05 -4.41 124.98
N VAL A 1173 10.50 -3.20 124.84
CA VAL A 1173 10.90 -1.99 125.57
C VAL A 1173 10.83 -2.23 127.09
N LEU A 1174 9.76 -2.85 127.58
CA LEU A 1174 9.59 -3.18 129.01
C LEU A 1174 10.56 -4.27 129.52
N LYS A 1175 11.15 -5.09 128.64
CA LYS A 1175 12.21 -6.03 129.01
C LYS A 1175 13.60 -5.40 129.03
N ASP A 1176 13.77 -4.24 128.40
CA ASP A 1176 15.04 -3.53 128.34
C ASP A 1176 15.54 -3.15 129.76
N PRO A 1177 16.81 -3.41 130.11
CA PRO A 1177 17.38 -3.03 131.40
C PRO A 1177 17.65 -1.53 131.54
N ARG A 1178 17.69 -0.76 130.44
CA ARG A 1178 17.91 0.70 130.44
C ARG A 1178 16.74 1.48 131.06
N ILE A 1179 15.57 0.87 131.19
CA ILE A 1179 14.36 1.50 131.73
C ILE A 1179 14.18 1.07 133.19
N THR A 1180 14.01 2.03 134.10
CA THR A 1180 13.82 1.75 135.54
C THR A 1180 12.44 1.16 135.83
N ALA A 1181 12.30 0.40 136.93
CA ALA A 1181 11.04 -0.26 137.30
C ALA A 1181 9.85 0.72 137.43
N ASP A 1182 10.03 1.88 138.07
CA ASP A 1182 8.99 2.91 138.14
C ASP A 1182 8.65 3.46 136.74
N ARG A 1183 9.63 3.67 135.86
CA ARG A 1183 9.38 4.13 134.48
C ARG A 1183 8.65 3.08 133.63
N LYS A 1184 8.90 1.78 133.86
CA LYS A 1184 8.11 0.67 133.27
C LYS A 1184 6.65 0.73 133.71
N LEU A 1185 6.38 0.96 135.00
CA LEU A 1185 5.03 1.17 135.53
C LEU A 1185 4.35 2.41 134.93
N GLU A 1186 5.08 3.53 134.80
CA GLU A 1186 4.57 4.74 134.16
C GLU A 1186 4.26 4.55 132.68
N LEU A 1187 5.13 3.85 131.93
CA LEU A 1187 4.91 3.54 130.51
C LEU A 1187 3.68 2.66 130.32
N ILE A 1188 3.50 1.60 131.13
CA ILE A 1188 2.29 0.77 131.09
C ILE A 1188 1.05 1.59 131.48
N ALA A 1189 1.15 2.44 132.50
CA ALA A 1189 0.04 3.30 132.93
C ALA A 1189 -0.36 4.29 131.83
N TYR A 1190 0.61 4.98 131.21
CA TYR A 1190 0.40 5.88 130.08
C TYR A 1190 -0.26 5.15 128.90
N GLN A 1191 0.32 4.02 128.46
CA GLN A 1191 -0.19 3.24 127.34
C GLN A 1191 -1.59 2.67 127.61
N LEU A 1192 -1.98 2.40 128.87
CA LEU A 1192 -3.35 2.01 129.25
C LEU A 1192 -4.34 3.19 129.35
N ASP A 1193 -3.86 4.40 129.64
CA ASP A 1193 -4.69 5.60 129.84
C ASP A 1193 -4.97 6.35 128.53
N LEU A 1194 -4.10 6.25 127.52
CA LEU A 1194 -4.41 6.61 126.12
C LEU A 1194 -5.76 6.02 125.70
N ASP A 1195 -6.61 6.77 125.01
CA ASP A 1195 -7.95 6.28 124.66
C ASP A 1195 -7.88 5.13 123.62
N ASP A 1196 -7.07 5.30 122.56
CA ASP A 1196 -6.70 4.26 121.58
C ASP A 1196 -5.55 3.36 122.06
N SER A 1197 -5.68 2.84 123.28
CA SER A 1197 -4.71 1.93 123.88
C SER A 1197 -4.64 0.58 123.16
N LEU A 1198 -3.52 0.32 122.49
CA LEU A 1198 -3.17 -0.99 121.90
C LEU A 1198 -2.92 -2.10 122.94
N ILE A 1199 -3.00 -1.78 124.24
CA ILE A 1199 -2.91 -2.73 125.35
C ILE A 1199 -4.14 -2.67 126.29
N GLY A 1200 -5.22 -2.04 125.86
CA GLY A 1200 -6.40 -1.75 126.69
C GLY A 1200 -7.24 -2.98 127.08
N ASP A 1201 -6.98 -4.14 126.48
CA ASP A 1201 -7.60 -5.42 126.82
C ASP A 1201 -6.84 -6.16 127.94
N ARG A 1202 -7.51 -7.09 128.63
CA ARG A 1202 -6.93 -7.80 129.78
C ARG A 1202 -5.74 -8.69 129.41
N ALA A 1203 -5.72 -9.31 128.23
CA ALA A 1203 -4.64 -10.22 127.85
C ALA A 1203 -3.36 -9.45 127.48
N SER A 1204 -3.48 -8.34 126.74
CA SER A 1204 -2.35 -7.46 126.42
C SER A 1204 -1.81 -6.74 127.66
N ALA A 1205 -2.68 -6.19 128.52
CA ALA A 1205 -2.27 -5.61 129.79
C ALA A 1205 -1.52 -6.64 130.67
N ARG A 1206 -2.06 -7.86 130.80
CA ARG A 1206 -1.41 -8.97 131.54
C ARG A 1206 -0.02 -9.26 131.00
N ARG A 1207 0.13 -9.42 129.66
CA ARG A 1207 1.42 -9.65 129.00
C ARG A 1207 2.42 -8.53 129.26
N CYS A 1208 1.98 -7.27 129.29
CA CYS A 1208 2.87 -6.13 129.57
C CYS A 1208 3.35 -6.11 131.02
N PHE A 1209 2.48 -6.37 132.00
CA PHE A 1209 2.90 -6.50 133.41
C PHE A 1209 3.81 -7.71 133.65
N GLU A 1210 3.54 -8.83 132.98
CA GLU A 1210 4.39 -10.03 132.98
C GLU A 1210 5.77 -9.77 132.36
N ALA A 1211 5.83 -9.12 131.19
CA ALA A 1211 7.07 -8.72 130.52
C ALA A 1211 7.91 -7.71 131.33
N ALA A 1212 7.25 -6.86 132.12
CA ALA A 1212 7.91 -5.89 133.01
C ALA A 1212 8.30 -6.47 134.39
N GLY A 1213 7.99 -7.74 134.68
CA GLY A 1213 8.33 -8.40 135.95
C GLY A 1213 7.39 -8.08 137.13
N PHE A 1214 6.21 -7.55 136.88
CA PHE A 1214 5.25 -7.13 137.90
C PHE A 1214 4.19 -8.22 138.19
N GLU A 1215 4.62 -9.39 138.68
CA GLU A 1215 3.74 -10.55 138.95
C GLU A 1215 2.51 -10.21 139.81
N LYS A 1216 2.65 -9.31 140.77
CA LYS A 1216 1.49 -8.84 141.57
C LYS A 1216 0.39 -8.23 140.69
N TYR A 1217 0.73 -7.49 139.64
CA TYR A 1217 -0.28 -6.91 138.74
C TYR A 1217 -0.90 -7.97 137.82
N VAL A 1218 -0.13 -9.01 137.45
CA VAL A 1218 -0.65 -10.20 136.76
C VAL A 1218 -1.68 -10.92 137.63
N ASP A 1219 -1.35 -11.19 138.90
CA ASP A 1219 -2.25 -11.79 139.89
C ASP A 1219 -3.57 -11.02 140.07
N LEU A 1220 -3.52 -9.68 140.02
CA LEU A 1220 -4.71 -8.82 140.10
C LEU A 1220 -5.60 -8.92 138.87
N ILE A 1221 -5.02 -9.01 137.68
CA ILE A 1221 -5.76 -9.19 136.42
C ILE A 1221 -6.38 -10.60 136.35
N ASP A 1222 -5.65 -11.60 136.83
CA ASP A 1222 -6.07 -13.01 136.92
C ASP A 1222 -7.08 -13.29 138.05
N GLY A 1223 -7.52 -12.26 138.79
CA GLY A 1223 -8.64 -12.35 139.73
C GLY A 1223 -8.27 -12.63 141.18
N LYS A 1224 -6.99 -12.48 141.58
CA LYS A 1224 -6.56 -12.50 142.99
C LYS A 1224 -6.54 -11.09 143.58
N ARG A 1225 -6.60 -11.00 144.91
CA ARG A 1225 -6.49 -9.74 145.66
C ARG A 1225 -5.03 -9.52 146.05
N ILE A 1226 -4.49 -8.34 145.80
CA ILE A 1226 -3.05 -8.06 145.94
C ILE A 1226 -2.77 -6.92 146.92
N SER A 1227 -1.53 -6.84 147.42
CA SER A 1227 -1.02 -5.68 148.17
C SER A 1227 0.17 -5.04 147.45
N VAL A 1228 0.02 -3.77 147.09
CA VAL A 1228 1.04 -2.94 146.42
C VAL A 1228 1.42 -1.75 147.30
N LEU A 1229 2.62 -1.20 147.08
CA LEU A 1229 3.10 -0.04 147.81
C LEU A 1229 2.38 1.21 147.30
N GLY A 1230 1.99 2.12 148.21
CA GLY A 1230 1.30 3.36 147.86
C GLY A 1230 2.18 4.47 147.27
N ASN A 1231 3.01 4.19 146.24
CA ASN A 1231 3.79 5.20 145.51
C ASN A 1231 3.02 5.72 144.26
N ASP A 1232 3.50 6.78 143.62
CA ASP A 1232 2.79 7.43 142.51
C ASP A 1232 2.71 6.53 141.25
N ALA A 1233 3.78 5.81 140.89
CA ALA A 1233 3.80 4.89 139.75
C ALA A 1233 2.79 3.73 139.90
N ASN A 1234 2.77 3.05 141.05
CA ASN A 1234 1.75 2.04 141.36
C ASN A 1234 0.33 2.65 141.39
N SER A 1235 0.20 3.91 141.85
CA SER A 1235 -1.09 4.64 141.90
C SER A 1235 -1.63 4.99 140.50
N LYS A 1236 -0.77 5.44 139.59
CA LYS A 1236 -1.06 5.66 138.17
C LYS A 1236 -1.49 4.35 137.50
N ALA A 1237 -0.73 3.27 137.69
CA ALA A 1237 -1.05 1.95 137.14
C ALA A 1237 -2.41 1.41 137.65
N VAL A 1238 -2.70 1.53 138.95
CA VAL A 1238 -4.01 1.14 139.51
C VAL A 1238 -5.14 2.04 139.00
N ARG A 1239 -4.90 3.34 138.79
CA ARG A 1239 -5.89 4.25 138.19
C ARG A 1239 -6.22 3.85 136.75
N ALA A 1240 -5.21 3.59 135.91
CA ALA A 1240 -5.39 3.17 134.53
C ALA A 1240 -6.13 1.80 134.44
N LEU A 1241 -5.74 0.82 135.26
CA LEU A 1241 -6.45 -0.46 135.39
C LEU A 1241 -7.90 -0.31 135.89
N THR A 1242 -8.18 0.70 136.72
CA THR A 1242 -9.54 1.01 137.18
C THR A 1242 -10.37 1.67 136.07
N LYS A 1243 -9.80 2.62 135.30
CA LYS A 1243 -10.43 3.22 134.09
C LYS A 1243 -10.81 2.14 133.08
N ARG A 1244 -9.90 1.20 132.82
CA ARG A 1244 -10.10 0.01 131.97
C ARG A 1244 -10.93 -1.11 132.62
N LYS A 1245 -11.59 -0.86 133.76
CA LYS A 1245 -12.51 -1.79 134.46
C LYS A 1245 -11.90 -3.15 134.85
N MET A 1246 -10.57 -3.23 135.00
CA MET A 1246 -9.86 -4.47 135.33
C MET A 1246 -9.90 -4.76 136.84
N CYS A 1247 -9.63 -3.76 137.69
CA CYS A 1247 -9.77 -3.83 139.15
C CYS A 1247 -10.98 -3.05 139.68
N SER A 1248 -11.32 -3.22 140.97
CA SER A 1248 -12.45 -2.55 141.62
C SER A 1248 -12.04 -1.27 142.37
N GLY A 1249 -12.70 -0.16 142.06
CA GLY A 1249 -12.45 1.17 142.65
C GLY A 1249 -13.16 1.46 143.98
N LYS A 1250 -13.71 0.46 144.69
CA LYS A 1250 -14.36 0.65 145.99
C LYS A 1250 -13.57 0.00 147.13
N GLY A 1251 -12.90 0.82 147.93
CA GLY A 1251 -12.40 0.43 149.26
C GLY A 1251 -10.98 -0.14 149.31
N ALA A 1252 -10.01 0.62 148.80
CA ALA A 1252 -8.62 0.52 149.22
C ALA A 1252 -8.53 0.78 150.74
N ARG A 1253 -8.55 -0.28 151.55
CA ARG A 1253 -8.35 -0.17 153.00
C ARG A 1253 -6.87 -0.24 153.31
N PHE A 1254 -6.32 0.89 153.78
CA PHE A 1254 -4.98 0.98 154.32
C PHE A 1254 -4.88 0.12 155.59
N GLY A 1255 -4.07 -0.93 155.54
CA GLY A 1255 -3.55 -1.58 156.75
C GLY A 1255 -2.40 -0.76 157.32
N ALA A 1256 -2.06 -0.95 158.60
CA ALA A 1256 -1.12 -0.11 159.35
C ALA A 1256 0.33 -0.04 158.81
N ASN A 1257 0.66 -0.76 157.72
CA ASN A 1257 2.02 -0.95 157.21
C ASN A 1257 2.25 -0.28 155.84
N GLY A 1258 1.43 0.69 155.42
CA GLY A 1258 1.66 1.48 154.19
C GLY A 1258 1.35 0.79 152.84
N PHE A 1259 0.86 -0.45 152.87
CA PHE A 1259 0.42 -1.17 151.66
C PHE A 1259 -1.05 -0.93 151.33
N VAL A 1260 -1.35 -0.73 150.05
CA VAL A 1260 -2.69 -0.60 149.49
C VAL A 1260 -3.16 -1.96 148.99
N ILE A 1261 -4.28 -2.44 149.54
CA ILE A 1261 -4.87 -3.72 149.11
C ILE A 1261 -5.86 -3.47 147.96
N VAL A 1262 -5.52 -3.93 146.76
CA VAL A 1262 -6.31 -3.77 145.53
C VAL A 1262 -7.06 -5.05 145.23
N SER A 1263 -8.36 -4.94 144.97
CA SER A 1263 -9.26 -6.08 144.74
C SER A 1263 -9.69 -6.18 143.27
N PRO A 1264 -9.79 -7.40 142.71
CA PRO A 1264 -10.31 -7.63 141.37
C PRO A 1264 -11.81 -7.29 141.29
N LYS A 1265 -12.30 -6.97 140.10
CA LYS A 1265 -13.69 -6.53 139.90
C LYS A 1265 -14.68 -7.69 140.05
N GLY A 1266 -15.46 -7.70 141.16
CA GLY A 1266 -16.63 -8.59 141.35
C GLY A 1266 -16.69 -9.39 142.66
N TYR A 1267 -15.69 -9.27 143.54
CA TYR A 1267 -15.51 -10.13 144.73
C TYR A 1267 -16.63 -10.04 145.80
N LYS A 1268 -17.09 -11.20 146.30
CA LYS A 1268 -18.00 -11.38 147.46
C LYS A 1268 -17.48 -12.51 148.39
N ARG A 1269 -17.77 -12.47 149.69
CA ARG A 1269 -17.21 -13.35 150.76
C ARG A 1269 -18.23 -14.39 151.25
N SER A 1270 -17.79 -15.60 151.63
CA SER A 1270 -18.64 -16.71 152.16
C SER A 1270 -18.34 -17.06 153.63
N GLN A 1271 -19.22 -17.87 154.28
CA GLN A 1271 -19.14 -18.30 155.68
C GLN A 1271 -19.49 -19.78 155.91
N LYS A 1272 -18.77 -20.39 156.87
CA LYS A 1272 -19.07 -21.55 157.75
C LYS A 1272 -18.18 -21.38 159.01
N GLY A 1273 -18.44 -21.96 160.18
CA GLY A 1273 -19.62 -22.71 160.65
C GLY A 1273 -19.27 -23.61 161.84
N ASP A 1274 -19.84 -23.37 163.02
CA ASP A 1274 -19.55 -24.04 164.30
C ASP A 1274 -20.80 -24.74 164.86
N SER A 1275 -20.65 -25.94 165.45
CA SER A 1275 -21.75 -26.63 166.17
C SER A 1275 -21.29 -27.83 167.01
N THR A 1276 -21.67 -27.90 168.29
CA THR A 1276 -21.83 -29.17 169.05
C THR A 1276 -22.66 -28.96 170.34
N SER A 1277 -23.89 -29.50 170.40
CA SER A 1277 -24.48 -30.09 171.62
C SER A 1277 -25.89 -30.70 171.41
N THR A 1278 -25.99 -31.81 170.67
CA THR A 1278 -26.77 -32.99 171.11
C THR A 1278 -26.37 -34.20 170.27
N VAL A 1279 -25.66 -35.12 170.94
CA VAL A 1279 -25.11 -36.43 170.50
C VAL A 1279 -24.32 -36.39 169.19
#